data_AF-A0A812T0D7-F1
#
_entry.id   AF-A0A812T0D7-F1
#
_cell.length_a   1.000
_cell.length_b   1.000
_cell.length_c   1.000
_cell.angle_alpha   90.00
_cell.angle_beta   90.00
_cell.angle_gamma   90.00
#
_symmetry.space_group_name_H-M   'P 1'
#
loop_
_entity.id
_entity.type
_entity.pdbx_description
1 polymer ?
#
loop_
_entity_poly.entity_id
_entity_poly.type
_entity_poly.pdbx_seq_one_letter_code
_entity_poly.pdbx_strand_id
1 'polypeptide(L)'
;MAVSRQPREPPSSPEGPELFRSMAGDFLCALHRGTCAAMHDCSCNMSQLIGFRDDVVGSFADVKFCMEFCRPQKLQALPPHQRSENSMAPEQRIADASPNTIATQARPHTAWRAAPSPQSGSEPSPLSDVRDPRAPPVTSQLSKSSQETANGGEEADSTRRVEDEAKHWAFNGPYAPVHEEVFAELKLPAGVTLPKDLEGAYVRNGPNPWWNLPQEDQNHHWFLGTGMVHTVRLKDGKAWYNNHILRTKNFNAEQRTGGPHWDKIANSTSMKEFLVSMVLEKIWLQRGTVSGPSNTNLVYHSSKLMALSEGDMPMELRVLQDGKMESDEKYLYKDMWNAHPKIDPVSGKLYWLDYDVSGLSPKFSYGVISPDGTQERSCTGTMGGGKSVMIHDLGITEQYALVIDAPVLVNVENFTSEKILWKYEPSHGTRIGIFPKDGESGEVTPTWFEIETCWIFHVANSWEEGDTVVLVVVRWDGIDMSGHPVKEDLLKPGFDKKMYEYRFDMKNKTVAEKCLFSGFTTLEFPVVNLKGMGRKCRYTWAAGSYEGEPNFHRIFKFDLEKGTSSSYACCDQSGKKLTAGEAFFTGTGESEDQGYLVTYLVDPDGNGPSSFLVVDSANLEPVCQLALPARVPLGFHGIWLSDQQGPRVDAGPNGPTNFSQTILTWFVEDPRDGSYQMFSKGKPKRLLPRCTHYFDGHEVLPLTEEDKQCLTRLVLQWKASGLVAVAYSYRPLSSQAETDIPMQLEKNTFFCATEDDEGDFRFVQVQMPSYAEALQTAGIRFQVYSVEGEKRTRTLGSQLGLETGWNCLISLEPSARQVKNMMGQVVLPSGIAKIRRHVKEVDNVPLLVSLYSKATPWRAQQMISIMQEHAECVTCVGSALQPNFEIFRQASISVSVLVNSVPQCRRCFGRRAPRPAGSAGSDELLVNNMVNRAEFQLSADLTSLPCALQARHSFSNGEQRTLEVLFNAIKEARRCVDCILMVLIHYICGAVELAVIVSLQSLLCLPPPMEGFHVLAILLLLLPLLSVCLLFNAASPQIMKELPLKKADEKTLAQPGRLMLLYALRSVPSALVVGVAFVQDLHLQFSSHLHRALMNPERPQQLVEMCQGFSWTWWLTGRWPRCAKAVHEVTTSGAALGSLLSWEHASCTLAHAQQWSAWLFILYEVTLAFTFLDRYDSLVTRGPSSNKVLNSMAFVTLLLHLVVSCSMVLSRCKGDPPETLVPSVQQWLLYVALWPVLAVLVSEGTKRRDRRYHMHLQKTLRVLFNTRLGMWSPK
;
A
#
# COMPACT_ATOMS: atom_id res chain seq x y z
N MET A 1 18.09 41.77 -7.39
CA MET A 1 18.35 43.21 -7.65
C MET A 1 17.52 43.65 -8.85
N ALA A 2 17.09 44.91 -8.93
CA ALA A 2 16.13 45.36 -9.93
C ALA A 2 16.59 46.61 -10.70
N VAL A 3 16.49 46.54 -12.04
CA VAL A 3 16.44 47.63 -13.05
C VAL A 3 15.68 47.00 -14.23
N SER A 4 14.50 47.42 -14.70
CA SER A 4 13.93 48.74 -15.07
C SER A 4 14.18 49.16 -16.54
N ARG A 5 13.15 48.90 -17.36
CA ARG A 5 12.68 49.66 -18.56
C ARG A 5 13.71 50.31 -19.51
N GLN A 6 13.62 49.97 -20.80
CA GLN A 6 12.88 50.80 -21.78
C GLN A 6 12.67 50.06 -23.13
N PRO A 7 11.64 50.41 -23.93
CA PRO A 7 11.41 49.88 -25.27
C PRO A 7 12.07 50.73 -26.38
N ARG A 8 12.16 50.16 -27.59
CA ARG A 8 12.35 50.92 -28.85
C ARG A 8 11.46 50.34 -29.94
N GLU A 9 10.88 51.24 -30.74
CA GLU A 9 10.11 50.92 -31.96
C GLU A 9 11.05 50.62 -33.15
N PRO A 10 10.57 49.95 -34.22
CA PRO A 10 11.43 49.34 -35.23
C PRO A 10 11.80 50.28 -36.39
N PRO A 11 12.98 50.10 -37.01
CA PRO A 11 13.24 50.57 -38.37
C PRO A 11 12.52 49.66 -39.40
N SER A 12 12.31 50.17 -40.60
CA SER A 12 11.45 49.58 -41.63
C SER A 12 12.21 48.89 -42.78
N SER A 13 11.48 48.02 -43.51
CA SER A 13 11.83 47.46 -44.83
C SER A 13 12.93 46.37 -44.86
N PRO A 14 13.00 45.52 -45.91
CA PRO A 14 13.33 44.12 -45.70
C PRO A 14 14.55 43.58 -46.47
N GLU A 15 15.39 42.81 -45.78
CA GLU A 15 16.41 41.95 -46.42
C GLU A 15 16.27 40.48 -45.98
N GLY A 16 15.99 39.62 -46.96
CA GLY A 16 16.47 38.25 -46.98
C GLY A 16 17.49 38.09 -48.12
N PRO A 17 18.11 36.91 -48.33
CA PRO A 17 17.78 35.61 -47.73
C PRO A 17 18.95 34.95 -46.98
N GLU A 18 19.99 35.71 -46.57
CA GLU A 18 21.24 35.13 -46.07
C GLU A 18 21.12 34.43 -44.70
N LEU A 19 20.26 34.95 -43.81
CA LEU A 19 20.07 34.41 -42.46
C LEU A 19 19.69 32.91 -42.46
N PHE A 20 18.91 32.49 -43.46
CA PHE A 20 18.46 31.10 -43.60
C PHE A 20 19.61 30.15 -44.00
N ARG A 21 20.65 30.63 -44.69
CA ARG A 21 21.84 29.83 -45.03
C ARG A 21 22.79 29.68 -43.84
N SER A 22 22.98 30.73 -43.03
CA SER A 22 23.68 30.60 -41.74
C SER A 22 22.93 29.61 -40.84
N MET A 23 21.66 29.86 -40.56
CA MET A 23 20.88 28.99 -39.66
C MET A 23 20.83 27.53 -40.12
N ALA A 24 20.71 27.25 -41.43
CA ALA A 24 20.77 25.88 -41.94
C ALA A 24 22.17 25.25 -41.79
N GLY A 25 23.24 26.00 -42.06
CA GLY A 25 24.62 25.55 -41.87
C GLY A 25 24.95 25.27 -40.41
N ASP A 26 24.58 26.19 -39.51
CA ASP A 26 24.78 26.09 -38.07
C ASP A 26 23.92 24.97 -37.45
N PHE A 27 22.67 24.79 -37.92
CA PHE A 27 21.79 23.69 -37.50
C PHE A 27 22.31 22.32 -37.96
N LEU A 28 22.84 22.20 -39.18
CA LEU A 28 23.50 20.97 -39.64
C LEU A 28 24.82 20.71 -38.91
N CYS A 29 25.60 21.74 -38.59
CA CYS A 29 26.78 21.62 -37.73
C CYS A 29 26.42 21.19 -36.31
N ALA A 30 25.32 21.72 -35.75
CA ALA A 30 24.78 21.32 -34.45
C ALA A 30 24.24 19.89 -34.47
N LEU A 31 23.54 19.47 -35.52
CA LEU A 31 23.10 18.08 -35.69
C LEU A 31 24.29 17.12 -35.80
N HIS A 32 25.33 17.47 -36.57
CA HIS A 32 26.47 16.59 -36.76
C HIS A 32 27.36 16.49 -35.51
N ARG A 33 27.63 17.62 -34.83
CA ARG A 33 28.34 17.60 -33.53
C ARG A 33 27.49 16.95 -32.44
N GLY A 34 26.19 17.21 -32.41
CA GLY A 34 25.23 16.65 -31.47
C GLY A 34 25.08 15.14 -31.60
N THR A 35 24.97 14.61 -32.82
CA THR A 35 24.90 13.15 -33.06
C THR A 35 26.20 12.45 -32.71
N CYS A 36 27.36 12.99 -33.11
CA CYS A 36 28.66 12.42 -32.75
C CYS A 36 28.94 12.47 -31.23
N ALA A 37 28.54 13.54 -30.53
CA ALA A 37 28.68 13.64 -29.08
C ALA A 37 27.69 12.72 -28.34
N ALA A 38 26.41 12.73 -28.74
CA ALA A 38 25.39 11.89 -28.13
C ALA A 38 25.75 10.40 -28.21
N MET A 39 26.21 9.91 -29.36
CA MET A 39 26.64 8.51 -29.51
C MET A 39 27.84 8.11 -28.63
N HIS A 40 28.61 9.07 -28.10
CA HIS A 40 29.80 8.78 -27.30
C HIS A 40 29.64 9.06 -25.78
N ASP A 41 28.67 9.87 -25.36
CA ASP A 41 28.43 10.23 -23.94
C ASP A 41 27.02 9.84 -23.41
N CYS A 42 26.18 9.17 -24.21
CA CYS A 42 24.79 8.80 -23.88
C CYS A 42 24.55 7.91 -22.63
N SER A 43 25.58 7.62 -21.82
CA SER A 43 25.48 6.84 -20.58
C SER A 43 25.69 7.65 -19.29
N CYS A 44 25.94 8.98 -19.36
CA CYS A 44 26.47 9.73 -18.21
C CYS A 44 25.75 11.03 -17.79
N ASN A 45 24.99 11.73 -18.64
CA ASN A 45 24.35 13.00 -18.24
C ASN A 45 23.02 13.27 -18.96
N MET A 46 21.92 13.33 -18.22
CA MET A 46 20.56 13.55 -18.76
C MET A 46 19.93 14.90 -18.34
N SER A 47 20.57 15.65 -17.44
CA SER A 47 20.02 16.88 -16.83
C SER A 47 20.36 18.19 -17.57
N GLN A 48 21.05 18.15 -18.71
CA GLN A 48 21.44 19.35 -19.47
C GLN A 48 20.66 19.55 -20.77
N LEU A 49 19.93 18.53 -21.26
CA LEU A 49 19.23 18.61 -22.54
C LEU A 49 17.81 19.21 -22.45
N ILE A 50 17.25 19.29 -21.23
CA ILE A 50 15.92 19.87 -20.97
C ILE A 50 16.08 20.82 -19.77
N GLY A 51 16.04 22.12 -20.04
CA GLY A 51 16.31 23.17 -19.04
C GLY A 51 15.13 23.44 -18.11
N PHE A 52 14.94 22.61 -17.09
CA PHE A 52 14.06 22.93 -15.96
C PHE A 52 14.80 23.75 -14.90
N ARG A 53 14.11 24.71 -14.28
CA ARG A 53 14.56 25.35 -13.03
C ARG A 53 14.15 24.51 -11.83
N ASP A 54 14.92 24.58 -10.76
CA ASP A 54 14.73 23.82 -9.51
C ASP A 54 13.49 24.25 -8.67
N ASP A 55 12.68 25.19 -9.17
CA ASP A 55 11.63 25.89 -8.40
C ASP A 55 10.28 25.13 -8.32
N VAL A 56 10.16 23.92 -8.88
CA VAL A 56 8.91 23.13 -8.92
C VAL A 56 9.16 21.68 -8.49
N VAL A 57 9.17 21.44 -7.18
CA VAL A 57 9.48 20.12 -6.58
C VAL A 57 8.28 19.60 -5.79
N GLY A 58 7.60 18.61 -6.36
CA GLY A 58 6.53 17.84 -5.69
C GLY A 58 6.37 16.43 -6.27
N SER A 59 6.04 16.33 -7.56
CA SER A 59 5.70 15.06 -8.24
C SER A 59 6.87 14.31 -8.89
N PHE A 60 8.09 14.85 -8.87
CA PHE A 60 9.26 14.27 -9.59
C PHE A 60 10.21 13.45 -8.70
N ALA A 61 9.84 13.16 -7.44
CA ALA A 61 10.68 12.40 -6.50
C ALA A 61 11.03 10.99 -7.02
N ASP A 62 10.05 10.26 -7.55
CA ASP A 62 10.26 8.90 -8.08
C ASP A 62 11.17 8.87 -9.30
N VAL A 63 11.11 9.91 -10.15
CA VAL A 63 11.99 10.06 -11.32
C VAL A 63 13.42 10.37 -10.87
N LYS A 64 13.59 11.17 -9.81
CA LYS A 64 14.90 11.45 -9.21
C LYS A 64 15.51 10.18 -8.60
N PHE A 65 14.71 9.39 -7.86
CA PHE A 65 15.09 8.10 -7.30
C PHE A 65 15.50 7.08 -8.40
N CYS A 66 14.71 6.98 -9.47
CA CYS A 66 15.04 6.13 -10.62
C CYS A 66 16.31 6.59 -11.37
N MET A 67 16.54 7.91 -11.50
CA MET A 67 17.75 8.44 -12.13
C MET A 67 19.00 8.26 -11.26
N GLU A 68 18.90 8.31 -9.94
CA GLU A 68 20.02 7.97 -9.05
C GLU A 68 20.41 6.49 -9.16
N PHE A 69 19.44 5.59 -9.32
CA PHE A 69 19.66 4.17 -9.65
C PHE A 69 20.45 3.95 -10.97
N CYS A 70 20.43 4.95 -11.87
CA CYS A 70 21.09 4.89 -13.17
C CYS A 70 22.43 5.66 -13.24
N ARG A 71 22.87 6.33 -12.17
CA ARG A 71 23.94 7.34 -12.22
C ARG A 71 25.31 6.80 -11.76
N PRO A 72 26.32 6.67 -12.64
CA PRO A 72 27.68 6.39 -12.20
C PRO A 72 28.26 7.64 -11.52
N GLN A 73 28.46 7.61 -10.21
CA GLN A 73 29.20 8.69 -9.53
C GLN A 73 30.67 8.70 -10.00
N LYS A 74 31.03 9.66 -10.85
CA LYS A 74 32.44 10.06 -11.03
C LYS A 74 32.92 10.74 -9.75
N LEU A 75 33.41 9.94 -8.81
CA LEU A 75 34.25 10.43 -7.72
C LEU A 75 35.43 11.20 -8.34
N GLN A 76 35.51 12.51 -8.05
CA GLN A 76 36.73 13.26 -8.31
C GLN A 76 37.82 12.69 -7.42
N ALA A 77 38.89 12.18 -8.01
CA ALA A 77 40.06 11.77 -7.26
C ALA A 77 40.72 13.02 -6.66
N LEU A 78 40.56 13.21 -5.35
CA LEU A 78 41.37 14.17 -4.60
C LEU A 78 42.84 13.80 -4.79
N PRO A 79 43.72 14.75 -5.16
CA PRO A 79 45.14 14.46 -5.35
C PRO A 79 45.78 14.03 -4.02
N PRO A 80 46.74 13.10 -4.04
CA PRO A 80 47.41 12.67 -2.82
C PRO A 80 48.18 13.85 -2.21
N HIS A 81 47.82 14.23 -0.98
CA HIS A 81 48.58 15.23 -0.24
C HIS A 81 49.99 14.67 0.03
N GLN A 82 50.99 15.26 -0.62
CA GLN A 82 52.38 15.03 -0.29
C GLN A 82 52.63 15.42 1.17
N ARG A 83 52.89 14.43 2.02
CA ARG A 83 53.76 14.64 3.19
C ARG A 83 55.14 14.16 2.79
N SER A 84 56.12 15.04 2.94
CA SER A 84 57.49 14.86 2.50
C SER A 84 58.11 13.59 3.11
N GLU A 85 58.71 12.77 2.26
CA GLU A 85 59.80 11.89 2.68
C GLU A 85 60.92 12.74 3.29
N ASN A 86 61.60 12.22 4.31
CA ASN A 86 62.90 12.72 4.71
C ASN A 86 63.73 11.62 5.39
N SER A 87 65.05 11.66 5.20
CA SER A 87 66.07 10.78 5.78
C SER A 87 65.86 9.24 5.68
N MET A 88 66.37 8.68 4.57
CA MET A 88 67.43 7.65 4.53
C MET A 88 67.27 6.28 5.23
N ALA A 89 67.54 5.23 4.44
CA ALA A 89 67.99 3.88 4.81
C ALA A 89 69.50 3.91 5.26
N PRO A 90 70.17 2.80 5.68
CA PRO A 90 69.83 1.38 5.46
C PRO A 90 70.07 0.40 6.65
N GLU A 91 69.83 -0.89 6.33
CA GLU A 91 70.41 -2.16 6.83
C GLU A 91 71.35 -2.15 8.07
N GLN A 92 71.32 -3.13 8.98
CA GLN A 92 71.49 -4.58 8.74
C GLN A 92 70.86 -5.48 9.84
N ARG A 93 70.92 -6.83 9.64
CA ARG A 93 70.54 -7.85 10.65
C ARG A 93 71.78 -8.47 11.32
N ILE A 94 71.77 -8.53 12.66
CA ILE A 94 72.36 -9.59 13.51
C ILE A 94 71.39 -9.64 14.72
N ALA A 95 70.56 -10.66 15.01
CA ALA A 95 70.65 -12.12 15.10
C ALA A 95 70.72 -12.62 16.56
N ASP A 96 70.07 -13.77 16.79
CA ASP A 96 70.19 -14.74 17.90
C ASP A 96 69.51 -14.57 19.28
N ALA A 97 69.22 -15.75 19.84
CA ALA A 97 69.04 -16.13 21.26
C ALA A 97 67.83 -15.64 22.10
N SER A 98 66.73 -16.39 21.95
CA SER A 98 65.92 -17.03 23.01
C SER A 98 66.66 -17.47 24.31
N PRO A 99 65.96 -17.94 25.40
CA PRO A 99 64.61 -17.61 25.92
C PRO A 99 64.51 -17.60 27.49
N ASN A 100 63.27 -17.51 28.00
CA ASN A 100 62.78 -17.93 29.35
C ASN A 100 63.19 -17.09 30.59
N THR A 101 62.27 -16.67 31.50
CA THR A 101 61.58 -17.42 32.60
C THR A 101 62.58 -17.95 33.66
N ILE A 102 62.52 -17.63 34.96
CA ILE A 102 61.52 -18.12 35.96
C ILE A 102 61.52 -17.29 37.29
N ALA A 103 60.31 -16.94 37.77
CA ALA A 103 59.83 -16.80 39.17
C ALA A 103 60.44 -15.83 40.24
N THR A 104 59.82 -15.93 41.43
CA THR A 104 60.16 -15.44 42.80
C THR A 104 59.88 -13.99 43.23
N GLN A 105 58.90 -13.88 44.14
CA GLN A 105 58.85 -13.12 45.42
C GLN A 105 59.46 -11.71 45.56
N ALA A 106 58.63 -10.82 46.14
CA ALA A 106 58.94 -9.74 47.10
C ALA A 106 59.97 -8.63 46.75
N ARG A 107 59.48 -7.38 46.82
CA ARG A 107 60.17 -6.08 46.72
C ARG A 107 61.46 -5.95 47.55
N PRO A 108 62.35 -5.01 47.17
CA PRO A 108 62.57 -3.86 48.07
C PRO A 108 62.64 -2.46 47.40
N HIS A 109 62.90 -1.45 48.24
CA HIS A 109 62.91 0.01 48.06
C HIS A 109 64.05 0.53 47.13
N THR A 110 64.20 1.83 46.74
CA THR A 110 63.75 3.14 47.31
C THR A 110 63.51 4.18 46.14
N ALA A 111 63.63 5.53 46.14
CA ALA A 111 64.05 6.62 47.07
C ALA A 111 63.61 8.04 46.56
N TRP A 112 63.36 8.98 47.50
CA TRP A 112 63.50 10.47 47.40
C TRP A 112 62.63 11.25 46.37
N ARG A 113 62.03 12.44 46.62
CA ARG A 113 61.91 13.45 47.72
C ARG A 113 60.44 13.98 47.74
N ALA A 114 59.87 14.71 48.72
CA ALA A 114 60.09 14.98 50.16
C ALA A 114 58.79 15.64 50.74
N ALA A 115 58.71 15.86 52.07
CA ALA A 115 57.55 16.44 52.80
C ALA A 115 57.71 17.99 53.01
N PRO A 116 56.96 18.77 53.88
CA PRO A 116 56.20 18.40 55.10
C PRO A 116 54.85 19.16 55.38
N SER A 117 54.26 18.91 56.57
CA SER A 117 53.20 19.67 57.28
C SER A 117 53.80 20.55 58.41
N PRO A 118 53.10 21.51 59.09
CA PRO A 118 52.13 21.19 60.17
C PRO A 118 51.05 22.28 60.55
N GLN A 119 50.16 21.96 61.52
CA GLN A 119 49.47 22.85 62.52
C GLN A 119 48.47 23.95 62.03
N SER A 120 47.48 24.46 62.80
CA SER A 120 46.74 23.97 64.01
C SER A 120 45.56 24.91 64.40
N GLY A 121 44.47 24.36 64.99
CA GLY A 121 43.40 25.11 65.70
C GLY A 121 42.11 25.35 64.88
N SER A 122 40.90 25.44 65.46
CA SER A 122 40.48 25.30 66.87
C SER A 122 39.03 24.80 67.02
N GLU A 123 38.76 24.05 68.10
CA GLU A 123 37.45 23.56 68.58
C GLU A 123 36.64 24.67 69.33
N PRO A 124 35.36 24.51 69.78
CA PRO A 124 34.78 23.30 70.43
C PRO A 124 33.31 22.89 70.09
N SER A 125 32.92 21.75 70.68
CA SER A 125 31.60 21.07 70.66
C SER A 125 30.74 21.45 71.92
N PRO A 126 29.69 20.72 72.42
CA PRO A 126 28.86 19.60 71.90
C PRO A 126 27.31 19.69 72.25
N LEU A 127 26.54 18.59 72.02
CA LEU A 127 25.17 18.26 72.57
C LEU A 127 23.99 19.16 72.07
N SER A 128 22.68 18.86 72.16
CA SER A 128 21.80 17.76 72.67
C SER A 128 20.47 17.74 71.84
N ASP A 129 19.84 16.64 71.42
CA ASP A 129 18.89 15.72 72.11
C ASP A 129 17.42 16.25 72.33
N VAL A 130 16.42 15.33 72.37
CA VAL A 130 15.02 15.45 72.91
C VAL A 130 13.82 15.99 72.04
N ARG A 131 12.99 15.03 71.56
CA ARG A 131 11.47 14.94 71.48
C ARG A 131 10.53 15.63 70.44
N ASP A 132 9.45 14.87 70.19
CA ASP A 132 8.11 15.03 69.52
C ASP A 132 7.03 15.55 70.54
N PRO A 133 5.69 15.82 70.30
CA PRO A 133 4.79 15.82 69.10
C PRO A 133 3.76 16.99 68.89
N ARG A 134 2.98 16.91 67.77
CA ARG A 134 1.52 17.21 67.56
C ARG A 134 0.92 18.64 67.30
N ALA A 135 -0.05 18.63 66.35
CA ALA A 135 -0.95 19.66 65.72
C ALA A 135 -2.07 20.28 66.63
N PRO A 136 -3.13 21.04 66.18
CA PRO A 136 -3.66 21.51 64.85
C PRO A 136 -4.03 23.05 64.85
N PRO A 137 -5.15 23.67 64.32
CA PRO A 137 -6.16 23.39 63.25
C PRO A 137 -6.63 24.56 62.29
N VAL A 138 -6.95 24.24 61.01
CA VAL A 138 -8.15 24.51 60.14
C VAL A 138 -9.05 25.81 60.23
N THR A 139 -9.49 26.34 59.05
CA THR A 139 -10.65 27.27 58.70
C THR A 139 -10.65 28.77 59.13
N SER A 140 -11.35 29.76 58.50
CA SER A 140 -11.94 29.99 57.13
C SER A 140 -12.56 31.42 56.95
N GLN A 141 -13.15 31.74 55.77
CA GLN A 141 -14.06 32.89 55.42
C GLN A 141 -13.42 34.29 55.14
N LEU A 142 -13.65 34.94 53.96
CA LEU A 142 -14.76 35.82 53.48
C LEU A 142 -14.82 37.21 54.20
N SER A 143 -15.16 38.36 53.59
CA SER A 143 -15.44 38.81 52.19
C SER A 143 -15.63 40.35 52.12
N LYS A 144 -15.59 41.00 50.93
CA LYS A 144 -16.58 41.98 50.38
C LYS A 144 -16.08 42.89 49.23
N SER A 145 -17.04 43.49 48.53
CA SER A 145 -16.98 44.47 47.41
C SER A 145 -17.02 45.95 47.91
N SER A 146 -17.18 47.05 47.15
CA SER A 146 -17.72 47.28 45.78
C SER A 146 -17.33 48.67 45.17
N GLN A 147 -17.63 48.84 43.86
CA GLN A 147 -18.07 50.09 43.16
C GLN A 147 -17.10 51.25 42.78
N GLU A 148 -17.26 51.70 41.52
CA GLU A 148 -17.23 53.11 40.99
C GLU A 148 -15.89 53.91 40.99
N THR A 149 -15.55 54.81 40.04
CA THR A 149 -16.23 55.33 38.81
C THR A 149 -15.23 55.88 37.76
N ALA A 150 -15.61 55.80 36.47
CA ALA A 150 -15.40 56.75 35.34
C ALA A 150 -14.03 57.41 34.97
N ASN A 151 -13.75 57.36 33.66
CA ASN A 151 -13.09 58.35 32.76
C ASN A 151 -11.56 58.64 32.80
N GLY A 152 -10.91 58.47 31.63
CA GLY A 152 -9.88 59.40 31.15
C GLY A 152 -8.70 58.82 30.35
N GLY A 153 -8.69 59.00 29.01
CA GLY A 153 -7.47 58.98 28.18
C GLY A 153 -7.32 57.83 27.17
N GLU A 154 -7.17 58.19 25.89
CA GLU A 154 -6.53 57.41 24.81
C GLU A 154 -4.99 57.44 25.02
N GLU A 155 -4.12 56.58 24.46
CA GLU A 155 -4.12 55.94 23.14
C GLU A 155 -3.91 54.40 23.19
N ALA A 156 -4.05 53.74 22.04
CA ALA A 156 -3.96 52.28 21.91
C ALA A 156 -2.59 51.81 21.36
N ASP A 157 -1.95 50.88 22.08
CA ASP A 157 -1.02 49.90 21.49
C ASP A 157 -1.58 48.50 21.72
N SER A 158 -1.81 47.77 20.63
CA SER A 158 -2.59 46.53 20.60
C SER A 158 -1.73 45.31 20.30
N THR A 159 -1.13 44.71 21.34
CA THR A 159 -0.58 43.35 21.23
C THR A 159 -0.96 42.41 22.38
N ARG A 160 -1.69 41.35 22.02
CA ARG A 160 -1.71 40.03 22.65
C ARG A 160 -2.10 39.96 24.14
N ARG A 161 -3.41 39.91 24.38
CA ARG A 161 -3.94 38.78 25.16
C ARG A 161 -3.87 37.53 24.28
N VAL A 162 -3.61 36.37 24.89
CA VAL A 162 -3.99 35.09 24.31
C VAL A 162 -5.42 34.85 24.75
N GLU A 163 -6.31 34.57 23.80
CA GLU A 163 -7.68 34.12 24.09
C GLU A 163 -7.68 32.59 24.09
N ASP A 164 -8.39 31.97 25.03
CA ASP A 164 -8.52 30.50 25.08
C ASP A 164 -9.47 30.04 23.97
N GLU A 165 -8.89 29.69 22.82
CA GLU A 165 -9.59 29.23 21.62
C GLU A 165 -10.45 27.97 21.90
N ALA A 166 -11.77 28.12 21.80
CA ALA A 166 -12.71 27.01 21.96
C ALA A 166 -12.57 26.00 20.82
N LYS A 167 -12.23 24.75 21.15
CA LYS A 167 -12.16 23.63 20.19
C LYS A 167 -13.55 23.18 19.74
N HIS A 168 -13.62 22.56 18.55
CA HIS A 168 -14.85 21.97 18.02
C HIS A 168 -15.41 20.87 18.94
N TRP A 169 -16.74 20.77 19.06
CA TRP A 169 -17.41 19.98 20.10
C TRP A 169 -17.09 18.48 20.06
N ALA A 170 -16.93 17.92 18.86
CA ALA A 170 -16.58 16.51 18.64
C ALA A 170 -15.21 16.11 19.22
N PHE A 171 -14.37 17.09 19.57
CA PHE A 171 -13.04 16.90 20.15
C PHE A 171 -12.96 17.25 21.65
N ASN A 172 -14.11 17.53 22.29
CA ASN A 172 -14.19 18.01 23.67
C ASN A 172 -14.99 17.08 24.60
N GLY A 173 -14.74 17.21 25.91
CA GLY A 173 -15.49 16.52 26.96
C GLY A 173 -15.57 15.00 26.74
N PRO A 174 -16.76 14.37 26.85
CA PRO A 174 -16.87 12.92 26.76
C PRO A 174 -16.62 12.35 25.35
N TYR A 175 -16.63 13.20 24.31
CA TYR A 175 -16.36 12.83 22.90
C TYR A 175 -14.88 12.95 22.52
N ALA A 176 -14.08 13.67 23.31
CA ALA A 176 -12.66 13.92 23.02
C ALA A 176 -11.90 12.61 22.74
N PRO A 177 -10.96 12.59 21.77
CA PRO A 177 -10.20 11.39 21.45
C PRO A 177 -9.25 10.97 22.57
N VAL A 178 -8.84 9.70 22.53
CA VAL A 178 -7.76 9.11 23.32
C VAL A 178 -6.66 8.67 22.36
N HIS A 179 -5.43 9.10 22.63
CA HIS A 179 -4.25 8.76 21.82
C HIS A 179 -3.32 7.75 22.49
N GLU A 180 -3.57 7.41 23.77
CA GLU A 180 -2.79 6.44 24.53
C GLU A 180 -3.45 5.06 24.49
N GLU A 181 -2.73 4.05 24.00
CA GLU A 181 -3.17 2.66 23.96
C GLU A 181 -2.61 1.91 25.17
N VAL A 182 -3.48 1.62 26.14
CA VAL A 182 -3.10 1.04 27.43
C VAL A 182 -3.39 -0.46 27.47
N PHE A 183 -2.57 -1.22 28.19
CA PHE A 183 -2.85 -2.60 28.59
C PHE A 183 -2.46 -2.80 30.06
N ALA A 184 -3.39 -3.21 30.92
CA ALA A 184 -3.15 -3.35 32.35
C ALA A 184 -4.07 -4.37 33.04
N GLU A 185 -3.55 -5.03 34.09
CA GLU A 185 -4.37 -5.78 35.04
C GLU A 185 -5.11 -4.81 35.98
N LEU A 186 -6.43 -4.97 36.10
CA LEU A 186 -7.30 -4.13 36.93
C LEU A 186 -7.29 -4.61 38.38
N LYS A 187 -7.36 -3.66 39.32
CA LYS A 187 -7.49 -3.98 40.76
C LYS A 187 -8.96 -4.17 41.12
N LEU A 188 -9.31 -5.36 41.60
CA LEU A 188 -10.62 -5.59 42.21
C LEU A 188 -10.75 -4.81 43.54
N PRO A 189 -11.93 -4.25 43.86
CA PRO A 189 -12.19 -3.67 45.17
C PRO A 189 -12.09 -4.71 46.30
N ALA A 190 -11.73 -4.29 47.51
CA ALA A 190 -11.60 -5.20 48.65
C ALA A 190 -12.94 -5.87 48.99
N GLY A 191 -12.95 -7.20 49.08
CA GLY A 191 -14.15 -8.01 49.35
C GLY A 191 -14.96 -8.41 48.11
N VAL A 192 -14.71 -7.78 46.95
CA VAL A 192 -15.36 -8.16 45.68
C VAL A 192 -14.72 -9.41 45.10
N THR A 193 -15.54 -10.39 44.71
CA THR A 193 -15.12 -11.59 43.99
C THR A 193 -15.93 -11.70 42.70
N LEU A 194 -15.26 -11.88 41.56
CA LEU A 194 -15.96 -12.06 40.27
C LEU A 194 -16.70 -13.41 40.22
N PRO A 195 -17.90 -13.50 39.60
CA PRO A 195 -18.56 -14.77 39.35
C PRO A 195 -17.70 -15.73 38.53
N LYS A 196 -17.77 -17.03 38.81
CA LYS A 196 -16.93 -18.07 38.16
C LYS A 196 -17.42 -18.47 36.77
N ASP A 197 -18.66 -18.14 36.47
CA ASP A 197 -19.37 -18.32 35.21
C ASP A 197 -19.21 -17.11 34.27
N LEU A 198 -18.77 -15.96 34.79
CA LEU A 198 -18.46 -14.75 34.02
C LEU A 198 -17.01 -14.76 33.47
N GLU A 199 -16.65 -15.81 32.71
CA GLU A 199 -15.36 -15.89 32.02
C GLU A 199 -15.47 -15.53 30.53
N GLY A 200 -14.79 -14.46 30.12
CA GLY A 200 -14.85 -13.93 28.76
C GLY A 200 -14.22 -12.55 28.62
N ALA A 201 -14.53 -11.87 27.51
CA ALA A 201 -14.13 -10.49 27.25
C ALA A 201 -15.33 -9.67 26.76
N TYR A 202 -15.58 -8.52 27.38
CA TYR A 202 -16.41 -7.47 26.77
C TYR A 202 -15.52 -6.63 25.85
N VAL A 203 -15.92 -6.47 24.60
CA VAL A 203 -15.25 -5.61 23.61
C VAL A 203 -16.28 -4.59 23.10
N ARG A 204 -15.99 -3.29 23.14
CA ARG A 204 -16.90 -2.20 22.69
C ARG A 204 -16.20 -1.26 21.72
N ASN A 205 -16.87 -0.88 20.63
CA ASN A 205 -16.34 -0.01 19.57
C ASN A 205 -16.83 1.44 19.71
N GLY A 206 -16.22 2.38 18.99
CA GLY A 206 -16.70 3.77 18.93
C GLY A 206 -15.73 4.72 18.23
N PRO A 207 -16.17 5.95 17.87
CA PRO A 207 -15.34 6.89 17.13
C PRO A 207 -14.33 7.59 18.04
N ASN A 208 -13.07 7.57 17.62
CA ASN A 208 -11.95 8.21 18.28
C ASN A 208 -11.18 9.05 17.25
N PRO A 209 -11.66 10.27 16.91
CA PRO A 209 -11.12 11.07 15.81
C PRO A 209 -9.65 11.46 16.07
N TRP A 210 -8.73 10.86 15.31
CA TRP A 210 -7.31 10.86 15.67
C TRP A 210 -6.58 12.19 15.38
N TRP A 211 -7.06 12.96 14.41
CA TRP A 211 -6.47 14.23 13.99
C TRP A 211 -7.36 15.40 14.40
N ASN A 212 -6.77 16.43 15.01
CA ASN A 212 -7.47 17.70 15.19
C ASN A 212 -7.63 18.37 13.82
N LEU A 213 -8.86 18.71 13.45
CA LEU A 213 -9.16 19.49 12.26
C LEU A 213 -8.96 21.00 12.51
N PRO A 214 -8.75 21.82 11.46
CA PRO A 214 -8.79 23.27 11.58
C PRO A 214 -10.14 23.77 12.13
N GLN A 215 -10.14 24.86 12.90
CA GLN A 215 -11.36 25.47 13.46
C GLN A 215 -12.37 25.94 12.40
N GLU A 216 -11.93 26.09 11.14
CA GLU A 216 -12.77 26.50 10.01
C GLU A 216 -13.68 25.36 9.50
N ASP A 217 -13.31 24.08 9.74
CA ASP A 217 -14.15 22.93 9.38
C ASP A 217 -15.21 22.64 10.46
N GLN A 218 -16.30 23.39 10.38
CA GLN A 218 -17.44 23.26 11.29
C GLN A 218 -18.37 22.08 10.96
N ASN A 219 -18.07 21.29 9.93
CA ASN A 219 -18.96 20.22 9.44
C ASN A 219 -18.60 18.82 9.96
N HIS A 220 -17.54 18.67 10.75
CA HIS A 220 -17.06 17.35 11.19
C HIS A 220 -17.95 16.69 12.26
N HIS A 221 -18.78 15.74 11.83
CA HIS A 221 -19.57 14.92 12.75
C HIS A 221 -18.73 13.82 13.44
N TRP A 222 -18.90 13.67 14.75
CA TRP A 222 -18.16 12.70 15.59
C TRP A 222 -18.20 11.25 15.05
N PHE A 223 -19.29 10.85 14.39
CA PHE A 223 -19.43 9.51 13.78
C PHE A 223 -18.36 9.18 12.71
N LEU A 224 -17.62 10.18 12.20
CA LEU A 224 -16.58 9.98 11.19
C LEU A 224 -15.22 9.58 11.79
N GLY A 225 -15.04 9.67 13.12
CA GLY A 225 -13.78 9.33 13.79
C GLY A 225 -13.42 7.85 13.67
N THR A 226 -12.14 7.54 13.45
CA THR A 226 -11.61 6.16 13.37
C THR A 226 -12.04 5.31 14.57
N GLY A 227 -12.42 4.06 14.34
CA GLY A 227 -12.81 3.14 15.42
C GLY A 227 -11.70 2.92 16.45
N MET A 228 -12.00 3.04 17.74
CA MET A 228 -11.20 2.51 18.83
C MET A 228 -12.02 1.45 19.57
N VAL A 229 -11.44 0.25 19.70
CA VAL A 229 -12.02 -0.81 20.53
C VAL A 229 -11.46 -0.73 21.95
N HIS A 230 -12.34 -0.81 22.93
CA HIS A 230 -12.02 -0.97 24.34
C HIS A 230 -12.42 -2.37 24.78
N THR A 231 -11.59 -3.03 25.58
CA THR A 231 -11.79 -4.41 26.05
C THR A 231 -11.65 -4.50 27.55
N VAL A 232 -12.53 -5.25 28.21
CA VAL A 232 -12.32 -5.78 29.57
C VAL A 232 -12.46 -7.29 29.55
N ARG A 233 -11.36 -7.97 29.90
CA ARG A 233 -11.23 -9.43 29.98
C ARG A 233 -11.38 -9.88 31.43
N LEU A 234 -12.31 -10.78 31.72
CA LEU A 234 -12.51 -11.39 33.04
C LEU A 234 -12.16 -12.89 32.97
N LYS A 235 -11.24 -13.35 33.83
CA LYS A 235 -10.81 -14.76 33.91
C LYS A 235 -10.12 -15.07 35.24
N ASP A 236 -10.26 -16.29 35.78
CA ASP A 236 -9.54 -16.81 36.95
C ASP A 236 -9.66 -15.89 38.19
N GLY A 237 -10.80 -15.18 38.32
CA GLY A 237 -11.02 -14.20 39.38
C GLY A 237 -10.21 -12.90 39.22
N LYS A 238 -9.69 -12.61 38.03
CA LYS A 238 -8.95 -11.40 37.64
C LYS A 238 -9.63 -10.65 36.50
N ALA A 239 -9.19 -9.41 36.30
CA ALA A 239 -9.66 -8.55 35.22
C ALA A 239 -8.49 -7.83 34.54
N TRP A 240 -8.54 -7.64 33.22
CA TRP A 240 -7.58 -6.84 32.44
C TRP A 240 -8.31 -5.88 31.51
N TYR A 241 -7.71 -4.72 31.26
CA TYR A 241 -8.21 -3.70 30.32
C TYR A 241 -7.24 -3.52 29.16
N ASN A 242 -7.79 -3.31 27.95
CA ASN A 242 -7.07 -2.82 26.79
C ASN A 242 -7.88 -1.76 26.03
N ASN A 243 -7.21 -0.83 25.36
CA ASN A 243 -7.77 -0.10 24.22
C ASN A 243 -6.80 -0.10 23.03
N HIS A 244 -7.34 -0.12 21.82
CA HIS A 244 -6.59 -0.24 20.57
C HIS A 244 -7.30 0.49 19.43
N ILE A 245 -6.61 1.41 18.74
CA ILE A 245 -7.14 2.11 17.56
C ILE A 245 -7.12 1.16 16.35
N LEU A 246 -8.21 1.12 15.59
CA LEU A 246 -8.34 0.22 14.45
C LEU A 246 -7.48 0.69 13.27
N ARG A 247 -6.63 -0.21 12.76
CA ARG A 247 -5.65 0.07 11.71
C ARG A 247 -6.29 -0.04 10.33
N THR A 248 -7.37 0.72 10.11
CA THR A 248 -8.09 0.78 8.83
C THR A 248 -7.18 1.32 7.72
N LYS A 249 -7.53 1.07 6.44
CA LYS A 249 -6.75 1.58 5.30
C LYS A 249 -6.62 3.10 5.35
N ASN A 250 -7.72 3.79 5.66
CA ASN A 250 -7.74 5.24 5.82
C ASN A 250 -6.81 5.69 6.94
N PHE A 251 -6.94 5.15 8.16
CA PHE A 251 -6.07 5.52 9.28
C PHE A 251 -4.59 5.31 8.95
N ASN A 252 -4.22 4.16 8.39
CA ASN A 252 -2.84 3.89 8.02
C ASN A 252 -2.36 4.76 6.85
N ALA A 253 -3.25 5.21 5.95
CA ALA A 253 -2.90 6.20 4.92
C ALA A 253 -2.61 7.57 5.55
N GLU A 254 -3.43 8.01 6.50
CA GLU A 254 -3.24 9.28 7.22
C GLU A 254 -1.95 9.32 8.05
N GLN A 255 -1.60 8.21 8.72
CA GLN A 255 -0.31 8.06 9.39
C GLN A 255 0.88 8.11 8.42
N ARG A 256 0.69 7.76 7.14
CA ARG A 256 1.71 7.89 6.08
C ARG A 256 1.77 9.32 5.51
N THR A 257 0.66 10.06 5.49
CA THR A 257 0.59 11.45 4.97
C THR A 257 0.80 12.54 6.02
N GLY A 258 0.79 12.19 7.32
CA GLY A 258 1.00 13.11 8.44
C GLY A 258 -0.22 14.00 8.73
N GLY A 259 -1.42 13.51 8.47
CA GLY A 259 -2.68 14.25 8.63
C GLY A 259 -3.84 13.61 7.86
N PRO A 260 -5.08 14.10 8.06
CA PRO A 260 -6.29 13.54 7.47
C PRO A 260 -6.23 13.52 5.94
N HIS A 261 -6.80 12.47 5.33
CA HIS A 261 -6.75 12.28 3.88
C HIS A 261 -7.90 13.01 3.17
N TRP A 262 -9.06 13.15 3.82
CA TRP A 262 -10.30 13.67 3.25
C TRP A 262 -10.15 15.13 2.77
N ASP A 263 -9.55 15.97 3.60
CA ASP A 263 -9.33 17.40 3.41
C ASP A 263 -8.64 17.73 2.08
N LYS A 264 -7.77 16.85 1.58
CA LYS A 264 -6.99 17.07 0.34
C LYS A 264 -7.74 16.74 -0.95
N ILE A 265 -8.94 16.18 -0.85
CA ILE A 265 -9.86 15.99 -1.99
C ILE A 265 -10.98 17.03 -1.90
N ALA A 266 -11.51 17.28 -0.70
CA ALA A 266 -12.54 18.29 -0.45
C ALA A 266 -12.11 19.73 -0.79
N ASN A 267 -10.93 20.18 -0.32
CA ASN A 267 -10.45 21.56 -0.51
C ASN A 267 -10.00 21.91 -1.96
N SER A 268 -10.47 21.20 -2.98
CA SER A 268 -10.25 21.55 -4.39
C SER A 268 -11.44 22.35 -4.94
N THR A 269 -11.32 23.68 -4.91
CA THR A 269 -12.40 24.67 -5.16
C THR A 269 -12.80 24.80 -6.65
N SER A 270 -12.93 23.67 -7.36
CA SER A 270 -13.11 23.61 -8.80
C SER A 270 -13.95 22.42 -9.26
N MET A 271 -15.03 22.71 -9.97
CA MET A 271 -15.89 21.70 -10.62
C MET A 271 -15.11 20.78 -11.60
N LYS A 272 -13.97 21.25 -12.14
CA LYS A 272 -13.06 20.43 -12.96
C LYS A 272 -12.31 19.40 -12.13
N GLU A 273 -11.92 19.74 -10.90
CA GLU A 273 -11.15 18.86 -10.02
C GLU A 273 -12.06 17.83 -9.35
N PHE A 274 -13.33 18.18 -9.07
CA PHE A 274 -14.37 17.19 -8.75
C PHE A 274 -14.63 16.19 -9.90
N LEU A 275 -14.75 16.67 -11.16
CA LEU A 275 -14.90 15.78 -12.31
C LEU A 275 -13.66 14.91 -12.57
N VAL A 276 -12.45 15.45 -12.34
CA VAL A 276 -11.22 14.66 -12.36
C VAL A 276 -11.18 13.67 -11.19
N SER A 277 -11.70 14.02 -10.01
CA SER A 277 -11.87 13.11 -8.88
C SER A 277 -12.78 11.95 -9.26
N MET A 278 -14.02 12.19 -9.73
CA MET A 278 -14.93 11.12 -10.18
C MET A 278 -14.33 10.21 -11.27
N VAL A 279 -13.56 10.78 -12.21
CA VAL A 279 -12.89 10.02 -13.27
C VAL A 279 -11.72 9.20 -12.71
N LEU A 280 -10.94 9.77 -11.80
CA LEU A 280 -9.88 9.04 -11.09
C LEU A 280 -10.47 7.96 -10.20
N GLU A 281 -11.47 8.25 -9.37
CA GLU A 281 -12.21 7.27 -8.56
C GLU A 281 -12.71 6.11 -9.43
N LYS A 282 -13.42 6.35 -10.54
CA LYS A 282 -13.84 5.25 -11.43
C LYS A 282 -12.69 4.50 -12.13
N ILE A 283 -11.46 5.05 -12.13
CA ILE A 283 -10.24 4.39 -12.61
C ILE A 283 -9.51 3.63 -11.47
N TRP A 284 -9.57 4.11 -10.23
CA TRP A 284 -8.93 3.54 -9.03
C TRP A 284 -9.81 2.56 -8.26
N LEU A 285 -11.15 2.66 -8.34
CA LEU A 285 -12.13 1.84 -7.62
C LEU A 285 -12.04 0.33 -7.93
N GLN A 286 -11.36 -0.05 -9.02
CA GLN A 286 -10.96 -1.45 -9.26
C GLN A 286 -9.88 -1.98 -8.27
N ARG A 287 -9.51 -1.22 -7.22
CA ARG A 287 -8.47 -1.58 -6.23
C ARG A 287 -8.82 -1.34 -4.75
N GLY A 288 -10.08 -1.03 -4.40
CA GLY A 288 -10.58 -1.15 -3.01
C GLY A 288 -9.78 -0.41 -1.94
N THR A 289 -9.32 0.81 -2.24
CA THR A 289 -8.42 1.62 -1.39
C THR A 289 -9.14 2.49 -0.36
N VAL A 290 -10.45 2.72 -0.49
CA VAL A 290 -11.26 3.38 0.53
C VAL A 290 -11.79 2.30 1.49
N SER A 291 -11.67 2.54 2.79
CA SER A 291 -12.44 1.85 3.84
C SER A 291 -13.20 2.88 4.66
N GLY A 292 -14.25 2.45 5.35
CA GLY A 292 -14.86 3.27 6.40
C GLY A 292 -13.96 3.41 7.63
N PRO A 293 -14.48 4.04 8.70
CA PRO A 293 -13.81 4.15 9.99
C PRO A 293 -13.91 2.85 10.82
N SER A 294 -14.70 1.87 10.39
CA SER A 294 -14.96 0.58 11.06
C SER A 294 -15.35 0.72 12.56
N ASN A 295 -16.09 1.78 12.91
CA ASN A 295 -16.20 2.27 14.29
C ASN A 295 -17.51 1.92 15.04
N THR A 296 -18.49 1.34 14.37
CA THR A 296 -19.89 1.35 14.85
C THR A 296 -20.22 0.13 15.71
N ASN A 297 -19.98 -1.07 15.21
CA ASN A 297 -20.39 -2.31 15.89
C ASN A 297 -19.33 -3.41 15.81
N LEU A 298 -19.58 -4.52 16.52
CA LEU A 298 -18.76 -5.71 16.62
C LEU A 298 -19.64 -6.96 16.53
N VAL A 299 -19.38 -7.85 15.56
CA VAL A 299 -20.07 -9.13 15.44
C VAL A 299 -19.08 -10.29 15.47
N TYR A 300 -19.44 -11.38 16.15
CA TYR A 300 -18.65 -12.62 16.18
C TYR A 300 -19.40 -13.75 15.47
N HIS A 301 -18.83 -14.25 14.37
CA HIS A 301 -19.45 -15.27 13.52
C HIS A 301 -18.39 -16.11 12.81
N SER A 302 -18.62 -17.41 12.60
CA SER A 302 -17.62 -18.36 12.03
C SER A 302 -16.21 -18.25 12.67
N SER A 303 -16.15 -18.12 14.00
CA SER A 303 -14.93 -17.86 14.78
C SER A 303 -14.17 -16.55 14.46
N LYS A 304 -14.81 -15.60 13.78
CA LYS A 304 -14.26 -14.28 13.44
C LYS A 304 -14.97 -13.16 14.17
N LEU A 305 -14.20 -12.33 14.88
CA LEU A 305 -14.65 -11.02 15.32
C LEU A 305 -14.48 -10.02 14.17
N MET A 306 -15.53 -9.28 13.86
CA MET A 306 -15.54 -8.26 12.81
C MET A 306 -15.96 -6.91 13.38
N ALA A 307 -15.22 -5.86 13.05
CA ALA A 307 -15.64 -4.47 13.24
C ALA A 307 -16.44 -3.99 12.03
N LEU A 308 -17.54 -3.28 12.29
CA LEU A 308 -18.51 -2.83 11.30
C LEU A 308 -18.68 -1.31 11.35
N SER A 309 -19.09 -0.72 10.23
CA SER A 309 -19.50 0.67 10.09
C SER A 309 -20.41 0.81 8.89
N GLU A 310 -21.32 1.79 8.91
CA GLU A 310 -22.22 2.05 7.78
C GLU A 310 -21.44 2.26 6.48
N GLY A 311 -21.77 1.50 5.44
CA GLY A 311 -21.12 1.55 4.13
C GLY A 311 -19.65 1.08 4.13
N ASP A 312 -19.24 0.25 5.09
CA ASP A 312 -17.89 -0.31 5.18
C ASP A 312 -17.89 -1.84 4.95
N MET A 313 -16.73 -2.37 4.54
CA MET A 313 -16.52 -3.82 4.50
C MET A 313 -16.21 -4.33 5.93
N PRO A 314 -16.70 -5.51 6.35
CA PRO A 314 -16.37 -6.07 7.67
C PRO A 314 -14.87 -6.31 7.87
N MET A 315 -14.27 -5.60 8.84
CA MET A 315 -12.84 -5.63 9.16
C MET A 315 -12.55 -6.69 10.23
N GLU A 316 -11.63 -7.63 9.98
CA GLU A 316 -11.29 -8.69 10.93
C GLU A 316 -10.47 -8.14 12.12
N LEU A 317 -10.95 -8.42 13.34
CA LEU A 317 -10.22 -8.18 14.58
C LEU A 317 -9.75 -9.50 15.20
N ARG A 318 -8.67 -9.44 15.98
CA ARG A 318 -8.25 -10.56 16.84
C ARG A 318 -8.23 -10.12 18.30
N VAL A 319 -8.72 -11.00 19.17
CA VAL A 319 -8.58 -10.87 20.63
C VAL A 319 -7.53 -11.90 21.07
N LEU A 320 -6.52 -11.47 21.82
CA LEU A 320 -5.52 -12.37 22.40
C LEU A 320 -6.04 -12.95 23.73
N GLN A 321 -5.41 -14.02 24.22
CA GLN A 321 -5.86 -14.76 25.40
C GLN A 321 -5.95 -13.90 26.67
N ASP A 322 -5.10 -12.88 26.77
CA ASP A 322 -5.00 -11.89 27.84
C ASP A 322 -5.97 -10.69 27.68
N GLY A 323 -6.80 -10.68 26.64
CA GLY A 323 -7.74 -9.60 26.35
C GLY A 323 -7.16 -8.43 25.56
N LYS A 324 -5.91 -8.52 25.09
CA LYS A 324 -5.35 -7.50 24.20
C LYS A 324 -5.90 -7.65 22.78
N MET A 325 -6.20 -6.54 22.13
CA MET A 325 -6.69 -6.50 20.74
C MET A 325 -5.55 -6.40 19.72
N GLU A 326 -5.79 -6.93 18.51
CA GLU A 326 -5.03 -6.65 17.30
C GLU A 326 -5.95 -6.39 16.11
N SER A 327 -5.49 -5.57 15.16
CA SER A 327 -6.15 -5.38 13.87
C SER A 327 -5.13 -5.11 12.75
N ASP A 328 -5.41 -5.65 11.56
CA ASP A 328 -4.66 -5.49 10.32
C ASP A 328 -5.61 -4.93 9.23
N GLU A 329 -5.11 -4.49 8.07
CA GLU A 329 -5.94 -4.05 6.92
C GLU A 329 -6.69 -5.21 6.22
N LYS A 330 -7.21 -6.19 6.96
CA LYS A 330 -7.89 -7.38 6.45
C LYS A 330 -9.41 -7.26 6.59
N TYR A 331 -10.08 -7.40 5.46
CA TYR A 331 -11.53 -7.33 5.29
C TYR A 331 -12.00 -8.69 4.78
N LEU A 332 -13.09 -9.24 5.35
CA LEU A 332 -13.48 -10.64 5.10
C LEU A 332 -14.40 -10.80 3.88
N TYR A 333 -15.30 -9.84 3.65
CA TYR A 333 -16.26 -9.84 2.56
C TYR A 333 -15.99 -8.67 1.59
N LYS A 334 -16.58 -8.73 0.39
CA LYS A 334 -16.44 -7.70 -0.66
C LYS A 334 -17.57 -6.68 -0.64
N ASP A 335 -18.74 -7.12 -0.21
CA ASP A 335 -19.93 -6.28 -0.08
C ASP A 335 -19.76 -5.42 1.19
N MET A 336 -20.29 -4.20 1.14
CA MET A 336 -20.44 -3.34 2.31
C MET A 336 -21.64 -3.82 3.12
N TRP A 337 -21.61 -3.64 4.44
CA TRP A 337 -22.74 -3.93 5.34
C TRP A 337 -23.15 -2.66 6.11
N ASN A 338 -24.39 -2.62 6.59
CA ASN A 338 -24.78 -1.76 7.70
C ASN A 338 -24.15 -2.23 9.02
N ALA A 339 -24.26 -1.44 10.08
CA ALA A 339 -23.61 -1.79 11.33
C ALA A 339 -24.30 -2.94 12.12
N HIS A 340 -25.49 -3.41 11.75
CA HIS A 340 -26.29 -4.33 12.58
C HIS A 340 -26.79 -5.60 11.85
N PRO A 341 -25.88 -6.49 11.41
CA PRO A 341 -26.27 -7.84 11.04
C PRO A 341 -26.79 -8.61 12.27
N LYS A 342 -27.78 -9.49 12.05
CA LYS A 342 -28.37 -10.33 13.10
C LYS A 342 -28.01 -11.81 12.87
N ILE A 343 -27.79 -12.55 13.94
CA ILE A 343 -27.53 -14.00 13.89
C ILE A 343 -28.75 -14.73 14.41
N ASP A 344 -29.25 -15.73 13.66
CA ASP A 344 -30.30 -16.62 14.12
C ASP A 344 -29.70 -17.73 15.02
N PRO A 345 -30.07 -17.81 16.31
CA PRO A 345 -29.43 -18.70 17.28
C PRO A 345 -29.74 -20.19 17.05
N VAL A 346 -30.69 -20.54 16.18
CA VAL A 346 -31.03 -21.94 15.85
C VAL A 346 -30.33 -22.40 14.57
N SER A 347 -30.29 -21.56 13.53
CA SER A 347 -29.65 -21.92 12.24
C SER A 347 -28.16 -21.56 12.19
N GLY A 348 -27.68 -20.67 13.06
CA GLY A 348 -26.30 -20.16 13.07
C GLY A 348 -25.97 -19.21 11.90
N LYS A 349 -26.94 -18.93 11.03
CA LYS A 349 -26.78 -18.01 9.89
C LYS A 349 -26.72 -16.56 10.37
N LEU A 350 -25.88 -15.77 9.70
CA LEU A 350 -25.81 -14.32 9.86
C LEU A 350 -26.49 -13.64 8.68
N TYR A 351 -27.39 -12.71 8.98
CA TYR A 351 -28.17 -11.94 8.01
C TYR A 351 -27.70 -10.49 8.06
N TRP A 352 -27.39 -9.90 6.91
CA TRP A 352 -26.89 -8.52 6.78
C TRP A 352 -27.68 -7.75 5.72
N LEU A 353 -27.63 -6.42 5.83
CA LEU A 353 -28.26 -5.48 4.92
C LEU A 353 -27.26 -4.37 4.56
N ASP A 354 -27.43 -3.72 3.41
CA ASP A 354 -26.66 -2.55 2.95
C ASP A 354 -27.55 -1.65 2.09
N TYR A 355 -27.20 -0.38 1.88
CA TYR A 355 -28.05 0.59 1.19
C TYR A 355 -27.25 1.66 0.42
N ASP A 356 -27.82 2.18 -0.68
CA ASP A 356 -27.10 3.12 -1.55
C ASP A 356 -26.89 4.51 -0.91
N VAL A 357 -25.74 4.68 -0.25
CA VAL A 357 -25.24 5.94 0.31
C VAL A 357 -24.94 7.02 -0.74
N SER A 358 -24.94 6.71 -2.05
CA SER A 358 -24.76 7.73 -3.10
C SER A 358 -26.02 8.51 -3.42
N GLY A 359 -27.20 8.02 -3.01
CA GLY A 359 -28.48 8.68 -3.29
C GLY A 359 -28.95 8.55 -4.75
N LEU A 360 -28.31 7.70 -5.56
CA LEU A 360 -28.59 7.54 -6.99
C LEU A 360 -29.61 6.41 -7.27
N SER A 361 -29.80 5.50 -6.32
CA SER A 361 -30.73 4.37 -6.41
C SER A 361 -31.49 4.17 -5.10
N PRO A 362 -32.83 4.05 -5.11
CA PRO A 362 -33.62 3.74 -3.92
C PRO A 362 -33.58 2.23 -3.61
N LYS A 363 -32.38 1.63 -3.65
CA LYS A 363 -32.17 0.19 -3.49
C LYS A 363 -31.37 -0.14 -2.23
N PHE A 364 -31.69 -1.30 -1.67
CA PHE A 364 -30.94 -1.94 -0.59
C PHE A 364 -30.43 -3.30 -1.06
N SER A 365 -29.31 -3.74 -0.51
CA SER A 365 -28.80 -5.11 -0.65
C SER A 365 -29.11 -5.88 0.63
N TYR A 366 -29.31 -7.20 0.51
CA TYR A 366 -29.54 -8.10 1.63
C TYR A 366 -28.82 -9.42 1.35
N GLY A 367 -28.18 -10.00 2.37
CA GLY A 367 -27.43 -11.23 2.20
C GLY A 367 -27.40 -12.12 3.43
N VAL A 368 -26.96 -13.35 3.18
CA VAL A 368 -26.98 -14.46 4.15
C VAL A 368 -25.60 -15.13 4.14
N ILE A 369 -25.00 -15.27 5.32
CA ILE A 369 -23.73 -15.96 5.55
C ILE A 369 -24.02 -17.24 6.34
N SER A 370 -23.52 -18.38 5.84
CA SER A 370 -23.61 -19.69 6.48
C SER A 370 -22.83 -19.75 7.80
N PRO A 371 -23.10 -20.70 8.72
CA PRO A 371 -22.40 -20.78 10.01
C PRO A 371 -20.87 -20.91 9.93
N ASP A 372 -20.34 -21.41 8.81
CA ASP A 372 -18.91 -21.55 8.48
C ASP A 372 -18.33 -20.38 7.66
N GLY A 373 -19.08 -19.27 7.53
CA GLY A 373 -18.58 -18.01 6.98
C GLY A 373 -18.60 -17.91 5.46
N THR A 374 -19.35 -18.78 4.76
CA THR A 374 -19.54 -18.67 3.31
C THR A 374 -20.76 -17.81 2.99
N GLN A 375 -20.70 -17.04 1.91
CA GLN A 375 -21.81 -16.19 1.49
C GLN A 375 -22.81 -17.01 0.65
N GLU A 376 -23.90 -17.45 1.27
CA GLU A 376 -24.96 -18.24 0.61
C GLU A 376 -25.76 -17.41 -0.39
N ARG A 377 -26.10 -16.18 0.00
CA ARG A 377 -27.08 -15.32 -0.70
C ARG A 377 -26.61 -13.87 -0.73
N SER A 378 -26.85 -13.23 -1.86
CA SER A 378 -26.89 -11.77 -2.00
C SER A 378 -28.03 -11.44 -2.97
N CYS A 379 -28.89 -10.51 -2.59
CA CYS A 379 -30.06 -10.08 -3.36
C CYS A 379 -30.30 -8.58 -3.15
N THR A 380 -31.03 -7.94 -4.05
CA THR A 380 -31.37 -6.51 -3.93
C THR A 380 -32.87 -6.30 -3.78
N GLY A 381 -33.28 -5.30 -3.01
CA GLY A 381 -34.66 -4.83 -2.93
C GLY A 381 -34.75 -3.34 -3.26
N THR A 382 -35.97 -2.81 -3.30
CA THR A 382 -36.26 -1.39 -3.54
C THR A 382 -37.06 -0.81 -2.38
N MET A 383 -36.68 0.37 -1.91
CA MET A 383 -37.32 1.07 -0.78
C MET A 383 -38.74 1.51 -1.13
N GLY A 384 -39.70 1.32 -0.20
CA GLY A 384 -41.11 1.56 -0.46
C GLY A 384 -41.45 3.04 -0.69
N GLY A 385 -40.67 3.96 -0.10
CA GLY A 385 -40.77 5.40 -0.35
C GLY A 385 -40.08 5.89 -1.64
N GLY A 386 -39.42 5.02 -2.40
CA GLY A 386 -38.82 5.36 -3.70
C GLY A 386 -37.62 6.33 -3.66
N LYS A 387 -37.05 6.57 -2.49
CA LYS A 387 -35.81 7.37 -2.27
C LYS A 387 -34.76 6.54 -1.51
N SER A 388 -33.50 6.95 -1.57
CA SER A 388 -32.42 6.38 -0.75
C SER A 388 -32.44 6.96 0.67
N VAL A 389 -32.47 6.08 1.67
CA VAL A 389 -32.53 6.41 3.10
C VAL A 389 -31.47 5.65 3.90
N MET A 390 -31.15 6.11 5.11
CA MET A 390 -30.30 5.41 6.06
C MET A 390 -31.03 4.20 6.65
N ILE A 391 -30.41 3.01 6.64
CA ILE A 391 -30.97 1.77 7.18
C ILE A 391 -30.00 1.14 8.20
N HIS A 392 -29.94 1.75 9.38
CA HIS A 392 -28.98 1.40 10.43
C HIS A 392 -29.14 -0.04 10.96
N ASP A 393 -30.39 -0.49 11.18
CA ASP A 393 -30.69 -1.77 11.81
C ASP A 393 -31.70 -2.62 11.00
N LEU A 394 -31.65 -3.94 11.24
CA LEU A 394 -32.35 -5.01 10.52
C LEU A 394 -33.14 -5.87 11.53
N GLY A 395 -34.44 -6.04 11.34
CA GLY A 395 -35.20 -7.04 12.09
C GLY A 395 -35.08 -8.43 11.43
N ILE A 396 -35.11 -9.49 12.24
CA ILE A 396 -35.30 -10.88 11.77
C ILE A 396 -36.31 -11.60 12.66
N THR A 397 -36.94 -12.66 12.15
CA THR A 397 -37.78 -13.60 12.90
C THR A 397 -37.37 -15.05 12.58
N GLU A 398 -38.23 -16.04 12.86
CA GLU A 398 -37.99 -17.43 12.46
C GLU A 398 -38.04 -17.62 10.94
N GLN A 399 -38.87 -16.86 10.23
CA GLN A 399 -39.08 -16.95 8.77
C GLN A 399 -38.80 -15.66 7.98
N TYR A 400 -38.88 -14.48 8.62
CA TYR A 400 -38.86 -13.18 7.93
C TYR A 400 -37.65 -12.30 8.30
N ALA A 401 -37.38 -11.34 7.44
CA ALA A 401 -36.53 -10.19 7.66
C ALA A 401 -37.35 -8.91 7.50
N LEU A 402 -36.99 -7.88 8.28
CA LEU A 402 -37.69 -6.60 8.36
C LEU A 402 -36.71 -5.47 8.04
N VAL A 403 -36.93 -4.79 6.91
CA VAL A 403 -36.21 -3.58 6.51
C VAL A 403 -36.97 -2.33 6.98
N ILE A 404 -36.24 -1.36 7.52
CA ILE A 404 -36.78 -0.08 7.98
C ILE A 404 -36.60 0.96 6.87
N ASP A 405 -37.69 1.60 6.44
CA ASP A 405 -37.68 2.73 5.50
C ASP A 405 -38.20 3.96 6.25
N ALA A 406 -37.28 4.86 6.60
CA ALA A 406 -37.49 5.92 7.58
C ALA A 406 -36.93 7.27 7.08
N PRO A 407 -37.42 8.41 7.59
CA PRO A 407 -37.26 9.72 6.96
C PRO A 407 -35.89 10.40 7.17
N VAL A 408 -34.78 9.64 7.20
CA VAL A 408 -33.42 10.18 7.09
C VAL A 408 -32.85 9.82 5.71
N LEU A 409 -32.81 10.81 4.82
CA LEU A 409 -32.52 10.66 3.40
C LEU A 409 -31.07 11.01 3.07
N VAL A 410 -30.54 10.44 1.98
CA VAL A 410 -29.32 10.97 1.32
C VAL A 410 -29.67 12.29 0.63
N ASN A 411 -29.08 13.40 1.06
CA ASN A 411 -29.22 14.69 0.40
C ASN A 411 -28.13 14.90 -0.65
N VAL A 412 -28.45 14.58 -1.91
CA VAL A 412 -27.50 14.67 -3.04
C VAL A 412 -27.01 16.12 -3.27
N GLU A 413 -27.77 17.15 -2.88
CA GLU A 413 -27.35 18.56 -2.99
C GLU A 413 -26.18 18.91 -2.04
N ASN A 414 -26.00 18.17 -0.95
CA ASN A 414 -24.94 18.47 0.03
C ASN A 414 -23.54 18.04 -0.45
N PHE A 415 -23.43 17.13 -1.44
CA PHE A 415 -22.15 16.74 -2.06
C PHE A 415 -21.36 17.93 -2.64
N THR A 416 -22.01 19.06 -2.95
CA THR A 416 -21.36 20.27 -3.50
C THR A 416 -21.22 21.41 -2.50
N SER A 417 -21.46 21.20 -1.20
CA SER A 417 -21.46 22.29 -0.21
C SER A 417 -20.88 21.94 1.17
N GLU A 418 -20.04 20.89 1.26
CA GLU A 418 -19.28 20.47 2.46
C GLU A 418 -20.12 20.07 3.69
N LYS A 419 -21.45 20.05 3.55
CA LYS A 419 -22.41 19.73 4.61
C LYS A 419 -22.62 18.22 4.77
N ILE A 420 -23.09 17.84 5.95
CA ILE A 420 -23.50 16.46 6.29
C ILE A 420 -24.48 15.92 5.25
N LEU A 421 -24.22 14.71 4.74
CA LEU A 421 -24.98 14.09 3.64
C LEU A 421 -26.39 13.65 4.04
N TRP A 422 -26.68 13.52 5.34
CA TRP A 422 -27.94 13.01 5.87
C TRP A 422 -28.90 14.15 6.23
N LYS A 423 -30.19 14.00 5.90
CA LYS A 423 -31.23 15.00 6.18
C LYS A 423 -32.51 14.33 6.67
N TYR A 424 -33.06 14.81 7.80
CA TYR A 424 -34.39 14.43 8.27
C TYR A 424 -35.47 15.12 7.42
N GLU A 425 -36.40 14.34 6.84
CA GLU A 425 -37.47 14.83 5.96
C GLU A 425 -38.80 14.11 6.27
N PRO A 426 -39.55 14.54 7.30
CA PRO A 426 -40.76 13.86 7.79
C PRO A 426 -41.84 13.57 6.74
N SER A 427 -41.89 14.35 5.66
CA SER A 427 -42.80 14.14 4.52
C SER A 427 -42.54 12.87 3.71
N HIS A 428 -41.44 12.14 3.97
CA HIS A 428 -41.19 10.80 3.41
C HIS A 428 -42.01 9.70 4.12
N GLY A 429 -42.46 9.96 5.35
CA GLY A 429 -43.13 8.97 6.21
C GLY A 429 -42.19 7.86 6.69
N THR A 430 -42.75 6.89 7.41
CA THR A 430 -42.02 5.72 7.92
C THR A 430 -42.81 4.44 7.61
N ARG A 431 -42.11 3.39 7.18
CA ARG A 431 -42.72 2.11 6.76
C ARG A 431 -41.77 0.95 7.00
N ILE A 432 -42.33 -0.22 7.33
CA ILE A 432 -41.58 -1.45 7.61
C ILE A 432 -41.84 -2.46 6.49
N GLY A 433 -40.78 -2.96 5.87
CA GLY A 433 -40.85 -3.92 4.76
C GLY A 433 -40.53 -5.34 5.23
N ILE A 434 -41.50 -6.25 5.14
CA ILE A 434 -41.38 -7.63 5.62
C ILE A 434 -41.26 -8.59 4.44
N PHE A 435 -40.23 -9.44 4.43
CA PHE A 435 -39.96 -10.44 3.37
C PHE A 435 -39.32 -11.72 3.94
N PRO A 436 -39.41 -12.88 3.25
CA PRO A 436 -38.77 -14.12 3.70
C PRO A 436 -37.24 -13.99 3.78
N LYS A 437 -36.65 -14.32 4.94
CA LYS A 437 -35.20 -14.20 5.19
C LYS A 437 -34.39 -15.21 4.38
N ASP A 438 -34.88 -16.44 4.32
CA ASP A 438 -34.38 -17.52 3.47
C ASP A 438 -35.20 -17.57 2.16
N GLY A 439 -34.52 -17.76 1.03
CA GLY A 439 -35.14 -17.75 -0.30
C GLY A 439 -34.11 -17.68 -1.42
N GLU A 440 -34.56 -17.66 -2.68
CA GLU A 440 -33.67 -17.63 -3.85
C GLU A 440 -32.91 -16.29 -3.98
N SER A 441 -31.76 -16.33 -4.67
CA SER A 441 -30.95 -15.14 -4.99
C SER A 441 -31.55 -14.39 -6.20
N GLY A 442 -31.71 -13.06 -6.09
CA GLY A 442 -32.34 -12.25 -7.13
C GLY A 442 -32.79 -10.88 -6.63
N GLU A 443 -34.02 -10.49 -6.98
CA GLU A 443 -34.68 -9.29 -6.46
C GLU A 443 -35.70 -9.68 -5.38
N VAL A 444 -35.68 -9.02 -4.22
CA VAL A 444 -36.64 -9.22 -3.13
C VAL A 444 -37.70 -8.12 -3.13
N THR A 445 -38.95 -8.50 -2.89
CA THR A 445 -40.11 -7.60 -2.85
C THR A 445 -40.73 -7.60 -1.46
N PRO A 446 -40.43 -6.62 -0.59
CA PRO A 446 -41.02 -6.54 0.74
C PRO A 446 -42.52 -6.25 0.68
N THR A 447 -43.28 -6.83 1.62
CA THR A 447 -44.62 -6.35 1.95
C THR A 447 -44.46 -5.16 2.89
N TRP A 448 -44.74 -3.97 2.38
CA TRP A 448 -44.61 -2.72 3.13
C TRP A 448 -45.85 -2.43 3.98
N PHE A 449 -45.63 -2.08 5.25
CA PHE A 449 -46.62 -1.58 6.19
C PHE A 449 -46.24 -0.15 6.57
N GLU A 450 -47.13 0.81 6.34
CA GLU A 450 -46.92 2.21 6.77
C GLU A 450 -47.24 2.33 8.27
N ILE A 451 -46.43 3.11 8.99
CA ILE A 451 -46.56 3.39 10.42
C ILE A 451 -46.54 4.91 10.65
N GLU A 452 -46.85 5.36 11.87
CA GLU A 452 -46.69 6.77 12.27
C GLU A 452 -45.25 7.25 12.00
N THR A 453 -45.10 8.43 11.42
CA THR A 453 -43.78 8.98 11.03
C THR A 453 -42.86 9.13 12.24
N CYS A 454 -41.79 8.36 12.26
CA CYS A 454 -40.77 8.38 13.30
C CYS A 454 -39.38 7.96 12.78
N TRP A 455 -38.34 8.23 13.54
CA TRP A 455 -37.02 7.64 13.35
C TRP A 455 -36.84 6.41 14.25
N ILE A 456 -36.13 5.40 13.75
CA ILE A 456 -35.76 4.19 14.49
C ILE A 456 -34.28 3.95 14.20
N PHE A 457 -33.42 4.04 15.23
CA PHE A 457 -32.07 3.49 15.13
C PHE A 457 -32.08 1.98 15.41
N HIS A 458 -32.52 1.55 16.60
CA HIS A 458 -32.31 0.18 17.07
C HIS A 458 -33.58 -0.67 17.21
N VAL A 459 -33.45 -1.92 16.75
CA VAL A 459 -34.37 -3.03 16.95
C VAL A 459 -33.95 -3.82 18.19
N ALA A 460 -34.84 -3.92 19.18
CA ALA A 460 -34.64 -4.74 20.37
C ALA A 460 -34.73 -6.23 20.00
N ASN A 461 -35.84 -6.64 19.38
CA ASN A 461 -36.06 -7.97 18.80
C ASN A 461 -37.33 -7.98 17.92
N SER A 462 -37.53 -9.04 17.15
CA SER A 462 -38.77 -9.32 16.41
C SER A 462 -39.07 -10.82 16.39
N TRP A 463 -40.35 -11.20 16.32
CA TRP A 463 -40.80 -12.60 16.33
C TRP A 463 -42.16 -12.80 15.65
N GLU A 464 -42.62 -14.04 15.57
CA GLU A 464 -43.91 -14.44 14.98
C GLU A 464 -44.89 -14.93 16.05
N GLU A 465 -46.18 -14.58 15.90
CA GLU A 465 -47.31 -15.05 16.70
C GLU A 465 -48.45 -15.47 15.74
N GLY A 466 -48.29 -16.63 15.09
CA GLY A 466 -49.20 -17.09 14.04
C GLY A 466 -49.10 -16.22 12.78
N ASP A 467 -50.23 -15.73 12.27
CA ASP A 467 -50.29 -14.83 11.10
C ASP A 467 -49.77 -13.39 11.42
N THR A 468 -49.31 -13.12 12.66
CA THR A 468 -48.81 -11.79 13.09
C THR A 468 -47.29 -11.77 13.26
N VAL A 469 -46.60 -10.79 12.69
CA VAL A 469 -45.20 -10.46 13.01
C VAL A 469 -45.18 -9.36 14.08
N VAL A 470 -44.36 -9.52 15.11
CA VAL A 470 -44.16 -8.56 16.20
C VAL A 470 -42.75 -7.97 16.12
N LEU A 471 -42.61 -6.67 16.31
CA LEU A 471 -41.36 -5.92 16.28
C LEU A 471 -41.29 -4.98 17.49
N VAL A 472 -40.19 -5.03 18.24
CA VAL A 472 -39.94 -4.12 19.37
C VAL A 472 -38.71 -3.27 19.08
N VAL A 473 -38.86 -1.95 19.19
CA VAL A 473 -37.86 -0.94 18.80
C VAL A 473 -37.78 0.20 19.81
N VAL A 474 -36.69 0.98 19.74
CA VAL A 474 -36.66 2.34 20.30
C VAL A 474 -37.09 3.32 19.20
N ARG A 475 -38.32 3.84 19.33
CA ARG A 475 -38.85 4.91 18.48
C ARG A 475 -38.34 6.26 18.99
N TRP A 476 -37.88 7.09 18.06
CA TRP A 476 -37.56 8.50 18.25
C TRP A 476 -38.60 9.33 17.46
N ASP A 477 -39.26 10.30 18.10
CA ASP A 477 -40.26 11.15 17.40
C ASP A 477 -39.61 12.15 16.40
N GLY A 478 -38.30 12.36 16.51
CA GLY A 478 -37.50 13.10 15.53
C GLY A 478 -35.99 12.97 15.74
N ILE A 479 -35.21 13.44 14.76
CA ILE A 479 -33.75 13.53 14.83
C ILE A 479 -33.26 14.77 14.08
N ASP A 480 -32.24 15.45 14.61
CA ASP A 480 -31.49 16.45 13.87
C ASP A 480 -30.15 15.87 13.40
N MET A 481 -29.82 16.14 12.13
CA MET A 481 -28.57 15.72 11.47
C MET A 481 -27.66 16.92 11.15
N SER A 482 -27.98 18.12 11.68
CA SER A 482 -27.26 19.38 11.42
C SER A 482 -25.80 19.41 11.91
N GLY A 483 -25.41 18.50 12.81
CA GLY A 483 -24.05 18.39 13.33
C GLY A 483 -23.75 19.23 14.57
N HIS A 484 -24.74 19.87 15.19
CA HIS A 484 -24.59 20.58 16.45
C HIS A 484 -24.48 19.65 17.68
N PRO A 485 -23.91 20.12 18.81
CA PRO A 485 -23.75 19.31 20.01
C PRO A 485 -25.11 18.99 20.67
N VAL A 486 -25.50 17.73 20.55
CA VAL A 486 -26.75 17.05 21.00
C VAL A 486 -27.28 17.41 22.41
N LYS A 487 -26.51 18.08 23.29
CA LYS A 487 -26.92 18.46 24.65
C LYS A 487 -28.07 19.49 24.72
N GLU A 488 -28.28 20.33 23.71
CA GLU A 488 -29.38 21.30 23.70
C GLU A 488 -30.66 20.78 23.01
N ASP A 489 -30.56 19.74 22.18
CA ASP A 489 -31.69 19.16 21.46
C ASP A 489 -32.42 18.06 22.24
N LEU A 490 -31.70 17.27 23.05
CA LEU A 490 -32.26 16.19 23.89
C LEU A 490 -33.28 16.64 24.95
N LEU A 491 -33.45 17.95 25.14
CA LEU A 491 -34.41 18.54 26.07
C LEU A 491 -35.51 19.35 25.35
N LYS A 492 -35.56 19.32 24.02
CA LYS A 492 -36.64 19.93 23.23
C LYS A 492 -37.84 18.98 23.19
N PRO A 493 -39.07 19.45 23.49
CA PRO A 493 -40.28 18.63 23.35
C PRO A 493 -40.44 18.11 21.91
N GLY A 494 -40.69 16.80 21.75
CA GLY A 494 -40.81 16.15 20.44
C GLY A 494 -39.59 15.37 19.96
N PHE A 495 -38.55 15.21 20.80
CA PHE A 495 -37.39 14.34 20.54
C PHE A 495 -37.31 13.16 21.53
N ASP A 496 -38.45 12.76 22.10
CA ASP A 496 -38.52 11.67 23.05
C ASP A 496 -38.13 10.33 22.41
N LYS A 497 -37.46 9.47 23.19
CA LYS A 497 -37.01 8.13 22.76
C LYS A 497 -37.64 7.07 23.66
N LYS A 498 -38.53 6.27 23.10
CA LYS A 498 -39.43 5.37 23.85
C LYS A 498 -39.49 4.00 23.21
N MET A 499 -39.72 2.97 24.03
CA MET A 499 -39.84 1.60 23.54
C MET A 499 -41.26 1.33 23.02
N TYR A 500 -41.37 0.88 21.78
CA TYR A 500 -42.64 0.61 21.09
C TYR A 500 -42.72 -0.85 20.63
N GLU A 501 -43.93 -1.41 20.68
CA GLU A 501 -44.34 -2.68 20.07
C GLU A 501 -45.16 -2.38 18.81
N TYR A 502 -44.78 -3.00 17.70
CA TYR A 502 -45.48 -2.98 16.42
C TYR A 502 -45.97 -4.40 16.11
N ARG A 503 -47.23 -4.53 15.69
CA ARG A 503 -47.86 -5.81 15.30
C ARG A 503 -48.38 -5.73 13.88
N PHE A 504 -47.79 -6.52 12.98
CA PHE A 504 -48.14 -6.59 11.57
C PHE A 504 -48.96 -7.85 11.29
N ASP A 505 -50.23 -7.69 10.96
CA ASP A 505 -51.09 -8.78 10.47
C ASP A 505 -50.76 -9.04 8.99
N MET A 506 -50.07 -10.16 8.73
CA MET A 506 -49.57 -10.50 7.40
C MET A 506 -50.68 -10.84 6.39
N LYS A 507 -51.90 -11.11 6.89
CA LYS A 507 -53.04 -11.58 6.11
C LYS A 507 -54.01 -10.45 5.76
N ASN A 508 -54.32 -9.60 6.73
CA ASN A 508 -55.15 -8.40 6.55
C ASN A 508 -54.34 -7.18 6.08
N LYS A 509 -53.01 -7.23 6.16
CA LYS A 509 -52.07 -6.14 5.82
C LYS A 509 -52.30 -4.87 6.63
N THR A 510 -52.56 -5.04 7.92
CA THR A 510 -52.77 -3.96 8.90
C THR A 510 -51.69 -3.99 9.97
N VAL A 511 -51.33 -2.81 10.49
CA VAL A 511 -50.44 -2.66 11.66
C VAL A 511 -51.23 -2.16 12.87
N ALA A 512 -50.80 -2.56 14.06
CA ALA A 512 -51.16 -1.91 15.32
C ALA A 512 -49.87 -1.47 16.07
N GLU A 513 -49.88 -0.26 16.60
CA GLU A 513 -48.75 0.36 17.30
C GLU A 513 -49.07 0.56 18.78
N LYS A 514 -48.07 0.38 19.66
CA LYS A 514 -48.21 0.51 21.10
C LYS A 514 -46.92 0.99 21.75
N CYS A 515 -46.94 2.18 22.34
CA CYS A 515 -45.92 2.58 23.31
C CYS A 515 -45.98 1.62 24.51
N LEU A 516 -44.88 0.95 24.83
CA LEU A 516 -44.84 -0.07 25.88
C LEU A 516 -44.67 0.53 27.28
N PHE A 517 -43.90 1.62 27.39
CA PHE A 517 -43.51 2.22 28.66
C PHE A 517 -43.48 3.76 28.54
N SER A 518 -44.21 4.46 29.41
CA SER A 518 -44.25 5.92 29.52
C SER A 518 -43.52 6.41 30.78
N GLY A 519 -43.01 7.65 30.78
CA GLY A 519 -42.18 8.20 31.87
C GLY A 519 -40.68 8.33 31.57
N PHE A 520 -40.29 8.43 30.29
CA PHE A 520 -38.90 8.41 29.81
C PHE A 520 -38.70 9.50 28.76
N THR A 521 -37.67 10.34 28.91
CA THR A 521 -37.23 11.29 27.87
C THR A 521 -36.26 10.63 26.89
N THR A 522 -35.24 9.93 27.39
CA THR A 522 -34.24 9.26 26.55
C THR A 522 -33.96 7.84 27.01
N LEU A 523 -34.12 6.89 26.09
CA LEU A 523 -33.88 5.47 26.22
C LEU A 523 -33.22 5.02 24.90
N GLU A 524 -32.16 4.22 24.95
CA GLU A 524 -31.47 3.70 23.76
C GLU A 524 -30.60 2.47 24.10
N PHE A 525 -29.97 1.89 23.08
CA PHE A 525 -29.17 0.65 23.15
C PHE A 525 -29.98 -0.53 23.73
N PRO A 526 -31.10 -0.91 23.09
CA PRO A 526 -31.90 -2.05 23.53
C PRO A 526 -31.18 -3.37 23.26
N VAL A 527 -31.06 -4.19 24.29
CA VAL A 527 -30.43 -5.52 24.25
C VAL A 527 -31.42 -6.57 24.72
N VAL A 528 -31.32 -7.78 24.15
CA VAL A 528 -32.04 -8.98 24.57
C VAL A 528 -31.07 -10.14 24.78
N ASN A 529 -31.52 -11.21 25.44
CA ASN A 529 -30.75 -12.45 25.49
C ASN A 529 -30.66 -13.04 24.07
N LEU A 530 -29.47 -13.06 23.48
CA LEU A 530 -29.26 -13.47 22.09
C LEU A 530 -29.70 -14.92 21.78
N LYS A 531 -29.88 -15.78 22.80
CA LYS A 531 -30.52 -17.09 22.64
C LYS A 531 -31.94 -16.99 22.05
N GLY A 532 -32.63 -15.87 22.25
CA GLY A 532 -33.97 -15.56 21.76
C GLY A 532 -34.02 -14.61 20.57
N MET A 533 -32.90 -14.27 19.93
CA MET A 533 -32.88 -13.40 18.74
C MET A 533 -33.76 -14.01 17.62
N GLY A 534 -34.66 -13.19 17.06
CA GLY A 534 -35.66 -13.61 16.06
C GLY A 534 -36.86 -14.41 16.63
N ARG A 535 -36.95 -14.53 17.96
CA ARG A 535 -37.96 -15.32 18.69
C ARG A 535 -38.53 -14.51 19.86
N LYS A 536 -39.62 -14.99 20.46
CA LYS A 536 -40.29 -14.26 21.52
C LYS A 536 -39.42 -14.17 22.78
N CYS A 537 -38.90 -12.99 23.04
CA CYS A 537 -38.29 -12.60 24.32
C CYS A 537 -39.33 -11.95 25.22
N ARG A 538 -39.22 -12.18 26.52
CA ARG A 538 -39.96 -11.47 27.56
C ARG A 538 -39.16 -10.30 28.14
N TYR A 539 -37.84 -10.37 28.13
CA TYR A 539 -36.99 -9.39 28.78
C TYR A 539 -36.10 -8.66 27.77
N THR A 540 -36.01 -7.34 27.97
CA THR A 540 -35.06 -6.48 27.27
C THR A 540 -34.51 -5.45 28.24
N TRP A 541 -33.28 -4.99 27.98
CA TRP A 541 -32.55 -4.04 28.80
C TRP A 541 -32.07 -2.88 27.93
N ALA A 542 -31.98 -1.68 28.47
CA ALA A 542 -31.56 -0.50 27.71
C ALA A 542 -30.89 0.54 28.61
N ALA A 543 -30.05 1.39 28.02
CA ALA A 543 -29.47 2.55 28.68
C ALA A 543 -30.46 3.74 28.58
N GLY A 544 -30.61 4.53 29.65
CA GLY A 544 -31.66 5.54 29.67
C GLY A 544 -31.63 6.52 30.84
N SER A 545 -32.66 7.35 30.90
CA SER A 545 -32.97 8.23 32.03
C SER A 545 -34.49 8.37 32.23
N TYR A 546 -34.89 8.97 33.34
CA TYR A 546 -36.26 9.46 33.54
C TYR A 546 -36.43 10.85 32.91
N GLU A 547 -37.66 11.36 32.88
CA GLU A 547 -37.98 12.62 32.21
C GLU A 547 -37.12 13.81 32.70
N GLY A 548 -36.59 14.59 31.75
CA GLY A 548 -35.80 15.80 32.00
C GLY A 548 -34.27 15.62 32.15
N GLU A 549 -33.72 14.41 32.01
CA GLU A 549 -32.27 14.17 32.07
C GLU A 549 -31.69 13.71 30.71
N PRO A 550 -30.70 14.41 30.12
CA PRO A 550 -30.29 14.13 28.73
C PRO A 550 -29.30 12.97 28.56
N ASN A 551 -28.52 12.58 29.58
CA ASN A 551 -27.57 11.47 29.45
C ASN A 551 -28.13 10.17 30.05
N PHE A 552 -27.62 9.02 29.58
CA PHE A 552 -27.99 7.69 30.05
C PHE A 552 -27.46 7.38 31.46
N HIS A 553 -28.10 7.96 32.48
CA HIS A 553 -27.72 7.81 33.89
C HIS A 553 -28.25 6.53 34.57
N ARG A 554 -28.98 5.68 33.83
CA ARG A 554 -29.61 4.45 34.33
C ARG A 554 -29.49 3.30 33.34
N ILE A 555 -29.50 2.08 33.86
CA ILE A 555 -29.75 0.85 33.09
C ILE A 555 -31.15 0.37 33.48
N PHE A 556 -32.01 0.13 32.50
CA PHE A 556 -33.37 -0.37 32.67
C PHE A 556 -33.47 -1.85 32.34
N LYS A 557 -34.41 -2.54 33.00
CA LYS A 557 -34.95 -3.85 32.62
C LYS A 557 -36.44 -3.71 32.40
N PHE A 558 -36.94 -4.33 31.33
CA PHE A 558 -38.35 -4.35 30.97
C PHE A 558 -38.88 -5.79 30.95
N ASP A 559 -40.00 -6.05 31.62
CA ASP A 559 -40.77 -7.31 31.56
C ASP A 559 -41.96 -7.06 30.60
N LEU A 560 -41.80 -7.51 29.35
CA LEU A 560 -42.72 -7.25 28.24
C LEU A 560 -44.08 -7.95 28.41
N GLU A 561 -44.13 -9.08 29.12
CA GLU A 561 -45.40 -9.77 29.43
C GLU A 561 -46.21 -9.03 30.50
N LYS A 562 -45.54 -8.43 31.50
CA LYS A 562 -46.21 -7.73 32.60
C LYS A 562 -46.43 -6.24 32.36
N GLY A 563 -45.70 -5.63 31.43
CA GLY A 563 -45.67 -4.17 31.27
C GLY A 563 -45.03 -3.46 32.47
N THR A 564 -44.03 -4.06 33.10
CA THR A 564 -43.32 -3.50 34.27
C THR A 564 -41.84 -3.30 34.02
N SER A 565 -41.26 -2.22 34.54
CA SER A 565 -39.82 -1.91 34.42
C SER A 565 -39.13 -1.70 35.77
N SER A 566 -37.88 -2.15 35.91
CA SER A 566 -36.97 -1.79 37.01
C SER A 566 -35.71 -1.08 36.48
N SER A 567 -34.93 -0.42 37.34
CA SER A 567 -33.71 0.26 36.90
C SER A 567 -32.63 0.46 37.97
N TYR A 568 -31.38 0.30 37.54
CA TYR A 568 -30.18 0.64 38.32
C TYR A 568 -29.71 2.07 38.01
N ALA A 569 -29.21 2.79 39.02
CA ALA A 569 -28.68 4.15 38.88
C ALA A 569 -27.15 4.10 38.75
N CYS A 570 -26.61 4.61 37.64
CA CYS A 570 -25.17 4.57 37.37
C CYS A 570 -24.46 5.75 38.05
N CYS A 571 -23.74 5.47 39.13
CA CYS A 571 -22.98 6.47 39.89
C CYS A 571 -21.52 6.05 40.11
N ASP A 572 -20.70 6.99 40.58
CA ASP A 572 -19.40 6.70 41.18
C ASP A 572 -19.50 6.50 42.71
N GLN A 573 -18.36 6.27 43.37
CA GLN A 573 -18.26 6.07 44.82
C GLN A 573 -18.61 7.31 45.66
N SER A 574 -18.70 8.50 45.05
CA SER A 574 -19.15 9.74 45.70
C SER A 574 -20.65 10.01 45.52
N GLY A 575 -21.32 9.26 44.63
CA GLY A 575 -22.69 9.50 44.22
C GLY A 575 -22.82 10.44 43.01
N LYS A 576 -21.74 10.83 42.34
CA LYS A 576 -21.82 11.55 41.05
C LYS A 576 -22.44 10.61 40.01
N LYS A 577 -23.48 11.07 39.32
CA LYS A 577 -24.07 10.35 38.18
C LYS A 577 -23.05 10.19 37.05
N LEU A 578 -22.93 8.97 36.53
CA LEU A 578 -22.14 8.62 35.36
C LEU A 578 -23.08 8.30 34.19
N THR A 579 -22.55 8.37 32.96
CA THR A 579 -23.26 7.98 31.74
C THR A 579 -22.86 6.54 31.39
N ALA A 580 -23.83 5.64 31.25
CA ALA A 580 -23.63 4.31 30.69
C ALA A 580 -23.58 4.35 29.16
N GLY A 581 -22.82 3.43 28.56
CA GLY A 581 -23.01 3.04 27.16
C GLY A 581 -24.03 1.91 27.04
N GLU A 582 -23.97 1.17 25.93
CA GLU A 582 -24.69 -0.09 25.77
C GLU A 582 -24.41 -1.05 26.94
N ALA A 583 -25.47 -1.70 27.44
CA ALA A 583 -25.43 -2.66 28.55
C ALA A 583 -25.65 -4.09 28.02
N PHE A 584 -24.56 -4.71 27.56
CA PHE A 584 -24.61 -5.99 26.86
C PHE A 584 -24.94 -7.15 27.81
N PHE A 585 -25.88 -8.02 27.43
CA PHE A 585 -26.28 -9.19 28.20
C PHE A 585 -25.33 -10.38 27.98
N THR A 586 -24.91 -11.04 29.06
CA THR A 586 -24.13 -12.27 29.00
C THR A 586 -24.50 -13.23 30.12
N GLY A 587 -24.75 -14.50 29.81
CA GLY A 587 -25.10 -15.50 30.81
C GLY A 587 -25.39 -16.88 30.23
N THR A 588 -25.00 -17.92 30.97
CA THR A 588 -25.29 -19.32 30.62
C THR A 588 -26.57 -19.86 31.25
N GLY A 589 -27.31 -19.04 32.00
CA GLY A 589 -28.49 -19.45 32.79
C GLY A 589 -29.63 -20.11 32.00
N GLU A 590 -30.50 -20.78 32.75
CA GLU A 590 -31.67 -21.50 32.23
C GLU A 590 -32.89 -20.57 32.03
N SER A 591 -33.07 -19.54 32.87
CA SER A 591 -34.05 -18.48 32.58
C SER A 591 -33.48 -17.44 31.62
N GLU A 592 -34.37 -16.80 30.86
CA GLU A 592 -34.03 -15.77 29.87
C GLU A 592 -33.22 -14.60 30.46
N ASP A 593 -33.45 -14.28 31.73
CA ASP A 593 -32.85 -13.17 32.47
C ASP A 593 -31.79 -13.59 33.51
N GLN A 594 -31.35 -14.84 33.51
CA GLN A 594 -30.29 -15.33 34.41
C GLN A 594 -28.90 -15.12 33.78
N GLY A 595 -28.22 -14.07 34.22
CA GLY A 595 -26.90 -13.67 33.74
C GLY A 595 -26.52 -12.29 34.24
N TYR A 596 -25.66 -11.60 33.49
CA TYR A 596 -25.08 -10.31 33.81
C TYR A 596 -25.24 -9.30 32.68
N LEU A 597 -25.34 -8.01 33.05
CA LEU A 597 -25.18 -6.89 32.14
C LEU A 597 -23.78 -6.31 32.33
N VAL A 598 -23.07 -6.04 31.23
CA VAL A 598 -21.73 -5.45 31.24
C VAL A 598 -21.72 -4.13 30.46
N THR A 599 -21.13 -3.08 31.03
CA THR A 599 -21.02 -1.77 30.35
C THR A 599 -19.84 -0.93 30.82
N TYR A 600 -19.54 0.12 30.06
CA TYR A 600 -18.63 1.19 30.46
C TYR A 600 -19.43 2.38 31.00
N LEU A 601 -18.99 2.89 32.16
CA LEU A 601 -19.47 4.15 32.73
C LEU A 601 -18.44 5.26 32.50
N VAL A 602 -18.92 6.39 32.00
CA VAL A 602 -18.12 7.56 31.60
C VAL A 602 -18.62 8.80 32.34
N ASP A 603 -17.72 9.72 32.67
CA ASP A 603 -18.11 11.02 33.21
C ASP A 603 -18.88 11.85 32.14
N PRO A 604 -20.10 12.35 32.41
CA PRO A 604 -20.88 13.18 31.46
C PRO A 604 -20.20 14.49 31.03
N ASP A 605 -19.16 14.93 31.75
CA ASP A 605 -18.32 16.08 31.47
C ASP A 605 -17.02 15.68 30.75
N GLY A 606 -16.68 14.38 30.72
CA GLY A 606 -15.45 13.82 30.14
C GLY A 606 -14.17 14.03 30.96
N ASN A 607 -14.25 14.72 32.10
CA ASN A 607 -13.08 15.09 32.92
C ASN A 607 -12.69 14.03 33.96
N GLY A 608 -13.62 13.14 34.34
CA GLY A 608 -13.41 12.08 35.33
C GLY A 608 -12.93 10.74 34.75
N PRO A 609 -12.46 9.82 35.61
CA PRO A 609 -12.05 8.48 35.19
C PRO A 609 -13.25 7.62 34.78
N SER A 610 -13.05 6.74 33.80
CA SER A 610 -14.05 5.74 33.41
C SER A 610 -14.02 4.52 34.34
N SER A 611 -15.14 3.81 34.42
CA SER A 611 -15.21 2.51 35.10
C SER A 611 -15.94 1.48 34.23
N PHE A 612 -15.73 0.20 34.52
CA PHE A 612 -16.46 -0.91 33.93
C PHE A 612 -17.40 -1.51 34.98
N LEU A 613 -18.68 -1.62 34.65
CA LEU A 613 -19.75 -2.08 35.55
C LEU A 613 -20.22 -3.47 35.13
N VAL A 614 -20.41 -4.34 36.14
CA VAL A 614 -21.11 -5.62 36.03
C VAL A 614 -22.32 -5.57 36.95
N VAL A 615 -23.50 -5.89 36.43
CA VAL A 615 -24.78 -5.92 37.15
C VAL A 615 -25.44 -7.29 36.94
N ASP A 616 -26.11 -7.83 37.94
CA ASP A 616 -26.99 -9.00 37.77
C ASP A 616 -28.20 -8.62 36.89
N SER A 617 -28.48 -9.40 35.84
CA SER A 617 -29.55 -9.09 34.88
C SER A 617 -30.95 -9.52 35.33
N ALA A 618 -31.06 -10.32 36.39
CA ALA A 618 -32.32 -10.74 36.99
C ALA A 618 -32.88 -9.63 37.90
N ASN A 619 -32.07 -9.11 38.83
CA ASN A 619 -32.50 -8.16 39.87
C ASN A 619 -31.95 -6.72 39.74
N LEU A 620 -30.97 -6.48 38.85
CA LEU A 620 -30.24 -5.21 38.68
C LEU A 620 -29.37 -4.77 39.88
N GLU A 621 -28.90 -5.70 40.70
CA GLU A 621 -27.90 -5.43 41.75
C GLU A 621 -26.47 -5.39 41.17
N PRO A 622 -25.62 -4.43 41.59
CA PRO A 622 -24.26 -4.28 41.07
C PRO A 622 -23.33 -5.35 41.66
N VAL A 623 -22.74 -6.17 40.80
CA VAL A 623 -21.79 -7.23 41.17
C VAL A 623 -20.38 -6.66 41.39
N CYS A 624 -19.92 -5.80 40.47
CA CYS A 624 -18.69 -5.05 40.66
C CYS A 624 -18.61 -3.81 39.76
N GLN A 625 -17.87 -2.79 40.22
CA GLN A 625 -17.48 -1.62 39.44
C GLN A 625 -15.95 -1.50 39.50
N LEU A 626 -15.29 -1.62 38.35
CA LEU A 626 -13.83 -1.62 38.23
C LEU A 626 -13.34 -0.29 37.65
N ALA A 627 -12.48 0.42 38.37
CA ALA A 627 -11.87 1.66 37.86
C ALA A 627 -10.86 1.34 36.74
N LEU A 628 -10.92 2.09 35.63
CA LEU A 628 -10.06 1.87 34.46
C LEU A 628 -8.82 2.78 34.48
N PRO A 629 -7.69 2.34 33.89
CA PRO A 629 -6.43 3.10 33.90
C PRO A 629 -6.43 4.27 32.90
N ALA A 630 -7.41 4.33 31.99
CA ALA A 630 -7.56 5.35 30.96
C ALA A 630 -9.03 5.77 30.86
N ARG A 631 -9.29 6.97 30.33
CA ARG A 631 -10.63 7.37 29.92
C ARG A 631 -11.08 6.51 28.74
N VAL A 632 -12.33 6.08 28.80
CA VAL A 632 -13.08 5.50 27.69
C VAL A 632 -14.01 6.60 27.17
N PRO A 633 -13.88 7.08 25.92
CA PRO A 633 -14.85 8.01 25.34
C PRO A 633 -16.26 7.41 25.31
N LEU A 634 -17.27 8.23 25.06
CA LEU A 634 -18.54 7.70 24.57
C LEU A 634 -18.32 6.90 23.27
N GLY A 635 -19.29 6.08 22.89
CA GLY A 635 -19.20 5.21 21.73
C GLY A 635 -20.48 4.43 21.57
N PHE A 636 -20.37 3.33 20.84
CA PHE A 636 -21.52 2.59 20.35
C PHE A 636 -21.52 1.17 20.93
N HIS A 637 -21.62 0.17 20.06
CA HIS A 637 -21.96 -1.20 20.41
C HIS A 637 -20.76 -2.04 20.83
N GLY A 638 -21.05 -3.06 21.63
CA GLY A 638 -20.10 -4.06 22.06
C GLY A 638 -20.62 -5.47 21.98
N ILE A 639 -19.75 -6.41 22.35
CA ILE A 639 -20.03 -7.84 22.33
C ILE A 639 -19.33 -8.51 23.51
N TRP A 640 -20.00 -9.47 24.14
CA TRP A 640 -19.36 -10.40 25.06
C TRP A 640 -18.89 -11.66 24.31
N LEU A 641 -17.60 -11.95 24.44
CA LEU A 641 -16.98 -13.17 23.94
C LEU A 641 -16.70 -14.08 25.15
N SER A 642 -17.55 -15.09 25.37
CA SER A 642 -17.29 -16.09 26.42
C SER A 642 -16.01 -16.87 26.12
N ASP A 643 -15.36 -17.47 27.12
CA ASP A 643 -14.13 -18.27 26.86
C ASP A 643 -14.36 -19.50 25.95
N GLN A 644 -15.61 -19.92 25.72
CA GLN A 644 -15.97 -20.94 24.73
C GLN A 644 -16.00 -20.39 23.28
N GLN A 645 -16.27 -19.08 23.14
CA GLN A 645 -16.13 -18.29 21.90
C GLN A 645 -14.78 -17.55 21.83
N GLY A 646 -13.95 -17.69 22.87
CA GLY A 646 -12.65 -17.06 23.00
C GLY A 646 -11.67 -17.54 21.92
N PRO A 647 -10.46 -16.96 21.86
CA PRO A 647 -9.54 -17.19 20.75
C PRO A 647 -9.05 -18.65 20.70
N ARG A 648 -9.74 -19.46 19.89
CA ARG A 648 -9.10 -20.52 19.11
C ARG A 648 -7.95 -19.87 18.36
N VAL A 649 -6.78 -20.51 18.39
CA VAL A 649 -5.65 -20.07 17.58
C VAL A 649 -6.05 -20.23 16.13
N ASP A 650 -5.97 -19.13 15.38
CA ASP A 650 -6.37 -19.04 13.98
C ASP A 650 -5.42 -19.84 13.07
N ALA A 651 -5.52 -21.16 13.13
CA ALA A 651 -5.12 -22.08 12.06
C ALA A 651 -6.15 -22.01 10.90
N GLY A 652 -6.57 -20.79 10.54
CA GLY A 652 -7.44 -20.55 9.40
C GLY A 652 -6.81 -21.10 8.12
N PRO A 653 -7.60 -21.47 7.10
CA PRO A 653 -7.15 -22.32 5.99
C PRO A 653 -6.04 -21.72 5.11
N ASN A 654 -5.72 -20.42 5.25
CA ASN A 654 -4.54 -19.77 4.67
C ASN A 654 -3.84 -18.81 5.68
N GLY A 655 -3.89 -19.12 6.98
CA GLY A 655 -3.23 -18.35 8.04
C GLY A 655 -1.69 -18.52 8.02
N PRO A 656 -0.93 -17.57 8.59
CA PRO A 656 0.54 -17.63 8.61
C PRO A 656 1.01 -18.85 9.42
N THR A 657 1.59 -19.83 8.73
CA THR A 657 2.05 -21.08 9.34
C THR A 657 3.11 -20.80 10.41
N ASN A 658 2.74 -21.01 11.67
CA ASN A 658 3.63 -20.77 12.81
C ASN A 658 4.67 -21.89 12.89
N PHE A 659 5.75 -21.77 12.09
CA PHE A 659 6.85 -22.73 11.95
C PHE A 659 7.50 -23.18 13.26
N SER A 660 7.22 -22.52 14.38
CA SER A 660 7.62 -22.99 15.70
C SER A 660 6.85 -24.25 16.17
N GLN A 661 5.71 -24.61 15.57
CA GLN A 661 4.84 -25.71 16.03
C GLN A 661 4.70 -26.90 15.06
N THR A 662 4.99 -26.69 13.77
CA THR A 662 4.81 -27.63 12.65
C THR A 662 5.57 -28.97 12.78
N ILE A 663 4.98 -30.05 12.24
CA ILE A 663 5.71 -31.23 11.78
C ILE A 663 5.95 -31.08 10.27
N LEU A 664 7.21 -31.09 9.85
CA LEU A 664 7.59 -31.08 8.44
C LEU A 664 7.60 -32.53 7.96
N THR A 665 6.86 -32.83 6.89
CA THR A 665 6.81 -34.17 6.28
C THR A 665 7.19 -34.08 4.81
N TRP A 666 7.95 -35.08 4.35
CA TRP A 666 8.33 -35.23 2.94
C TRP A 666 8.29 -36.70 2.53
N PHE A 667 7.90 -36.93 1.28
CA PHE A 667 7.82 -38.25 0.68
C PHE A 667 9.03 -38.47 -0.24
N VAL A 668 9.59 -39.67 -0.22
CA VAL A 668 10.76 -40.06 -1.03
C VAL A 668 10.42 -41.34 -1.79
N GLU A 669 10.53 -41.30 -3.12
CA GLU A 669 10.45 -42.46 -4.00
C GLU A 669 11.71 -43.33 -3.80
N ASP A 670 11.57 -44.60 -3.39
CA ASP A 670 12.72 -45.51 -3.30
C ASP A 670 13.09 -46.02 -4.71
N PRO A 671 14.29 -45.72 -5.23
CA PRO A 671 14.65 -46.04 -6.61
C PRO A 671 14.88 -47.55 -6.87
N ARG A 672 14.70 -48.42 -5.86
CA ARG A 672 14.89 -49.87 -5.98
C ARG A 672 13.60 -50.63 -6.29
N ASP A 673 12.47 -50.15 -5.79
CA ASP A 673 11.15 -50.79 -5.93
C ASP A 673 10.02 -49.84 -6.34
N GLY A 674 10.28 -48.52 -6.34
CA GLY A 674 9.30 -47.49 -6.71
C GLY A 674 8.32 -47.09 -5.60
N SER A 675 8.45 -47.65 -4.40
CA SER A 675 7.57 -47.34 -3.26
C SER A 675 7.81 -45.95 -2.67
N TYR A 676 6.77 -45.31 -2.16
CA TYR A 676 6.89 -44.03 -1.48
C TYR A 676 7.13 -44.20 0.04
N GLN A 677 8.16 -43.50 0.50
CA GLN A 677 8.67 -43.54 1.86
C GLN A 677 8.38 -42.21 2.57
N MET A 678 7.60 -42.23 3.65
CA MET A 678 7.26 -41.01 4.40
C MET A 678 8.29 -40.75 5.50
N PHE A 679 8.87 -39.56 5.49
CA PHE A 679 9.78 -39.06 6.53
C PHE A 679 9.20 -37.79 7.15
N SER A 680 9.25 -37.69 8.48
CA SER A 680 8.79 -36.50 9.20
C SER A 680 9.84 -36.01 10.21
N LYS A 681 9.87 -34.70 10.43
CA LYS A 681 10.76 -33.99 11.35
C LYS A 681 9.96 -33.02 12.20
N GLY A 682 10.15 -33.05 13.52
CA GLY A 682 9.37 -32.22 14.43
C GLY A 682 9.91 -32.19 15.86
N LYS A 683 9.14 -31.57 16.75
CA LYS A 683 9.45 -31.56 18.19
C LYS A 683 9.19 -32.96 18.78
N PRO A 684 10.11 -33.52 19.60
CA PRO A 684 9.95 -34.86 20.17
C PRO A 684 8.61 -35.10 20.88
N LYS A 685 8.04 -34.08 21.55
CA LYS A 685 6.74 -34.18 22.24
C LYS A 685 5.57 -34.63 21.33
N ARG A 686 5.55 -34.28 20.03
CA ARG A 686 4.48 -34.72 19.10
C ARG A 686 4.83 -35.99 18.30
N LEU A 687 6.11 -36.34 18.15
CA LEU A 687 6.54 -37.52 17.40
C LEU A 687 6.72 -38.77 18.27
N LEU A 688 7.36 -38.65 19.45
CA LEU A 688 7.61 -39.79 20.36
C LEU A 688 6.36 -40.62 20.71
N PRO A 689 5.16 -40.05 20.97
CA PRO A 689 3.98 -40.85 21.26
C PRO A 689 3.59 -41.78 20.11
N ARG A 690 3.81 -41.32 18.86
CA ARG A 690 3.43 -41.98 17.61
C ARG A 690 4.48 -42.95 17.06
N CYS A 691 5.70 -42.94 17.61
CA CYS A 691 6.72 -43.94 17.29
C CYS A 691 6.45 -45.26 18.04
N THR A 692 6.40 -46.37 17.32
CA THR A 692 6.31 -47.74 17.88
C THR A 692 7.67 -48.41 18.02
N HIS A 693 8.68 -47.93 17.30
CA HIS A 693 10.05 -48.43 17.27
C HIS A 693 11.03 -47.25 17.25
N TYR A 694 12.29 -47.52 17.62
CA TYR A 694 13.41 -46.60 17.44
C TYR A 694 14.60 -47.33 16.80
N PHE A 695 15.51 -46.58 16.20
CA PHE A 695 16.79 -47.08 15.71
C PHE A 695 17.88 -46.60 16.67
N ASP A 696 18.69 -47.53 17.22
CA ASP A 696 19.71 -47.22 18.22
C ASP A 696 21.06 -46.77 17.60
N GLY A 697 21.28 -47.11 16.33
CA GLY A 697 22.54 -46.96 15.60
C GLY A 697 22.98 -48.25 14.89
N HIS A 698 22.43 -49.39 15.28
CA HIS A 698 22.73 -50.72 14.76
C HIS A 698 21.48 -51.48 14.32
N GLU A 699 20.40 -51.46 15.11
CA GLU A 699 19.16 -52.20 14.84
C GLU A 699 17.89 -51.42 15.21
N VAL A 700 16.74 -51.93 14.78
CA VAL A 700 15.42 -51.32 15.01
C VAL A 700 14.72 -52.06 16.16
N LEU A 701 14.55 -51.38 17.29
CA LEU A 701 14.04 -51.94 18.53
C LEU A 701 12.64 -51.39 18.84
N PRO A 702 11.75 -52.18 19.49
CA PRO A 702 10.44 -51.69 19.94
C PRO A 702 10.61 -50.59 20.99
N LEU A 703 9.82 -49.53 20.90
CA LEU A 703 9.89 -48.37 21.79
C LEU A 703 8.82 -48.46 22.88
N THR A 704 9.21 -48.83 24.10
CA THR A 704 8.26 -48.98 25.21
C THR A 704 7.79 -47.63 25.76
N GLU A 705 6.70 -47.61 26.54
CA GLU A 705 6.26 -46.39 27.24
C GLU A 705 7.29 -45.91 28.29
N GLU A 706 8.07 -46.83 28.88
CA GLU A 706 9.16 -46.46 29.79
C GLU A 706 10.30 -45.73 29.03
N ASP A 707 10.63 -46.19 27.82
CA ASP A 707 11.57 -45.52 26.92
C ASP A 707 11.05 -44.15 26.47
N LYS A 708 9.77 -44.04 26.06
CA LYS A 708 9.14 -42.75 25.72
C LYS A 708 9.19 -41.77 26.89
N GLN A 709 8.96 -42.23 28.12
CA GLN A 709 9.10 -41.42 29.34
C GLN A 709 10.57 -41.08 29.65
N CYS A 710 11.52 -41.97 29.36
CA CYS A 710 12.95 -41.73 29.52
C CYS A 710 13.45 -40.67 28.52
N LEU A 711 13.14 -40.84 27.23
CA LEU A 711 13.45 -39.89 26.15
C LEU A 711 12.77 -38.54 26.38
N THR A 712 11.54 -38.51 26.90
CA THR A 712 10.85 -37.25 27.26
C THR A 712 11.57 -36.53 28.39
N ARG A 713 12.03 -37.24 29.44
CA ARG A 713 12.85 -36.68 30.52
C ARG A 713 14.20 -36.15 30.01
N LEU A 714 14.88 -36.92 29.13
CA LEU A 714 16.14 -36.52 28.49
C LEU A 714 15.97 -35.24 27.65
N VAL A 715 14.91 -35.16 26.83
CA VAL A 715 14.57 -33.97 26.03
C VAL A 715 14.31 -32.75 26.92
N LEU A 716 13.66 -32.92 28.07
CA LEU A 716 13.45 -31.85 29.05
C LEU A 716 14.77 -31.39 29.71
N GLN A 717 15.66 -32.32 30.08
CA GLN A 717 16.99 -32.01 30.61
C GLN A 717 17.86 -31.29 29.58
N TRP A 718 17.86 -31.73 28.32
CA TRP A 718 18.57 -31.06 27.23
C TRP A 718 18.01 -29.65 26.97
N LYS A 719 16.69 -29.49 26.98
CA LYS A 719 16.04 -28.18 26.84
C LYS A 719 16.39 -27.23 28.00
N ALA A 720 16.41 -27.73 29.24
CA ALA A 720 16.88 -26.98 30.41
C ALA A 720 18.37 -26.60 30.32
N SER A 721 19.16 -27.41 29.59
CA SER A 721 20.58 -27.16 29.29
C SER A 721 20.80 -26.26 28.06
N GLY A 722 19.74 -25.68 27.48
CA GLY A 722 19.82 -24.82 26.30
C GLY A 722 20.03 -25.54 24.96
N LEU A 723 19.93 -26.87 24.93
CA LEU A 723 20.02 -27.68 23.71
C LEU A 723 18.62 -27.86 23.07
N VAL A 724 18.56 -27.75 21.75
CA VAL A 724 17.33 -27.97 20.97
C VAL A 724 17.28 -29.42 20.48
N ALA A 725 16.39 -30.22 21.06
CA ALA A 725 16.11 -31.57 20.60
C ALA A 725 15.10 -31.56 19.44
N VAL A 726 15.39 -32.34 18.40
CA VAL A 726 14.55 -32.57 17.22
C VAL A 726 14.38 -34.06 17.05
N ALA A 727 13.15 -34.52 16.82
CA ALA A 727 12.86 -35.91 16.48
C ALA A 727 12.64 -36.05 14.97
N TYR A 728 12.98 -37.23 14.47
CA TYR A 728 12.69 -37.70 13.12
C TYR A 728 11.88 -38.99 13.25
N SER A 729 10.94 -39.21 12.34
CA SER A 729 10.19 -40.45 12.21
C SER A 729 10.14 -40.90 10.75
N TYR A 730 9.98 -42.19 10.54
CA TYR A 730 9.95 -42.84 9.24
C TYR A 730 8.78 -43.82 9.20
N ARG A 731 8.10 -43.90 8.06
CA ARG A 731 7.03 -44.87 7.79
C ARG A 731 7.03 -45.22 6.29
N PRO A 732 7.20 -46.50 5.91
CA PRO A 732 6.89 -46.93 4.55
C PRO A 732 5.38 -46.81 4.31
N LEU A 733 4.99 -46.37 3.11
CA LEU A 733 3.59 -46.36 2.71
C LEU A 733 3.19 -47.72 2.14
N SER A 734 1.88 -47.97 2.11
CA SER A 734 1.28 -49.05 1.33
C SER A 734 0.69 -48.48 0.05
N SER A 735 0.58 -49.28 -1.01
CA SER A 735 0.00 -48.87 -2.30
C SER A 735 -1.41 -48.29 -2.22
N GLN A 736 -2.17 -48.65 -1.17
CA GLN A 736 -3.49 -48.09 -0.88
C GLN A 736 -3.43 -46.69 -0.25
N ALA A 737 -2.39 -46.40 0.55
CA ALA A 737 -2.14 -45.05 1.06
C ALA A 737 -1.48 -44.15 0.01
N GLU A 738 -0.80 -44.72 -0.99
CA GLU A 738 -0.25 -43.96 -2.13
C GLU A 738 -1.36 -43.39 -3.03
N THR A 739 -2.50 -44.07 -3.16
CA THR A 739 -3.66 -43.57 -3.94
C THR A 739 -4.42 -42.43 -3.27
N ASP A 740 -4.35 -42.29 -1.94
CA ASP A 740 -5.04 -41.23 -1.19
C ASP A 740 -4.24 -39.91 -1.14
N ILE A 741 -2.98 -39.92 -1.58
CA ILE A 741 -2.13 -38.72 -1.62
C ILE A 741 -2.42 -37.93 -2.92
N PRO A 742 -2.66 -36.61 -2.86
CA PRO A 742 -3.04 -35.84 -4.05
C PRO A 742 -2.05 -35.94 -5.21
N MET A 743 -2.57 -36.20 -6.42
CA MET A 743 -1.81 -36.37 -7.69
C MET A 743 -0.93 -35.16 -8.14
N GLN A 744 -0.76 -34.13 -7.31
CA GLN A 744 0.02 -32.92 -7.60
C GLN A 744 1.39 -32.90 -6.88
N LEU A 745 1.95 -34.05 -6.55
CA LEU A 745 3.32 -34.17 -6.01
C LEU A 745 4.40 -33.88 -7.07
N GLU A 746 4.65 -32.59 -7.38
CA GLU A 746 5.87 -32.21 -8.09
C GLU A 746 7.12 -32.51 -7.24
N LYS A 747 8.17 -33.04 -7.89
CA LYS A 747 9.43 -33.41 -7.22
C LYS A 747 10.05 -32.19 -6.51
N ASN A 748 10.50 -32.40 -5.28
CA ASN A 748 11.05 -31.39 -4.34
C ASN A 748 10.03 -30.44 -3.66
N THR A 749 8.73 -30.74 -3.68
CA THR A 749 7.73 -29.94 -2.94
C THR A 749 7.76 -30.21 -1.42
N PHE A 750 7.76 -29.15 -0.60
CA PHE A 750 7.69 -29.24 0.86
C PHE A 750 6.24 -29.12 1.37
N PHE A 751 5.86 -30.03 2.28
CA PHE A 751 4.54 -30.01 2.91
C PHE A 751 4.62 -29.72 4.41
N CYS A 752 3.87 -28.69 4.82
CA CYS A 752 3.59 -28.40 6.22
C CYS A 752 2.37 -29.21 6.62
N ALA A 753 2.56 -30.23 7.47
CA ALA A 753 1.46 -30.98 8.04
C ALA A 753 0.95 -30.24 9.28
N THR A 754 -0.18 -29.54 9.13
CA THR A 754 -0.93 -28.99 10.27
C THR A 754 -2.00 -29.98 10.68
N GLU A 755 -1.83 -30.52 11.89
CA GLU A 755 -2.81 -31.31 12.63
C GLU A 755 -3.92 -30.36 13.09
N ASP A 756 -5.16 -30.55 12.62
CA ASP A 756 -6.33 -29.80 13.10
C ASP A 756 -6.93 -30.46 14.37
N ASP A 757 -7.93 -29.82 14.98
CA ASP A 757 -8.43 -30.18 16.32
C ASP A 757 -9.05 -31.59 16.39
N GLU A 758 -9.39 -32.19 15.25
CA GLU A 758 -9.93 -33.56 15.13
C GLU A 758 -8.83 -34.62 14.91
N GLY A 759 -7.58 -34.18 14.69
CA GLY A 759 -6.41 -35.04 14.58
C GLY A 759 -6.01 -35.42 13.14
N ASP A 760 -6.65 -34.84 12.13
CA ASP A 760 -6.36 -35.09 10.73
C ASP A 760 -5.23 -34.18 10.21
N PHE A 761 -4.56 -34.60 9.13
CA PHE A 761 -3.37 -33.89 8.61
C PHE A 761 -3.70 -33.07 7.37
N ARG A 762 -3.90 -31.75 7.54
CA ARG A 762 -3.93 -30.83 6.40
C ARG A 762 -2.52 -30.57 5.88
N PHE A 763 -2.26 -30.98 4.64
CA PHE A 763 -1.00 -30.76 3.94
C PHE A 763 -1.00 -29.40 3.25
N VAL A 764 -0.48 -28.37 3.93
CA VAL A 764 -0.29 -27.04 3.32
C VAL A 764 0.98 -27.07 2.47
N GLN A 765 0.84 -26.81 1.17
CA GLN A 765 1.98 -26.64 0.25
C GLN A 765 2.70 -25.33 0.57
N VAL A 766 3.83 -25.41 1.27
CA VAL A 766 4.64 -24.22 1.57
C VAL A 766 5.59 -23.97 0.40
N GLN A 767 5.08 -23.29 -0.63
CA GLN A 767 5.96 -22.55 -1.54
C GLN A 767 6.61 -21.41 -0.74
N MET A 768 7.79 -21.65 -0.17
CA MET A 768 8.73 -20.58 0.10
C MET A 768 9.19 -20.03 -1.26
N PRO A 769 8.88 -18.77 -1.64
CA PRO A 769 9.57 -18.15 -2.75
C PRO A 769 11.02 -17.97 -2.27
N SER A 770 11.95 -18.74 -2.83
CA SER A 770 13.37 -18.49 -2.62
C SER A 770 13.71 -17.19 -3.31
N TYR A 771 13.50 -16.06 -2.63
CA TYR A 771 13.82 -14.73 -3.16
C TYR A 771 15.32 -14.63 -3.51
N ALA A 772 16.18 -15.40 -2.82
CA ALA A 772 17.58 -15.58 -3.20
C ALA A 772 17.75 -16.25 -4.58
N GLU A 773 16.99 -17.32 -4.87
CA GLU A 773 17.00 -17.99 -6.18
C GLU A 773 16.32 -17.15 -7.27
N ALA A 774 15.26 -16.41 -6.94
CA ALA A 774 14.59 -15.49 -7.85
C ALA A 774 15.52 -14.31 -8.24
N LEU A 775 16.28 -13.77 -7.28
CA LEU A 775 17.34 -12.80 -7.53
C LEU A 775 18.50 -13.43 -8.34
N GLN A 776 18.92 -14.66 -8.02
CA GLN A 776 19.94 -15.37 -8.80
C GLN A 776 19.49 -15.58 -10.26
N THR A 777 18.22 -15.91 -10.48
CA THR A 777 17.59 -16.06 -11.80
C THR A 777 17.53 -14.74 -12.57
N ALA A 778 17.38 -13.62 -11.87
CA ALA A 778 17.49 -12.26 -12.42
C ALA A 778 18.95 -11.79 -12.65
N GLY A 779 19.96 -12.62 -12.37
CA GLY A 779 21.38 -12.26 -12.51
C GLY A 779 21.96 -11.47 -11.33
N ILE A 780 21.35 -11.55 -10.14
CA ILE A 780 21.76 -10.82 -8.93
C ILE A 780 22.29 -11.83 -7.89
N ARG A 781 23.54 -11.67 -7.46
CA ARG A 781 24.17 -12.59 -6.49
C ARG A 781 23.83 -12.21 -5.05
N PHE A 782 22.98 -13.00 -4.40
CA PHE A 782 22.70 -12.84 -2.98
C PHE A 782 23.85 -13.38 -2.11
N GLN A 783 24.37 -12.55 -1.21
CA GLN A 783 25.57 -12.84 -0.39
C GLN A 783 25.37 -12.38 1.06
N VAL A 784 25.66 -13.25 2.03
CA VAL A 784 25.46 -13.01 3.47
C VAL A 784 26.79 -12.80 4.17
N TYR A 785 26.95 -11.62 4.77
CA TYR A 785 28.10 -11.25 5.59
C TYR A 785 27.74 -11.32 7.08
N SER A 786 28.46 -12.13 7.84
CA SER A 786 28.17 -12.36 9.25
C SER A 786 29.43 -12.26 10.11
N VAL A 787 29.35 -11.53 11.23
CA VAL A 787 30.41 -11.44 12.26
C VAL A 787 30.63 -12.80 12.96
N GLU A 788 29.61 -13.65 12.95
CA GLU A 788 29.59 -14.97 13.59
C GLU A 788 30.58 -15.98 12.99
N GLY A 789 30.77 -17.10 13.70
CA GLY A 789 31.55 -18.24 13.22
C GLY A 789 30.79 -19.13 12.24
N GLU A 790 31.53 -19.83 11.38
CA GLU A 790 31.03 -20.60 10.22
C GLU A 790 29.77 -21.43 10.47
N LYS A 791 29.67 -22.13 11.62
CA LYS A 791 28.50 -22.97 11.95
C LYS A 791 27.20 -22.15 11.96
N ARG A 792 27.21 -20.97 12.59
CA ARG A 792 26.05 -20.05 12.63
C ARG A 792 25.79 -19.41 11.28
N THR A 793 26.84 -19.02 10.54
CA THR A 793 26.71 -18.48 9.19
C THR A 793 26.09 -19.50 8.21
N ARG A 794 26.42 -20.79 8.33
CA ARG A 794 25.75 -21.88 7.58
C ARG A 794 24.30 -22.06 8.02
N THR A 795 23.98 -22.00 9.32
CA THR A 795 22.58 -22.07 9.78
C THR A 795 21.74 -20.94 9.17
N LEU A 796 22.22 -19.69 9.23
CA LEU A 796 21.56 -18.54 8.62
C LEU A 796 21.43 -18.68 7.09
N GLY A 797 22.50 -19.12 6.41
CA GLY A 797 22.46 -19.40 4.97
C GLY A 797 21.38 -20.42 4.58
N SER A 798 21.26 -21.52 5.36
CA SER A 798 20.23 -22.54 5.14
C SER A 798 18.81 -22.03 5.38
N GLN A 799 18.62 -21.06 6.27
CA GLN A 799 17.31 -20.44 6.53
C GLN A 799 16.91 -19.48 5.39
N LEU A 800 17.90 -18.82 4.77
CA LEU A 800 17.73 -17.93 3.62
C LEU A 800 17.72 -18.64 2.26
N GLY A 801 17.59 -19.98 2.23
CA GLY A 801 17.54 -20.78 1.00
C GLY A 801 18.86 -20.87 0.22
N LEU A 802 19.99 -20.54 0.84
CA LEU A 802 21.31 -20.55 0.21
C LEU A 802 22.00 -21.90 0.35
N GLU A 803 22.81 -22.26 -0.64
CA GLU A 803 23.69 -23.42 -0.57
C GLU A 803 24.72 -23.26 0.57
N THR A 804 24.73 -24.23 1.49
CA THR A 804 25.63 -24.26 2.66
C THR A 804 26.75 -25.28 2.51
N GLY A 805 27.06 -25.68 1.27
CA GLY A 805 28.09 -26.64 0.91
C GLY A 805 29.50 -26.25 1.39
N TRP A 806 30.42 -27.21 1.40
CA TRP A 806 31.79 -27.00 1.88
C TRP A 806 32.54 -25.93 1.06
N ASN A 807 32.16 -25.76 -0.21
CA ASN A 807 32.62 -24.78 -1.19
C ASN A 807 31.80 -23.46 -1.23
N CYS A 808 30.80 -23.31 -0.37
CA CYS A 808 29.85 -22.17 -0.40
C CYS A 808 30.07 -21.16 0.74
N LEU A 809 31.18 -21.26 1.50
CA LEU A 809 31.50 -20.35 2.59
C LEU A 809 32.99 -19.98 2.61
N ILE A 810 33.26 -18.69 2.79
CA ILE A 810 34.60 -18.13 3.06
C ILE A 810 34.65 -17.60 4.50
N SER A 811 35.81 -17.70 5.15
CA SER A 811 36.09 -16.99 6.40
C SER A 811 37.01 -15.80 6.13
N LEU A 812 36.58 -14.60 6.55
CA LEU A 812 37.37 -13.37 6.41
C LEU A 812 38.45 -13.20 7.50
N GLU A 813 38.59 -14.19 8.39
CA GLU A 813 39.60 -14.27 9.44
C GLU A 813 40.95 -14.77 8.89
N PRO A 814 42.07 -14.01 9.00
CA PRO A 814 43.35 -14.39 8.38
C PRO A 814 43.93 -15.73 8.84
N SER A 815 43.62 -16.12 10.08
CA SER A 815 44.05 -17.36 10.74
C SER A 815 43.08 -18.54 10.55
N ALA A 816 41.97 -18.38 9.82
CA ALA A 816 41.02 -19.46 9.63
C ALA A 816 41.59 -20.64 8.84
N ARG A 817 41.31 -21.85 9.35
CA ARG A 817 41.79 -23.14 8.83
C ARG A 817 41.38 -23.30 7.36
N GLN A 818 42.38 -23.47 6.49
CA GLN A 818 42.12 -23.62 5.06
C GLN A 818 41.42 -24.94 4.75
N VAL A 819 40.28 -24.87 4.06
CA VAL A 819 39.56 -26.05 3.56
C VAL A 819 40.34 -26.63 2.38
N LYS A 820 40.70 -27.90 2.51
CA LYS A 820 41.39 -28.68 1.47
C LYS A 820 40.43 -29.68 0.84
N ASN A 821 40.55 -29.92 -0.46
CA ASN A 821 39.86 -31.02 -1.14
C ASN A 821 40.48 -32.38 -0.74
N MET A 822 39.89 -33.47 -1.22
CA MET A 822 40.41 -34.84 -1.00
C MET A 822 41.81 -35.06 -1.61
N MET A 823 42.27 -34.18 -2.51
CA MET A 823 43.63 -34.15 -3.07
C MET A 823 44.60 -33.24 -2.28
N GLY A 824 44.19 -32.72 -1.12
CA GLY A 824 45.04 -31.90 -0.24
C GLY A 824 45.28 -30.45 -0.68
N GLN A 825 44.67 -30.01 -1.77
CA GLN A 825 44.77 -28.65 -2.33
C GLN A 825 43.76 -27.71 -1.66
N VAL A 826 44.16 -26.46 -1.39
CA VAL A 826 43.30 -25.44 -0.78
C VAL A 826 42.32 -24.91 -1.84
N VAL A 827 41.01 -25.03 -1.60
CA VAL A 827 39.99 -24.70 -2.61
C VAL A 827 39.50 -23.24 -2.50
N LEU A 828 39.47 -22.68 -1.29
CA LEU A 828 39.04 -21.29 -1.06
C LEU A 828 40.01 -20.54 -0.15
N PRO A 829 40.34 -19.27 -0.45
CA PRO A 829 41.23 -18.44 0.36
C PRO A 829 40.56 -17.96 1.67
N SER A 830 41.32 -17.92 2.77
CA SER A 830 40.88 -17.34 4.04
C SER A 830 41.52 -15.96 4.30
N GLY A 831 40.69 -14.94 4.55
CA GLY A 831 41.11 -13.56 4.83
C GLY A 831 41.41 -12.70 3.60
N ILE A 832 41.10 -11.39 3.71
CA ILE A 832 41.13 -10.38 2.63
C ILE A 832 42.38 -10.43 1.75
N ALA A 833 43.58 -10.50 2.34
CA ALA A 833 44.83 -10.49 1.57
C ALA A 833 44.99 -11.73 0.65
N LYS A 834 44.53 -12.91 1.13
CA LYS A 834 44.54 -14.14 0.30
C LYS A 834 43.45 -14.10 -0.77
N ILE A 835 42.30 -13.47 -0.48
CA ILE A 835 41.22 -13.27 -1.45
C ILE A 835 41.69 -12.35 -2.58
N ARG A 836 42.22 -11.16 -2.28
CA ARG A 836 42.80 -10.22 -3.26
C ARG A 836 43.87 -10.90 -4.13
N ARG A 837 44.72 -11.71 -3.52
CA ARG A 837 45.76 -12.48 -4.24
C ARG A 837 45.14 -13.55 -5.16
N HIS A 838 44.21 -14.36 -4.66
CA HIS A 838 43.54 -15.42 -5.43
C HIS A 838 42.79 -14.83 -6.64
N VAL A 839 42.05 -13.74 -6.46
CA VAL A 839 41.31 -13.11 -7.57
C VAL A 839 42.24 -12.49 -8.62
N LYS A 840 43.39 -11.96 -8.22
CA LYS A 840 44.41 -11.46 -9.17
C LYS A 840 45.17 -12.58 -9.87
N GLU A 841 45.57 -13.63 -9.16
CA GLU A 841 46.50 -14.67 -9.66
C GLU A 841 45.80 -15.89 -10.27
N VAL A 842 44.66 -16.32 -9.70
CA VAL A 842 43.89 -17.52 -10.08
C VAL A 842 42.60 -17.11 -10.82
N ASP A 843 41.45 -17.06 -10.13
CA ASP A 843 40.12 -16.85 -10.70
C ASP A 843 39.23 -15.96 -9.79
N ASN A 844 38.07 -15.54 -10.30
CA ASN A 844 37.11 -14.72 -9.56
C ASN A 844 36.13 -15.51 -8.68
N VAL A 845 36.29 -16.84 -8.52
CA VAL A 845 35.38 -17.68 -7.72
C VAL A 845 35.15 -17.15 -6.30
N PRO A 846 36.14 -16.56 -5.58
CA PRO A 846 35.91 -15.95 -4.26
C PRO A 846 34.87 -14.83 -4.21
N LEU A 847 34.48 -14.22 -5.35
CA LEU A 847 33.43 -13.19 -5.44
C LEU A 847 32.04 -13.78 -5.79
N LEU A 848 31.99 -15.08 -6.10
CA LEU A 848 30.78 -15.81 -6.48
C LEU A 848 30.15 -16.56 -5.29
N VAL A 849 30.82 -16.58 -4.14
CA VAL A 849 30.46 -17.34 -2.94
C VAL A 849 29.35 -16.64 -2.13
N SER A 850 28.34 -17.38 -1.69
CA SER A 850 27.16 -16.84 -1.02
C SER A 850 27.33 -16.50 0.47
N LEU A 851 28.32 -17.07 1.18
CA LEU A 851 28.43 -16.93 2.64
C LEU A 851 29.83 -16.45 3.09
N TYR A 852 29.87 -15.43 3.93
CA TYR A 852 31.10 -14.93 4.56
C TYR A 852 30.96 -14.89 6.08
N SER A 853 31.78 -15.68 6.77
CA SER A 853 31.87 -15.69 8.23
C SER A 853 33.01 -14.79 8.72
N LYS A 854 32.97 -14.43 10.02
CA LYS A 854 33.95 -13.54 10.67
C LYS A 854 34.09 -12.17 9.98
N ALA A 855 33.02 -11.71 9.32
CA ALA A 855 32.94 -10.44 8.63
C ALA A 855 32.65 -9.29 9.60
N THR A 856 33.70 -8.74 10.22
CA THR A 856 33.61 -7.44 10.91
C THR A 856 33.35 -6.32 9.89
N PRO A 857 32.83 -5.14 10.30
CA PRO A 857 32.47 -4.09 9.34
C PRO A 857 33.60 -3.69 8.38
N TRP A 858 34.82 -3.51 8.91
CA TRP A 858 36.02 -3.25 8.10
C TRP A 858 36.36 -4.39 7.11
N ARG A 859 36.13 -5.66 7.48
CA ARG A 859 36.34 -6.80 6.56
C ARG A 859 35.27 -6.83 5.45
N ALA A 860 34.02 -6.44 5.76
CA ALA A 860 32.97 -6.30 4.76
C ALA A 860 33.28 -5.16 3.76
N GLN A 861 33.66 -3.97 4.25
CA GLN A 861 34.13 -2.85 3.42
C GLN A 861 35.26 -3.24 2.46
N GLN A 862 36.23 -4.03 2.94
CA GLN A 862 37.30 -4.53 2.09
C GLN A 862 36.82 -5.49 1.00
N MET A 863 35.79 -6.31 1.25
CA MET A 863 35.16 -7.14 0.21
C MET A 863 34.36 -6.30 -0.80
N ILE A 864 33.64 -5.27 -0.33
CA ILE A 864 32.92 -4.31 -1.20
C ILE A 864 33.91 -3.60 -2.13
N SER A 865 35.08 -3.20 -1.63
CA SER A 865 36.17 -2.64 -2.45
C SER A 865 36.59 -3.58 -3.57
N ILE A 866 36.83 -4.87 -3.27
CA ILE A 866 37.26 -5.86 -4.28
C ILE A 866 36.16 -6.07 -5.35
N MET A 867 34.89 -6.05 -4.96
CA MET A 867 33.77 -6.15 -5.89
C MET A 867 33.69 -4.92 -6.82
N GLN A 868 33.80 -3.72 -6.25
CA GLN A 868 33.79 -2.45 -7.00
C GLN A 868 35.00 -2.31 -7.93
N GLU A 869 36.19 -2.73 -7.48
CA GLU A 869 37.41 -2.85 -8.27
C GLU A 869 37.27 -3.81 -9.47
N HIS A 870 36.25 -4.67 -9.49
CA HIS A 870 35.97 -5.63 -10.57
C HIS A 870 34.62 -5.37 -11.25
N ALA A 871 34.15 -4.12 -11.17
CA ALA A 871 32.95 -3.59 -11.83
C ALA A 871 31.63 -4.30 -11.46
N GLU A 872 31.55 -4.93 -10.29
CA GLU A 872 30.28 -5.36 -9.71
C GLU A 872 29.60 -4.15 -9.01
N CYS A 873 28.28 -4.01 -9.20
CA CYS A 873 27.47 -3.07 -8.43
C CYS A 873 27.04 -3.72 -7.11
N VAL A 874 27.18 -3.02 -5.99
CA VAL A 874 26.95 -3.60 -4.65
C VAL A 874 25.78 -2.91 -3.95
N THR A 875 24.69 -3.64 -3.75
CA THR A 875 23.59 -3.22 -2.88
C THR A 875 23.74 -3.82 -1.50
N CYS A 876 23.88 -2.99 -0.46
CA CYS A 876 23.97 -3.46 0.92
C CYS A 876 22.63 -3.39 1.65
N VAL A 877 22.25 -4.48 2.32
CA VAL A 877 21.12 -4.53 3.26
C VAL A 877 21.67 -4.85 4.65
N GLY A 878 21.34 -4.05 5.68
CA GLY A 878 21.90 -4.24 7.01
C GLY A 878 21.16 -3.52 8.14
N SER A 879 21.40 -3.92 9.39
CA SER A 879 20.73 -3.31 10.54
C SER A 879 21.19 -1.87 10.79
N ALA A 880 20.25 -0.97 11.03
CA ALA A 880 20.49 0.41 11.46
C ALA A 880 21.03 0.51 12.91
N LEU A 881 20.85 -0.54 13.73
CA LEU A 881 21.34 -0.61 15.12
C LEU A 881 22.72 -1.30 15.24
N GLN A 882 23.42 -1.47 14.12
CA GLN A 882 24.78 -2.00 14.03
C GLN A 882 25.67 -0.95 13.35
N PRO A 883 26.99 -0.90 13.65
CA PRO A 883 27.90 0.14 13.14
C PRO A 883 28.22 -0.04 11.65
N ASN A 884 27.21 0.16 10.81
CA ASN A 884 27.19 -0.09 9.37
C ASN A 884 27.27 1.19 8.53
N PHE A 885 27.27 2.39 9.13
CA PHE A 885 27.31 3.68 8.44
C PHE A 885 28.38 3.72 7.32
N GLU A 886 29.62 3.32 7.62
CA GLU A 886 30.73 3.31 6.67
C GLU A 886 30.67 2.16 5.64
N ILE A 887 29.87 1.12 5.87
CA ILE A 887 29.49 0.15 4.82
C ILE A 887 28.45 0.79 3.89
N PHE A 888 27.40 1.37 4.48
CA PHE A 888 26.30 1.96 3.73
C PHE A 888 26.77 3.13 2.85
N ARG A 889 27.74 3.92 3.34
CA ARG A 889 28.37 5.04 2.61
C ARG A 889 29.33 4.59 1.50
N GLN A 890 29.78 3.33 1.50
CA GLN A 890 30.69 2.79 0.48
C GLN A 890 29.95 1.99 -0.61
N ALA A 891 28.87 1.28 -0.25
CA ALA A 891 28.09 0.51 -1.21
C ALA A 891 27.46 1.39 -2.30
N SER A 892 27.16 0.80 -3.45
CA SER A 892 26.58 1.53 -4.60
C SER A 892 25.14 1.99 -4.31
N ILE A 893 24.38 1.17 -3.59
CA ILE A 893 23.05 1.49 -3.05
C ILE A 893 22.95 0.84 -1.66
N SER A 894 22.31 1.52 -0.71
CA SER A 894 22.20 1.04 0.67
C SER A 894 20.77 1.07 1.18
N VAL A 895 20.36 -0.03 1.81
CA VAL A 895 19.07 -0.23 2.46
C VAL A 895 19.33 -0.57 3.92
N SER A 896 18.83 0.27 4.82
CA SER A 896 18.87 -0.02 6.25
C SER A 896 17.57 -0.69 6.70
N VAL A 897 17.67 -1.66 7.60
CA VAL A 897 16.54 -2.33 8.24
C VAL A 897 16.58 -2.11 9.75
N LEU A 898 15.44 -1.87 10.38
CA LEU A 898 15.36 -1.80 11.84
C LEU A 898 15.11 -3.21 12.41
N VAL A 899 16.19 -3.95 12.67
CA VAL A 899 16.15 -5.31 13.25
C VAL A 899 16.56 -5.27 14.72
N ASN A 900 15.68 -5.80 15.59
CA ASN A 900 15.85 -5.79 17.04
C ASN A 900 17.17 -6.42 17.50
N SER A 901 18.04 -5.61 18.10
CA SER A 901 19.19 -6.08 18.87
C SER A 901 18.75 -6.51 20.27
N VAL A 902 18.93 -7.79 20.63
CA VAL A 902 18.78 -8.23 22.03
C VAL A 902 19.85 -7.53 22.88
N PRO A 903 19.51 -6.70 23.88
CA PRO A 903 20.47 -5.88 24.60
C PRO A 903 21.33 -6.75 25.54
N GLN A 904 22.60 -6.97 25.16
CA GLN A 904 23.54 -7.71 25.99
C GLN A 904 24.14 -6.81 27.08
N CYS A 905 23.87 -7.14 28.35
CA CYS A 905 24.46 -6.43 29.49
C CYS A 905 26.01 -6.54 29.49
N ARG A 906 26.68 -5.42 29.18
CA ARG A 906 28.15 -5.29 29.14
C ARG A 906 28.86 -5.74 30.42
N ARG A 907 28.17 -5.71 31.59
CA ARG A 907 28.76 -6.02 32.90
C ARG A 907 28.73 -7.51 33.25
N CYS A 908 27.85 -8.31 32.66
CA CYS A 908 27.77 -9.76 32.91
C CYS A 908 27.96 -10.64 31.67
N PHE A 909 28.06 -10.06 30.47
CA PHE A 909 28.12 -10.79 29.20
C PHE A 909 27.01 -11.84 29.06
N GLY A 910 25.80 -11.51 29.54
CA GLY A 910 24.62 -12.39 29.54
C GLY A 910 24.61 -13.52 30.58
N ARG A 911 25.53 -13.54 31.57
CA ARG A 911 25.70 -14.71 32.48
C ARG A 911 24.92 -14.67 33.80
N ARG A 912 24.29 -13.56 34.16
CA ARG A 912 23.43 -13.36 35.35
C ARG A 912 22.37 -12.29 35.01
N ALA A 913 21.14 -12.32 35.54
CA ALA A 913 20.68 -13.00 36.75
C ALA A 913 19.69 -14.18 36.53
N PRO A 914 19.51 -15.06 37.54
CA PRO A 914 18.38 -16.00 37.60
C PRO A 914 17.06 -15.25 37.89
N ARG A 915 15.92 -15.81 37.46
CA ARG A 915 14.59 -15.33 37.89
C ARG A 915 14.34 -15.71 39.37
N PRO A 916 13.62 -14.89 40.15
CA PRO A 916 12.93 -15.40 41.34
C PRO A 916 11.88 -16.44 40.91
N ALA A 917 11.72 -17.52 41.67
CA ALA A 917 10.76 -18.57 41.35
C ALA A 917 9.33 -18.06 41.53
N GLY A 918 8.67 -17.69 40.42
CA GLY A 918 7.29 -17.19 40.40
C GLY A 918 6.92 -16.47 39.09
N SER A 919 7.86 -15.81 38.42
CA SER A 919 7.57 -15.08 37.16
C SER A 919 7.72 -15.95 35.90
N ALA A 920 6.60 -16.54 35.48
CA ALA A 920 6.45 -17.26 34.22
C ALA A 920 5.93 -16.36 33.08
N GLY A 921 6.49 -15.15 32.93
CA GLY A 921 6.06 -14.18 31.92
C GLY A 921 7.16 -13.22 31.46
N SER A 922 7.04 -12.75 30.22
CA SER A 922 7.75 -11.63 29.59
C SER A 922 9.27 -11.51 29.82
N ASP A 923 10.09 -12.12 28.95
CA ASP A 923 11.47 -11.66 28.75
C ASP A 923 11.54 -10.33 27.96
N GLU A 924 10.43 -9.91 27.32
CA GLU A 924 10.35 -8.68 26.51
C GLU A 924 10.16 -7.38 27.32
N LEU A 925 9.45 -7.42 28.46
CA LEU A 925 9.17 -6.22 29.27
C LEU A 925 10.45 -5.54 29.80
N LEU A 926 11.52 -6.32 30.02
CA LEU A 926 12.81 -5.81 30.48
C LEU A 926 13.55 -4.97 29.42
N VAL A 927 13.20 -5.09 28.13
CA VAL A 927 13.81 -4.29 27.07
C VAL A 927 13.17 -2.91 26.99
N ASN A 928 11.82 -2.84 27.00
CA ASN A 928 11.09 -1.59 26.85
C ASN A 928 11.32 -0.61 28.02
N ASN A 929 11.45 -1.10 29.25
CA ASN A 929 11.56 -0.27 30.44
C ASN A 929 12.99 0.21 30.78
N MET A 930 13.99 -0.15 29.97
CA MET A 930 15.41 0.26 30.19
C MET A 930 16.01 1.07 29.03
N VAL A 931 15.25 1.36 27.97
CA VAL A 931 15.78 1.92 26.72
C VAL A 931 15.02 3.18 26.31
N ASN A 932 15.71 4.31 26.27
CA ASN A 932 15.14 5.57 25.82
C ASN A 932 14.87 5.52 24.31
N ARG A 933 13.59 5.42 23.92
CA ARG A 933 13.16 5.14 22.53
C ARG A 933 13.70 6.16 21.53
N ALA A 934 13.80 7.43 21.94
CA ALA A 934 14.32 8.53 21.12
C ALA A 934 15.82 8.38 20.81
N GLU A 935 16.63 7.89 21.74
CA GLU A 935 18.08 7.68 21.54
C GLU A 935 18.35 6.56 20.53
N PHE A 936 17.58 5.46 20.60
CA PHE A 936 17.69 4.36 19.64
C PHE A 936 17.20 4.76 18.25
N GLN A 937 16.11 5.53 18.15
CA GLN A 937 15.64 6.05 16.87
C GLN A 937 16.67 7.02 16.25
N LEU A 938 17.20 7.97 17.04
CA LEU A 938 18.25 8.88 16.60
C LEU A 938 19.52 8.13 16.16
N SER A 939 19.94 7.10 16.89
CA SER A 939 21.10 6.27 16.53
C SER A 939 20.87 5.48 15.24
N ALA A 940 19.66 4.94 15.03
CA ALA A 940 19.27 4.27 13.80
C ALA A 940 19.24 5.26 12.61
N ASP A 941 18.63 6.43 12.79
CA ASP A 941 18.54 7.47 11.77
C ASP A 941 19.94 7.97 11.37
N LEU A 942 20.79 8.35 12.33
CA LEU A 942 22.19 8.76 12.08
C LEU A 942 23.00 7.67 11.36
N THR A 943 22.83 6.40 11.73
CA THR A 943 23.51 5.27 11.06
C THR A 943 22.97 5.03 9.65
N SER A 944 21.70 5.33 9.40
CA SER A 944 21.02 5.14 8.12
C SER A 944 21.10 6.32 7.15
N LEU A 945 21.60 7.49 7.55
CA LEU A 945 21.79 8.67 6.67
C LEU A 945 22.33 8.39 5.25
N PRO A 946 23.34 7.50 5.04
CA PRO A 946 23.82 7.15 3.69
C PRO A 946 22.95 6.11 2.94
N CYS A 947 21.78 5.74 3.43
CA CYS A 947 20.89 4.77 2.78
C CYS A 947 19.87 5.46 1.87
N ALA A 948 19.67 4.90 0.68
CA ALA A 948 18.59 5.32 -0.23
C ALA A 948 17.20 4.85 0.25
N LEU A 949 17.15 3.87 1.17
CA LEU A 949 15.91 3.36 1.77
C LEU A 949 16.13 2.96 3.24
N GLN A 950 15.15 3.29 4.09
CA GLN A 950 15.15 2.93 5.51
C GLN A 950 13.86 2.20 5.88
N ALA A 951 13.94 0.87 6.05
CA ALA A 951 12.81 0.03 6.47
C ALA A 951 12.63 0.13 8.01
N ARG A 952 11.90 1.17 8.44
CA ARG A 952 11.64 1.48 9.85
C ARG A 952 10.73 0.45 10.56
N HIS A 953 9.82 -0.21 9.84
CA HIS A 953 8.88 -1.17 10.40
C HIS A 953 9.23 -2.62 9.97
N SER A 954 10.14 -3.26 10.71
CA SER A 954 10.42 -4.71 10.64
C SER A 954 10.30 -5.37 12.01
N PHE A 955 9.18 -5.09 12.69
CA PHE A 955 8.78 -5.75 13.93
C PHE A 955 7.88 -6.97 13.63
N SER A 956 7.84 -7.91 14.59
CA SER A 956 7.20 -9.25 14.56
C SER A 956 7.61 -10.19 13.40
N ASN A 957 7.25 -9.90 12.15
CA ASN A 957 7.33 -10.86 11.04
C ASN A 957 8.62 -10.70 10.20
N GLY A 958 9.70 -11.29 10.70
CA GLY A 958 11.08 -11.06 10.24
C GLY A 958 11.44 -11.51 8.82
N GLU A 959 12.46 -10.85 8.27
CA GLU A 959 13.25 -11.15 7.05
C GLU A 959 12.51 -11.15 5.70
N GLN A 960 11.33 -11.75 5.57
CA GLN A 960 10.70 -12.01 4.25
C GLN A 960 10.20 -10.73 3.55
N ARG A 961 9.45 -9.85 4.24
CA ARG A 961 8.87 -8.63 3.65
C ARG A 961 9.92 -7.69 3.05
N THR A 962 11.11 -7.60 3.64
CA THR A 962 12.19 -6.74 3.11
C THR A 962 12.73 -7.25 1.78
N LEU A 963 12.89 -8.58 1.63
CA LEU A 963 13.36 -9.18 0.38
C LEU A 963 12.30 -9.08 -0.73
N GLU A 964 11.02 -9.21 -0.38
CA GLU A 964 9.90 -8.97 -1.28
C GLU A 964 9.84 -7.51 -1.76
N VAL A 965 9.94 -6.53 -0.86
CA VAL A 965 9.98 -5.10 -1.21
C VAL A 965 11.18 -4.80 -2.11
N LEU A 966 12.37 -5.33 -1.80
CA LEU A 966 13.55 -5.18 -2.64
C LEU A 966 13.39 -5.82 -4.02
N PHE A 967 12.82 -7.03 -4.09
CA PHE A 967 12.56 -7.73 -5.35
C PHE A 967 11.57 -6.96 -6.24
N ASN A 968 10.50 -6.44 -5.66
CA ASN A 968 9.51 -5.63 -6.37
C ASN A 968 10.08 -4.26 -6.80
N ALA A 969 10.89 -3.61 -5.96
CA ALA A 969 11.59 -2.38 -6.34
C ALA A 969 12.56 -2.59 -7.51
N ILE A 970 13.33 -3.69 -7.52
CA ILE A 970 14.22 -4.07 -8.64
C ILE A 970 13.42 -4.33 -9.92
N LYS A 971 12.28 -5.04 -9.81
CA LYS A 971 11.39 -5.33 -10.94
C LYS A 971 10.82 -4.05 -11.57
N GLU A 972 10.37 -3.10 -10.76
CA GLU A 972 9.84 -1.82 -11.24
C GLU A 972 10.96 -0.90 -11.76
N ALA A 973 12.13 -0.87 -11.13
CA ALA A 973 13.28 -0.13 -11.65
C ALA A 973 13.69 -0.62 -13.06
N ARG A 974 13.71 -1.95 -13.28
CA ARG A 974 13.92 -2.53 -14.63
C ARG A 974 12.81 -2.10 -15.59
N ARG A 975 11.53 -2.16 -15.18
CA ARG A 975 10.41 -1.72 -16.03
C ARG A 975 10.58 -0.27 -16.47
N CYS A 976 10.90 0.63 -15.53
CA CYS A 976 11.13 2.04 -15.84
C CYS A 976 12.27 2.23 -16.85
N VAL A 977 13.39 1.52 -16.71
CA VAL A 977 14.51 1.57 -17.67
C VAL A 977 14.09 1.07 -19.06
N ASP A 978 13.41 -0.08 -19.15
CA ASP A 978 12.92 -0.62 -20.44
C ASP A 978 11.91 0.33 -21.10
N CYS A 979 10.99 0.91 -20.33
CA CYS A 979 10.02 1.88 -20.85
C CYS A 979 10.70 3.18 -21.33
N ILE A 980 11.63 3.75 -20.55
CA ILE A 980 12.41 4.93 -20.96
C ILE A 980 13.19 4.65 -22.26
N LEU A 981 13.76 3.44 -22.40
CA LEU A 981 14.43 3.03 -23.63
C LEU A 981 13.46 2.98 -24.82
N MET A 982 12.22 2.51 -24.65
CA MET A 982 11.21 2.54 -25.72
C MET A 982 10.76 3.96 -26.08
N VAL A 983 10.57 4.85 -25.09
CA VAL A 983 10.27 6.28 -25.30
C VAL A 983 11.34 6.94 -26.17
N LEU A 984 12.62 6.77 -25.79
CA LEU A 984 13.75 7.38 -26.50
C LEU A 984 13.92 6.83 -27.91
N ILE A 985 13.78 5.50 -28.09
CA ILE A 985 13.90 4.87 -29.41
C ILE A 985 12.75 5.30 -30.32
N HIS A 986 11.51 5.35 -29.83
CA HIS A 986 10.36 5.83 -30.61
C HIS A 986 10.56 7.27 -31.08
N TYR A 987 10.89 8.18 -30.16
CA TYR A 987 11.16 9.58 -30.47
C TYR A 987 12.30 9.75 -31.51
N ILE A 988 13.39 8.98 -31.38
CA ILE A 988 14.49 9.00 -32.35
C ILE A 988 14.05 8.44 -33.71
N CYS A 989 13.22 7.40 -33.76
CA CYS A 989 12.72 6.83 -35.01
C CYS A 989 11.89 7.85 -35.81
N GLY A 990 10.94 8.53 -35.15
CA GLY A 990 10.08 9.52 -35.81
C GLY A 990 10.79 10.84 -36.12
N ALA A 991 11.76 11.25 -35.30
CA ALA A 991 12.62 12.39 -35.63
C ALA A 991 13.49 12.10 -36.88
N VAL A 992 13.97 10.87 -37.05
CA VAL A 992 14.65 10.42 -38.27
C VAL A 992 13.68 10.33 -39.44
N GLU A 993 12.45 9.85 -39.24
CA GLU A 993 11.43 9.78 -40.30
C GLU A 993 11.10 11.17 -40.86
N LEU A 994 10.83 12.13 -39.97
CA LEU A 994 10.60 13.54 -40.31
C LEU A 994 11.82 14.18 -41.00
N ALA A 995 13.05 13.89 -40.53
CA ALA A 995 14.27 14.39 -41.15
C ALA A 995 14.50 13.83 -42.57
N VAL A 996 14.13 12.57 -42.83
CA VAL A 996 14.16 11.98 -44.18
C VAL A 996 13.14 12.66 -45.10
N ILE A 997 11.91 12.90 -44.63
CA ILE A 997 10.87 13.61 -45.42
C ILE A 997 11.35 15.01 -45.82
N VAL A 998 11.94 15.78 -44.90
CA VAL A 998 12.47 17.13 -45.18
C VAL A 998 13.73 17.10 -46.07
N SER A 999 14.55 16.06 -45.96
CA SER A 999 15.73 15.88 -46.82
C SER A 999 15.36 15.50 -48.25
N LEU A 1000 14.32 14.68 -48.45
CA LEU A 1000 13.80 14.31 -49.77
C LEU A 1000 13.28 15.53 -50.56
N GLN A 1001 12.68 16.51 -49.88
CA GLN A 1001 12.31 17.79 -50.49
C GLN A 1001 13.51 18.46 -51.18
N SER A 1002 14.61 18.59 -50.43
CA SER A 1002 15.82 19.28 -50.87
C SER A 1002 16.52 18.52 -52.01
N LEU A 1003 16.53 17.18 -51.94
CA LEU A 1003 17.15 16.32 -52.94
C LEU A 1003 16.40 16.30 -54.29
N LEU A 1004 15.07 16.42 -54.25
CA LEU A 1004 14.19 16.25 -55.42
C LEU A 1004 13.60 17.58 -55.96
N CYS A 1005 14.01 18.72 -55.39
CA CYS A 1005 13.49 20.06 -55.72
C CYS A 1005 11.96 20.16 -55.68
N LEU A 1006 11.34 19.48 -54.71
CA LEU A 1006 9.89 19.49 -54.49
C LEU A 1006 9.46 20.72 -53.67
N PRO A 1007 8.19 21.14 -53.74
CA PRO A 1007 7.59 21.99 -52.71
C PRO A 1007 7.73 21.34 -51.32
N PRO A 1008 7.75 22.13 -50.22
CA PRO A 1008 7.87 21.59 -48.88
C PRO A 1008 6.70 20.63 -48.58
N PRO A 1009 6.98 19.35 -48.25
CA PRO A 1009 5.94 18.34 -48.03
C PRO A 1009 5.14 18.60 -46.76
N MET A 1010 5.64 19.43 -45.84
CA MET A 1010 4.94 19.90 -44.64
C MET A 1010 5.29 21.38 -44.41
N GLU A 1011 4.38 22.15 -43.83
CA GLU A 1011 4.70 23.52 -43.38
C GLU A 1011 5.62 23.49 -42.15
N GLY A 1012 6.43 24.54 -41.96
CA GLY A 1012 7.32 24.65 -40.79
C GLY A 1012 6.58 24.57 -39.44
N PHE A 1013 5.32 24.99 -39.40
CA PHE A 1013 4.45 24.81 -38.23
C PHE A 1013 4.15 23.32 -37.96
N HIS A 1014 3.89 22.50 -38.98
CA HIS A 1014 3.67 21.06 -38.81
C HIS A 1014 4.93 20.39 -38.30
N VAL A 1015 6.09 20.68 -38.90
CA VAL A 1015 7.39 20.13 -38.47
C VAL A 1015 7.68 20.48 -37.00
N LEU A 1016 7.41 21.73 -36.59
CA LEU A 1016 7.59 22.18 -35.21
C LEU A 1016 6.59 21.53 -34.24
N ALA A 1017 5.30 21.46 -34.59
CA ALA A 1017 4.26 20.86 -33.76
C ALA A 1017 4.43 19.33 -33.61
N ILE A 1018 4.84 18.64 -34.67
CA ILE A 1018 5.18 17.22 -34.64
C ILE A 1018 6.37 17.00 -33.71
N LEU A 1019 7.48 17.72 -33.92
CA LEU A 1019 8.74 17.48 -33.18
C LEU A 1019 8.65 17.88 -31.70
N LEU A 1020 7.97 18.97 -31.36
CA LEU A 1020 7.94 19.51 -29.99
C LEU A 1020 6.70 19.12 -29.16
N LEU A 1021 5.60 18.71 -29.80
CA LEU A 1021 4.36 18.36 -29.09
C LEU A 1021 3.91 16.93 -29.38
N LEU A 1022 3.58 16.59 -30.63
CA LEU A 1022 2.86 15.35 -30.93
C LEU A 1022 3.73 14.09 -30.79
N LEU A 1023 4.96 14.10 -31.31
CA LEU A 1023 5.89 12.97 -31.20
C LEU A 1023 6.36 12.76 -29.74
N PRO A 1024 6.72 13.80 -28.96
CA PRO A 1024 6.95 13.64 -27.51
C PRO A 1024 5.75 13.09 -26.76
N LEU A 1025 4.53 13.60 -27.01
CA LEU A 1025 3.28 13.17 -26.36
C LEU A 1025 3.02 11.67 -26.57
N LEU A 1026 3.10 11.19 -27.82
CA LEU A 1026 2.94 9.78 -28.16
C LEU A 1026 4.07 8.92 -27.57
N SER A 1027 5.31 9.40 -27.60
CA SER A 1027 6.47 8.69 -27.04
C SER A 1027 6.35 8.50 -25.53
N VAL A 1028 6.01 9.56 -24.78
CA VAL A 1028 5.89 9.55 -23.31
C VAL A 1028 4.82 8.59 -22.82
N CYS A 1029 3.78 8.32 -23.61
CA CYS A 1029 2.76 7.31 -23.28
C CYS A 1029 3.35 5.90 -23.05
N LEU A 1030 4.52 5.59 -23.62
CA LEU A 1030 5.21 4.30 -23.44
C LEU A 1030 5.79 4.11 -22.02
N LEU A 1031 5.91 5.17 -21.20
CA LEU A 1031 6.27 5.04 -19.77
C LEU A 1031 5.27 4.19 -18.97
N PHE A 1032 4.02 4.16 -19.41
CA PHE A 1032 2.91 3.44 -18.79
C PHE A 1032 2.79 1.97 -19.26
N ASN A 1033 3.76 1.46 -20.04
CA ASN A 1033 3.82 0.04 -20.39
C ASN A 1033 4.03 -0.84 -19.13
N ALA A 1034 3.35 -1.98 -19.08
CA ALA A 1034 3.44 -2.94 -17.99
C ALA A 1034 4.73 -3.78 -18.04
N ALA A 1035 5.21 -4.23 -16.87
CA ALA A 1035 6.41 -5.08 -16.77
C ALA A 1035 6.32 -6.33 -17.65
N SER A 1036 7.39 -6.67 -18.37
CA SER A 1036 7.47 -7.96 -19.08
C SER A 1036 7.46 -9.12 -18.08
N PRO A 1037 6.71 -10.22 -18.32
CA PRO A 1037 6.80 -11.43 -17.51
C PRO A 1037 8.21 -12.06 -17.45
N GLN A 1038 9.13 -11.64 -18.33
CA GLN A 1038 10.52 -12.12 -18.39
C GLN A 1038 11.53 -11.16 -17.74
N ILE A 1039 11.10 -9.99 -17.23
CA ILE A 1039 12.00 -8.92 -16.77
C ILE A 1039 12.90 -9.32 -15.58
N MET A 1040 12.46 -10.27 -14.75
CA MET A 1040 13.25 -10.88 -13.66
C MET A 1040 13.87 -12.24 -14.04
N LYS A 1041 13.90 -12.55 -15.34
CA LYS A 1041 14.56 -13.73 -15.93
C LYS A 1041 15.63 -13.33 -16.95
N GLU A 1042 15.66 -12.07 -17.37
CA GLU A 1042 16.74 -11.49 -18.17
C GLU A 1042 17.92 -11.06 -17.27
N LEU A 1043 19.14 -11.38 -17.69
CA LEU A 1043 20.36 -10.96 -17.02
C LEU A 1043 20.83 -9.62 -17.60
N PRO A 1044 21.33 -8.68 -16.77
CA PRO A 1044 21.92 -7.44 -17.24
C PRO A 1044 23.29 -7.69 -17.91
N LEU A 1045 23.63 -6.84 -18.88
CA LEU A 1045 24.98 -6.74 -19.43
C LEU A 1045 25.92 -6.10 -18.40
N LYS A 1046 27.16 -6.60 -18.27
CA LYS A 1046 28.21 -5.89 -17.54
C LYS A 1046 28.86 -4.84 -18.43
N LYS A 1047 29.32 -3.74 -17.82
CA LYS A 1047 30.02 -2.63 -18.50
C LYS A 1047 31.35 -3.04 -19.16
N ALA A 1048 31.93 -4.16 -18.74
CA ALA A 1048 33.10 -4.77 -19.40
C ALA A 1048 32.72 -5.49 -20.71
N ASP A 1049 31.57 -6.18 -20.71
CA ASP A 1049 31.06 -6.98 -21.84
C ASP A 1049 30.43 -6.10 -22.93
N GLU A 1050 29.91 -4.94 -22.54
CA GLU A 1050 29.22 -3.95 -23.39
C GLU A 1050 30.01 -3.62 -24.68
N LYS A 1051 31.32 -3.40 -24.60
CA LYS A 1051 32.18 -3.09 -25.76
C LYS A 1051 32.35 -4.23 -26.75
N THR A 1052 32.10 -5.47 -26.34
CA THR A 1052 32.35 -6.69 -27.12
C THR A 1052 31.04 -7.31 -27.64
N LEU A 1053 29.94 -7.10 -26.91
CA LEU A 1053 28.64 -7.73 -27.16
C LEU A 1053 27.53 -6.75 -27.61
N ALA A 1054 27.71 -5.42 -27.50
CA ALA A 1054 26.81 -4.47 -28.13
C ALA A 1054 27.14 -4.32 -29.63
N GLN A 1055 26.15 -4.51 -30.51
CA GLN A 1055 26.24 -4.25 -31.95
C GLN A 1055 25.39 -3.02 -32.34
N PRO A 1056 25.76 -1.79 -31.95
CA PRO A 1056 24.90 -0.60 -32.07
C PRO A 1056 24.48 -0.30 -33.52
N GLY A 1057 25.39 -0.38 -34.49
CA GLY A 1057 25.06 -0.15 -35.90
C GLY A 1057 24.03 -1.14 -36.47
N ARG A 1058 23.98 -2.37 -35.96
CA ARG A 1058 22.95 -3.36 -36.33
C ARG A 1058 21.60 -3.02 -35.72
N LEU A 1059 21.58 -2.52 -34.48
CA LEU A 1059 20.36 -2.07 -33.82
C LEU A 1059 19.78 -0.83 -34.51
N MET A 1060 20.65 0.13 -34.87
CA MET A 1060 20.28 1.29 -35.70
C MET A 1060 19.71 0.87 -37.05
N LEU A 1061 20.33 -0.10 -37.75
CA LEU A 1061 19.79 -0.63 -39.00
C LEU A 1061 18.39 -1.27 -38.84
N LEU A 1062 18.17 -2.02 -37.76
CA LEU A 1062 16.85 -2.63 -37.47
C LEU A 1062 15.76 -1.59 -37.18
N TYR A 1063 16.11 -0.44 -36.58
CA TYR A 1063 15.15 0.65 -36.35
C TYR A 1063 14.96 1.54 -37.59
N ALA A 1064 16.01 1.84 -38.35
CA ALA A 1064 15.88 2.53 -39.64
C ALA A 1064 14.98 1.75 -40.62
N LEU A 1065 15.04 0.41 -40.60
CA LEU A 1065 14.14 -0.45 -41.36
C LEU A 1065 12.66 -0.39 -40.92
N ARG A 1066 12.32 0.24 -39.78
CA ARG A 1066 10.93 0.47 -39.36
C ARG A 1066 10.36 1.78 -39.88
N SER A 1067 11.11 2.89 -39.78
CA SER A 1067 10.60 4.24 -40.07
C SER A 1067 10.93 4.76 -41.47
N VAL A 1068 12.14 4.52 -41.99
CA VAL A 1068 12.54 5.02 -43.33
C VAL A 1068 11.58 4.58 -44.46
N PRO A 1069 11.00 3.35 -44.46
CA PRO A 1069 9.99 2.99 -45.44
C PRO A 1069 8.72 3.88 -45.38
N SER A 1070 8.28 4.26 -44.19
CA SER A 1070 7.11 5.14 -44.01
C SER A 1070 7.39 6.57 -44.48
N ALA A 1071 8.57 7.13 -44.20
CA ALA A 1071 9.01 8.42 -44.76
C ALA A 1071 8.92 8.44 -46.29
N LEU A 1072 9.39 7.38 -46.95
CA LEU A 1072 9.34 7.26 -48.41
C LEU A 1072 7.89 7.20 -48.92
N VAL A 1073 7.00 6.50 -48.21
CA VAL A 1073 5.58 6.41 -48.57
C VAL A 1073 4.84 7.74 -48.35
N VAL A 1074 5.12 8.49 -47.28
CA VAL A 1074 4.60 9.87 -47.11
C VAL A 1074 5.07 10.77 -48.25
N GLY A 1075 6.34 10.67 -48.66
CA GLY A 1075 6.88 11.41 -49.81
C GLY A 1075 6.20 11.08 -51.14
N VAL A 1076 5.94 9.80 -51.42
CA VAL A 1076 5.21 9.36 -52.62
C VAL A 1076 3.73 9.82 -52.58
N ALA A 1077 3.07 9.68 -51.43
CA ALA A 1077 1.68 10.12 -51.25
C ALA A 1077 1.53 11.63 -51.44
N PHE A 1078 2.48 12.43 -50.94
CA PHE A 1078 2.55 13.88 -51.17
C PHE A 1078 2.66 14.23 -52.66
N VAL A 1079 3.62 13.64 -53.38
CA VAL A 1079 3.82 13.92 -54.81
C VAL A 1079 2.63 13.45 -55.65
N GLN A 1080 2.01 12.32 -55.31
CA GLN A 1080 0.81 11.84 -55.99
C GLN A 1080 -0.38 12.78 -55.80
N ASP A 1081 -0.68 13.19 -54.56
CA ASP A 1081 -1.80 14.07 -54.26
C ASP A 1081 -1.61 15.46 -54.89
N LEU A 1082 -0.43 16.04 -54.72
CA LEU A 1082 -0.04 17.29 -55.36
C LEU A 1082 -0.15 17.23 -56.89
N HIS A 1083 0.23 16.11 -57.51
CA HIS A 1083 0.08 15.94 -58.96
C HIS A 1083 -1.39 15.87 -59.39
N LEU A 1084 -2.24 15.15 -58.66
CA LEU A 1084 -3.68 15.05 -58.96
C LEU A 1084 -4.37 16.41 -58.83
N GLN A 1085 -4.17 17.10 -57.70
CA GLN A 1085 -4.79 18.39 -57.42
C GLN A 1085 -4.32 19.48 -58.39
N PHE A 1086 -3.01 19.57 -58.63
CA PHE A 1086 -2.46 20.54 -59.60
C PHE A 1086 -2.91 20.24 -61.03
N SER A 1087 -3.02 18.96 -61.43
CA SER A 1087 -3.51 18.59 -62.78
C SER A 1087 -5.01 18.92 -62.96
N SER A 1088 -5.83 18.73 -61.93
CA SER A 1088 -7.24 19.16 -61.91
C SER A 1088 -7.38 20.68 -62.08
N HIS A 1089 -6.60 21.45 -61.33
CA HIS A 1089 -6.59 22.91 -61.43
C HIS A 1089 -6.05 23.41 -62.80
N LEU A 1090 -4.96 22.81 -63.30
CA LEU A 1090 -4.40 23.11 -64.62
C LEU A 1090 -5.38 22.78 -65.76
N HIS A 1091 -6.12 21.68 -65.66
CA HIS A 1091 -7.15 21.33 -66.64
C HIS A 1091 -8.28 22.37 -66.65
N ARG A 1092 -8.76 22.80 -65.48
CA ARG A 1092 -9.75 23.90 -65.36
C ARG A 1092 -9.23 25.19 -66.00
N ALA A 1093 -7.98 25.56 -65.76
CA ALA A 1093 -7.37 26.76 -66.36
C ALA A 1093 -7.22 26.66 -67.89
N LEU A 1094 -6.83 25.50 -68.43
CA LEU A 1094 -6.66 25.27 -69.88
C LEU A 1094 -7.99 25.20 -70.66
N MET A 1095 -9.11 24.98 -69.97
CA MET A 1095 -10.46 24.91 -70.56
C MET A 1095 -11.20 26.27 -70.56
N ASN A 1096 -10.61 27.33 -69.99
CA ASN A 1096 -11.16 28.69 -70.05
C ASN A 1096 -11.07 29.24 -71.51
N PRO A 1097 -12.14 29.82 -72.10
CA PRO A 1097 -12.11 30.40 -73.43
C PRO A 1097 -11.09 31.55 -73.60
N GLU A 1098 -10.80 32.33 -72.55
CA GLU A 1098 -9.86 33.48 -72.61
C GLU A 1098 -8.41 33.10 -72.22
N ARG A 1099 -8.02 31.83 -72.42
CA ARG A 1099 -6.69 31.32 -72.04
C ARG A 1099 -5.53 31.99 -72.83
N PRO A 1100 -4.49 32.53 -72.16
CA PRO A 1100 -3.29 33.02 -72.83
C PRO A 1100 -2.45 31.89 -73.47
N GLN A 1101 -1.93 32.10 -74.68
CA GLN A 1101 -1.12 31.10 -75.40
C GLN A 1101 0.12 30.65 -74.60
N GLN A 1102 0.75 31.57 -73.87
CA GLN A 1102 1.89 31.32 -73.00
C GLN A 1102 1.63 30.21 -71.95
N LEU A 1103 0.39 30.07 -71.46
CA LEU A 1103 0.02 28.99 -70.53
C LEU A 1103 0.06 27.62 -71.22
N VAL A 1104 -0.40 27.55 -72.48
CA VAL A 1104 -0.37 26.32 -73.27
C VAL A 1104 1.07 25.93 -73.54
N GLU A 1105 1.89 26.85 -74.05
CA GLU A 1105 3.30 26.59 -74.37
C GLU A 1105 4.14 26.16 -73.14
N MET A 1106 3.85 26.69 -71.96
CA MET A 1106 4.61 26.39 -70.73
C MET A 1106 4.11 25.18 -69.92
N CYS A 1107 2.90 24.67 -70.18
CA CYS A 1107 2.28 23.57 -69.42
C CYS A 1107 1.77 22.38 -70.27
N GLN A 1108 1.78 22.46 -71.60
CA GLN A 1108 1.34 21.35 -72.46
C GLN A 1108 2.24 20.12 -72.25
N GLY A 1109 1.63 18.95 -72.03
CA GLY A 1109 2.35 17.71 -71.72
C GLY A 1109 2.85 17.60 -70.27
N PHE A 1110 2.31 18.39 -69.35
CA PHE A 1110 2.54 18.22 -67.90
C PHE A 1110 2.27 16.78 -67.46
N SER A 1111 3.22 16.20 -66.72
CA SER A 1111 3.15 14.83 -66.20
C SER A 1111 3.96 14.72 -64.91
N TRP A 1112 3.71 13.66 -64.12
CA TRP A 1112 4.32 13.47 -62.79
C TRP A 1112 5.86 13.58 -62.76
N THR A 1113 6.54 13.27 -63.87
CA THR A 1113 8.01 13.39 -64.00
C THR A 1113 8.51 14.84 -63.94
N TRP A 1114 7.64 15.83 -64.15
CA TRP A 1114 7.98 17.26 -64.06
C TRP A 1114 8.30 17.70 -62.62
N TRP A 1115 7.77 16.99 -61.63
CA TRP A 1115 8.13 17.16 -60.22
C TRP A 1115 9.59 16.77 -59.97
N LEU A 1116 9.99 15.57 -60.41
CA LEU A 1116 11.36 15.05 -60.23
C LEU A 1116 12.41 15.72 -61.13
N THR A 1117 12.01 16.25 -62.29
CA THR A 1117 12.92 16.93 -63.23
C THR A 1117 13.02 18.45 -63.01
N GLY A 1118 12.42 18.98 -61.94
CA GLY A 1118 12.47 20.41 -61.61
C GLY A 1118 11.82 21.34 -62.64
N ARG A 1119 10.96 20.80 -63.53
CA ARG A 1119 10.28 21.57 -64.60
C ARG A 1119 8.99 22.24 -64.11
N TRP A 1120 8.38 21.68 -63.07
CA TRP A 1120 7.13 22.16 -62.47
C TRP A 1120 7.08 23.66 -62.11
N PRO A 1121 8.16 24.35 -61.63
CA PRO A 1121 8.04 25.74 -61.18
C PRO A 1121 7.68 26.73 -62.30
N ARG A 1122 8.08 26.41 -63.54
CA ARG A 1122 7.76 27.25 -64.71
C ARG A 1122 6.27 27.21 -65.03
N CYS A 1123 5.66 26.02 -65.01
CA CYS A 1123 4.23 25.86 -65.22
C CYS A 1123 3.42 26.42 -64.04
N ALA A 1124 3.84 26.19 -62.79
CA ALA A 1124 3.20 26.77 -61.62
C ALA A 1124 3.21 28.32 -61.65
N LYS A 1125 4.34 28.93 -62.08
CA LYS A 1125 4.41 30.37 -62.30
C LYS A 1125 3.48 30.85 -63.43
N ALA A 1126 3.44 30.15 -64.57
CA ALA A 1126 2.56 30.52 -65.68
C ALA A 1126 1.06 30.44 -65.31
N VAL A 1127 0.65 29.40 -64.58
CA VAL A 1127 -0.72 29.26 -64.04
C VAL A 1127 -1.06 30.45 -63.13
N HIS A 1128 -0.15 30.82 -62.23
CA HIS A 1128 -0.32 31.98 -61.35
C HIS A 1128 -0.43 33.30 -62.11
N GLU A 1129 0.47 33.59 -63.06
CA GLU A 1129 0.46 34.86 -63.78
C GLU A 1129 -0.90 35.05 -64.48
N VAL A 1130 -1.41 34.01 -65.15
CA VAL A 1130 -2.72 34.02 -65.82
C VAL A 1130 -3.88 34.26 -64.85
N THR A 1131 -3.93 33.61 -63.69
CA THR A 1131 -5.04 33.83 -62.74
C THR A 1131 -5.05 35.26 -62.19
N THR A 1132 -3.88 35.85 -61.93
CA THR A 1132 -3.81 37.24 -61.43
C THR A 1132 -4.02 38.33 -62.48
N SER A 1133 -3.81 38.08 -63.77
CA SER A 1133 -3.97 39.11 -64.82
C SER A 1133 -5.42 39.46 -65.19
N GLY A 1134 -6.41 38.62 -64.81
CA GLY A 1134 -7.83 38.82 -65.16
C GLY A 1134 -8.63 39.77 -64.24
N ALA A 1135 -7.97 40.51 -63.34
CA ALA A 1135 -8.60 41.19 -62.21
C ALA A 1135 -9.35 42.51 -62.56
N ALA A 1136 -10.40 42.43 -63.38
CA ALA A 1136 -11.34 43.54 -63.64
C ALA A 1136 -12.72 43.36 -62.98
N LEU A 1137 -13.10 42.13 -62.58
CA LEU A 1137 -14.30 41.85 -61.78
C LEU A 1137 -14.03 40.71 -60.78
N GLY A 1138 -14.59 40.84 -59.57
CA GLY A 1138 -15.00 39.71 -58.71
C GLY A 1138 -13.88 38.77 -58.22
N SER A 1139 -13.37 39.07 -57.02
CA SER A 1139 -12.56 38.18 -56.17
C SER A 1139 -12.95 36.69 -56.21
N LEU A 1140 -12.19 35.87 -56.97
CA LEU A 1140 -12.27 34.40 -56.91
C LEU A 1140 -11.02 33.65 -57.42
N LEU A 1141 -10.13 34.27 -58.21
CA LEU A 1141 -8.91 33.62 -58.74
C LEU A 1141 -7.62 34.39 -58.41
N SER A 1142 -7.45 34.71 -57.12
CA SER A 1142 -6.15 35.17 -56.59
C SER A 1142 -5.26 33.97 -56.17
N TRP A 1143 -4.17 34.23 -55.43
CA TRP A 1143 -3.20 33.22 -54.95
C TRP A 1143 -3.79 32.08 -54.10
N GLU A 1144 -5.04 32.23 -53.63
CA GLU A 1144 -5.75 31.29 -52.75
C GLU A 1144 -5.87 29.89 -53.35
N HIS A 1145 -6.11 29.74 -54.66
CA HIS A 1145 -6.32 28.41 -55.27
C HIS A 1145 -5.01 27.64 -55.53
N ALA A 1146 -3.94 28.33 -55.94
CA ALA A 1146 -2.63 27.70 -56.10
C ALA A 1146 -2.01 27.32 -54.74
N SER A 1147 -2.28 28.11 -53.69
CA SER A 1147 -1.89 27.77 -52.31
C SER A 1147 -2.79 26.70 -51.68
N CYS A 1148 -4.08 26.61 -52.06
CA CYS A 1148 -4.99 25.53 -51.66
C CYS A 1148 -4.46 24.13 -52.08
N THR A 1149 -4.07 23.93 -53.35
CA THR A 1149 -3.61 22.61 -53.82
C THR A 1149 -2.34 22.12 -53.11
N LEU A 1150 -1.40 23.02 -52.81
CA LEU A 1150 -0.23 22.71 -51.99
C LEU A 1150 -0.60 22.46 -50.52
N ALA A 1151 -1.48 23.28 -49.94
CA ALA A 1151 -1.94 23.14 -48.56
C ALA A 1151 -2.69 21.81 -48.33
N HIS A 1152 -3.51 21.36 -49.28
CA HIS A 1152 -4.17 20.04 -49.22
C HIS A 1152 -3.12 18.92 -49.11
N ALA A 1153 -2.15 18.90 -50.03
CA ALA A 1153 -1.08 17.89 -50.03
C ALA A 1153 -0.22 17.94 -48.75
N GLN A 1154 0.04 19.14 -48.20
CA GLN A 1154 0.79 19.36 -46.95
C GLN A 1154 0.04 18.99 -45.67
N GLN A 1155 -1.30 18.98 -45.70
CA GLN A 1155 -2.13 18.47 -44.61
C GLN A 1155 -2.28 16.95 -44.71
N TRP A 1156 -2.44 16.43 -45.93
CA TRP A 1156 -2.50 14.99 -46.18
C TRP A 1156 -1.22 14.26 -45.76
N SER A 1157 -0.04 14.80 -46.09
CA SER A 1157 1.25 14.26 -45.66
C SER A 1157 1.46 14.30 -44.15
N ALA A 1158 1.08 15.40 -43.48
CA ALA A 1158 1.19 15.55 -42.02
C ALA A 1158 0.26 14.59 -41.28
N TRP A 1159 -0.98 14.43 -41.76
CA TRP A 1159 -1.93 13.48 -41.20
C TRP A 1159 -1.51 12.02 -41.42
N LEU A 1160 -1.01 11.66 -42.63
CA LEU A 1160 -0.46 10.32 -42.88
C LEU A 1160 0.76 10.02 -42.00
N PHE A 1161 1.67 10.99 -41.81
CA PHE A 1161 2.80 10.84 -40.89
C PHE A 1161 2.34 10.50 -39.47
N ILE A 1162 1.36 11.24 -38.93
CA ILE A 1162 0.84 11.00 -37.58
C ILE A 1162 0.08 9.66 -37.49
N LEU A 1163 -0.62 9.23 -38.55
CA LEU A 1163 -1.20 7.89 -38.64
C LEU A 1163 -0.13 6.80 -38.56
N TYR A 1164 0.99 6.98 -39.25
CA TYR A 1164 2.09 6.02 -39.27
C TYR A 1164 2.85 6.01 -37.93
N GLU A 1165 3.15 7.16 -37.33
CA GLU A 1165 3.73 7.26 -35.98
C GLU A 1165 2.82 6.60 -34.93
N VAL A 1166 1.51 6.88 -34.92
CA VAL A 1166 0.56 6.23 -34.01
C VAL A 1166 0.53 4.71 -34.21
N THR A 1167 0.57 4.24 -35.46
CA THR A 1167 0.64 2.81 -35.78
C THR A 1167 1.96 2.19 -35.28
N LEU A 1168 3.08 2.86 -35.50
CA LEU A 1168 4.41 2.41 -35.09
C LEU A 1168 4.57 2.44 -33.56
N ALA A 1169 4.00 3.42 -32.85
CA ALA A 1169 4.01 3.54 -31.40
C ALA A 1169 3.50 2.27 -30.71
N PHE A 1170 2.40 1.68 -31.18
CA PHE A 1170 1.91 0.40 -30.68
C PHE A 1170 2.95 -0.73 -30.89
N THR A 1171 3.76 -0.69 -31.95
CA THR A 1171 4.85 -1.67 -32.13
C THR A 1171 5.98 -1.52 -31.11
N PHE A 1172 6.09 -0.39 -30.39
CA PHE A 1172 7.04 -0.16 -29.29
C PHE A 1172 6.45 -0.43 -27.88
N LEU A 1173 5.24 -1.01 -27.76
CA LEU A 1173 4.73 -1.55 -26.49
C LEU A 1173 5.66 -2.59 -25.85
N ASP A 1174 6.40 -3.33 -26.69
CA ASP A 1174 7.45 -4.24 -26.28
C ASP A 1174 8.53 -4.33 -27.37
N ARG A 1175 9.80 -4.46 -26.97
CA ARG A 1175 10.93 -4.55 -27.90
C ARG A 1175 10.99 -5.89 -28.65
N TYR A 1176 10.57 -6.98 -28.02
CA TYR A 1176 10.79 -8.35 -28.50
C TYR A 1176 9.50 -9.16 -28.68
N ASP A 1177 8.47 -8.92 -27.86
CA ASP A 1177 7.18 -9.59 -27.94
C ASP A 1177 6.29 -8.97 -29.04
N SER A 1178 5.45 -9.83 -29.62
CA SER A 1178 4.60 -9.48 -30.75
C SER A 1178 3.40 -8.65 -30.31
N LEU A 1179 2.88 -7.80 -31.20
CA LEU A 1179 1.57 -7.17 -31.03
C LEU A 1179 0.41 -8.18 -30.82
N VAL A 1180 0.57 -9.43 -31.28
CA VAL A 1180 -0.40 -10.51 -31.01
C VAL A 1180 -0.36 -10.96 -29.54
N THR A 1181 0.81 -10.90 -28.89
CA THR A 1181 1.01 -11.28 -27.48
C THR A 1181 0.87 -10.10 -26.50
N ARG A 1182 1.13 -8.87 -26.96
CA ARG A 1182 0.98 -7.62 -26.21
C ARG A 1182 0.24 -6.61 -27.09
N GLY A 1183 -1.09 -6.77 -27.14
CA GLY A 1183 -1.95 -5.96 -27.99
C GLY A 1183 -2.14 -4.51 -27.50
N PRO A 1184 -2.76 -3.64 -28.34
CA PRO A 1184 -3.00 -2.22 -28.03
C PRO A 1184 -3.71 -1.95 -26.70
N SER A 1185 -4.57 -2.87 -26.24
CA SER A 1185 -5.27 -2.80 -24.96
C SER A 1185 -4.37 -2.88 -23.73
N SER A 1186 -3.10 -3.27 -23.87
CA SER A 1186 -2.15 -3.38 -22.76
C SER A 1186 -1.67 -2.02 -22.23
N ASN A 1187 -1.75 -0.94 -23.02
CA ASN A 1187 -1.50 0.43 -22.58
C ASN A 1187 -2.70 1.33 -22.90
N LYS A 1188 -3.58 1.49 -21.91
CA LYS A 1188 -4.77 2.35 -22.00
C LYS A 1188 -4.43 3.82 -22.27
N VAL A 1189 -3.29 4.31 -21.76
CA VAL A 1189 -2.86 5.72 -21.93
C VAL A 1189 -2.49 5.99 -23.38
N LEU A 1190 -1.64 5.14 -23.98
CA LEU A 1190 -1.30 5.23 -25.40
C LEU A 1190 -2.54 5.10 -26.29
N ASN A 1191 -3.43 4.16 -26.00
CA ASN A 1191 -4.65 3.96 -26.81
C ASN A 1191 -5.57 5.19 -26.81
N SER A 1192 -5.84 5.77 -25.64
CA SER A 1192 -6.63 7.01 -25.54
C SER A 1192 -5.93 8.19 -26.21
N MET A 1193 -4.62 8.35 -26.01
CA MET A 1193 -3.87 9.47 -26.57
C MET A 1193 -3.72 9.38 -28.09
N ALA A 1194 -3.56 8.17 -28.63
CA ALA A 1194 -3.56 7.89 -30.06
C ALA A 1194 -4.88 8.34 -30.72
N PHE A 1195 -6.02 7.95 -30.14
CA PHE A 1195 -7.34 8.35 -30.64
C PHE A 1195 -7.53 9.88 -30.60
N VAL A 1196 -7.20 10.53 -29.47
CA VAL A 1196 -7.30 11.99 -29.32
C VAL A 1196 -6.38 12.71 -30.30
N THR A 1197 -5.15 12.23 -30.50
CA THR A 1197 -4.17 12.84 -31.41
C THR A 1197 -4.63 12.75 -32.87
N LEU A 1198 -5.12 11.58 -33.32
CA LEU A 1198 -5.62 11.40 -34.69
C LEU A 1198 -6.89 12.23 -34.94
N LEU A 1199 -7.83 12.25 -34.00
CA LEU A 1199 -9.07 13.01 -34.13
C LEU A 1199 -8.81 14.52 -34.14
N LEU A 1200 -7.99 15.02 -33.21
CA LEU A 1200 -7.65 16.44 -33.13
C LEU A 1200 -6.86 16.90 -34.35
N HIS A 1201 -5.88 16.12 -34.82
CA HIS A 1201 -5.14 16.49 -36.03
C HIS A 1201 -6.02 16.43 -37.27
N LEU A 1202 -6.92 15.45 -37.41
CA LEU A 1202 -7.90 15.41 -38.51
C LEU A 1202 -8.78 16.68 -38.52
N VAL A 1203 -9.31 17.10 -37.37
CA VAL A 1203 -10.12 18.33 -37.26
C VAL A 1203 -9.29 19.58 -37.60
N VAL A 1204 -8.05 19.68 -37.12
CA VAL A 1204 -7.15 20.80 -37.45
C VAL A 1204 -6.81 20.83 -38.94
N SER A 1205 -6.46 19.70 -39.55
CA SER A 1205 -6.16 19.58 -40.97
C SER A 1205 -7.37 19.95 -41.83
N CYS A 1206 -8.54 19.35 -41.58
CA CYS A 1206 -9.77 19.69 -42.29
C CYS A 1206 -10.12 21.18 -42.15
N SER A 1207 -9.99 21.75 -40.94
CA SER A 1207 -10.22 23.18 -40.70
C SER A 1207 -9.24 24.07 -41.47
N MET A 1208 -7.94 23.72 -41.50
CA MET A 1208 -6.93 24.47 -42.25
C MET A 1208 -7.15 24.40 -43.77
N VAL A 1209 -7.53 23.24 -44.32
CA VAL A 1209 -7.89 23.12 -45.75
C VAL A 1209 -9.16 23.93 -46.05
N LEU A 1210 -10.25 23.74 -45.30
CA LEU A 1210 -11.52 24.47 -45.50
C LEU A 1210 -11.37 25.99 -45.35
N SER A 1211 -10.47 26.46 -44.48
CA SER A 1211 -10.20 27.88 -44.29
C SER A 1211 -9.45 28.51 -45.47
N ARG A 1212 -8.54 27.75 -46.13
CA ARG A 1212 -7.74 28.21 -47.28
C ARG A 1212 -8.41 27.98 -48.65
N CYS A 1213 -9.24 26.94 -48.78
CA CYS A 1213 -9.85 26.51 -50.04
C CYS A 1213 -11.30 27.01 -50.21
N LYS A 1214 -11.58 28.26 -49.85
CA LYS A 1214 -12.94 28.85 -49.89
C LYS A 1214 -13.41 29.13 -51.33
N GLY A 1215 -13.95 28.11 -51.99
CA GLY A 1215 -14.54 28.22 -53.33
C GLY A 1215 -14.47 26.94 -54.15
N ASP A 1216 -13.53 26.05 -53.84
CA ASP A 1216 -13.42 24.73 -54.48
C ASP A 1216 -14.51 23.76 -53.99
N PRO A 1217 -15.01 22.84 -54.85
CA PRO A 1217 -16.06 21.89 -54.48
C PRO A 1217 -15.55 20.83 -53.48
N PRO A 1218 -16.41 20.32 -52.58
CA PRO A 1218 -16.01 19.37 -51.53
C PRO A 1218 -15.41 18.07 -52.06
N GLU A 1219 -15.76 17.66 -53.29
CA GLU A 1219 -15.20 16.49 -53.97
C GLU A 1219 -13.69 16.64 -54.29
N THR A 1220 -13.17 17.87 -54.37
CA THR A 1220 -11.72 18.12 -54.53
C THR A 1220 -10.98 18.26 -53.20
N LEU A 1221 -11.68 18.21 -52.06
CA LEU A 1221 -11.12 18.40 -50.71
C LEU A 1221 -10.96 17.09 -49.93
N VAL A 1222 -11.13 15.95 -50.61
CA VAL A 1222 -11.01 14.60 -50.04
C VAL A 1222 -10.12 13.74 -50.96
N PRO A 1223 -9.06 13.07 -50.43
CA PRO A 1223 -8.26 12.15 -51.22
C PRO A 1223 -9.09 11.03 -51.86
N SER A 1224 -8.67 10.56 -53.03
CA SER A 1224 -9.40 9.51 -53.76
C SER A 1224 -9.48 8.19 -52.99
N VAL A 1225 -10.50 7.37 -53.26
CA VAL A 1225 -10.67 6.04 -52.65
C VAL A 1225 -9.43 5.15 -52.82
N GLN A 1226 -8.69 5.31 -53.92
CA GLN A 1226 -7.42 4.62 -54.15
C GLN A 1226 -6.31 5.07 -53.17
N GLN A 1227 -6.20 6.37 -52.88
CA GLN A 1227 -5.28 6.90 -51.87
C GLN A 1227 -5.65 6.40 -50.47
N TRP A 1228 -6.94 6.35 -50.12
CA TRP A 1228 -7.39 5.79 -48.83
C TRP A 1228 -7.05 4.30 -48.69
N LEU A 1229 -7.36 3.49 -49.70
CA LEU A 1229 -7.05 2.05 -49.66
C LEU A 1229 -5.53 1.78 -49.59
N LEU A 1230 -4.71 2.54 -50.33
CA LEU A 1230 -3.27 2.34 -50.38
C LEU A 1230 -2.55 2.85 -49.12
N TYR A 1231 -2.84 4.09 -48.70
CA TYR A 1231 -2.08 4.77 -47.65
C TYR A 1231 -2.71 4.65 -46.26
N VAL A 1232 -4.04 4.55 -46.15
CA VAL A 1232 -4.73 4.50 -44.85
C VAL A 1232 -5.05 3.06 -44.42
N ALA A 1233 -5.44 2.19 -45.36
CA ALA A 1233 -5.73 0.79 -45.05
C ALA A 1233 -4.51 -0.13 -45.20
N LEU A 1234 -3.82 -0.11 -46.36
CA LEU A 1234 -2.77 -1.09 -46.65
C LEU A 1234 -1.43 -0.77 -45.97
N TRP A 1235 -0.94 0.48 -46.04
CA TRP A 1235 0.40 0.79 -45.51
C TRP A 1235 0.56 0.55 -44.00
N PRO A 1236 -0.37 0.93 -43.10
CA PRO A 1236 -0.23 0.66 -41.67
C PRO A 1236 -0.06 -0.84 -41.34
N VAL A 1237 -0.76 -1.72 -42.08
CA VAL A 1237 -0.61 -3.18 -41.96
C VAL A 1237 0.78 -3.63 -42.40
N LEU A 1238 1.30 -3.10 -43.51
CA LEU A 1238 2.66 -3.40 -43.99
C LEU A 1238 3.74 -2.90 -43.01
N ALA A 1239 3.60 -1.69 -42.46
CA ALA A 1239 4.50 -1.12 -41.46
C ALA A 1239 4.55 -1.99 -40.18
N VAL A 1240 3.40 -2.47 -39.69
CA VAL A 1240 3.33 -3.44 -38.58
C VAL A 1240 4.04 -4.74 -38.94
N LEU A 1241 3.84 -5.30 -40.13
CA LEU A 1241 4.50 -6.54 -40.57
C LEU A 1241 6.03 -6.38 -40.64
N VAL A 1242 6.54 -5.24 -41.09
CA VAL A 1242 7.98 -4.91 -41.11
C VAL A 1242 8.54 -4.74 -39.68
N SER A 1243 7.80 -4.06 -38.80
CA SER A 1243 8.19 -3.93 -37.39
C SER A 1243 8.22 -5.28 -36.66
N GLU A 1244 7.23 -6.14 -36.86
CA GLU A 1244 7.19 -7.50 -36.32
C GLU A 1244 8.29 -8.40 -36.91
N GLY A 1245 8.63 -8.23 -38.20
CA GLY A 1245 9.79 -8.89 -38.82
C GLY A 1245 11.12 -8.50 -38.17
N THR A 1246 11.34 -7.20 -37.91
CA THR A 1246 12.55 -6.71 -37.23
C THR A 1246 12.58 -7.11 -35.75
N LYS A 1247 11.46 -7.08 -35.01
CA LYS A 1247 11.35 -7.63 -33.64
C LYS A 1247 11.80 -9.09 -33.58
N ARG A 1248 11.30 -9.94 -34.47
CA ARG A 1248 11.67 -11.36 -34.54
C ARG A 1248 13.17 -11.56 -34.80
N ARG A 1249 13.82 -10.63 -35.52
CA ARG A 1249 15.27 -10.65 -35.78
C ARG A 1249 16.10 -10.17 -34.58
N ASP A 1250 15.64 -9.18 -33.81
CA ASP A 1250 16.30 -8.74 -32.57
C ASP A 1250 16.13 -9.76 -31.45
N ARG A 1251 14.91 -10.28 -31.23
CA ARG A 1251 14.63 -11.33 -30.23
C ARG A 1251 15.51 -12.57 -30.39
N ARG A 1252 15.76 -13.03 -31.63
CA ARG A 1252 16.69 -14.16 -31.89
C ARG A 1252 18.12 -13.86 -31.44
N TYR A 1253 18.56 -12.61 -31.51
CA TYR A 1253 19.87 -12.19 -31.05
C TYR A 1253 19.91 -12.03 -29.52
N HIS A 1254 18.91 -11.38 -28.94
CA HIS A 1254 18.74 -11.27 -27.50
C HIS A 1254 18.72 -12.65 -26.82
N MET A 1255 17.96 -13.62 -27.35
CA MET A 1255 17.94 -15.00 -26.81
C MET A 1255 19.30 -15.72 -26.90
N HIS A 1256 20.17 -15.36 -27.85
CA HIS A 1256 21.52 -15.90 -27.92
C HIS A 1256 22.43 -15.22 -26.88
N LEU A 1257 22.35 -13.90 -26.76
CA LEU A 1257 23.06 -13.11 -25.75
C LEU A 1257 22.71 -13.58 -24.32
N GLN A 1258 21.42 -13.73 -24.00
CA GLN A 1258 20.96 -14.22 -22.69
C GLN A 1258 21.45 -15.64 -22.38
N LYS A 1259 21.60 -16.52 -23.38
CA LYS A 1259 22.22 -17.84 -23.17
C LYS A 1259 23.69 -17.70 -22.78
N THR A 1260 24.46 -16.86 -23.48
CA THR A 1260 25.87 -16.58 -23.14
C THR A 1260 26.02 -15.95 -21.76
N LEU A 1261 25.22 -14.94 -21.43
CA LEU A 1261 25.22 -14.30 -20.10
C LEU A 1261 24.88 -15.29 -18.98
N ARG A 1262 23.90 -16.19 -19.20
CA ARG A 1262 23.55 -17.23 -18.22
C ARG A 1262 24.66 -18.25 -18.00
N VAL A 1263 25.42 -18.62 -19.04
CA VAL A 1263 26.60 -19.48 -18.88
C VAL A 1263 27.64 -18.76 -18.02
N LEU A 1264 28.03 -17.54 -18.38
CA LEU A 1264 29.02 -16.72 -17.65
C LEU A 1264 28.61 -16.43 -16.19
N PHE A 1265 27.31 -16.31 -15.92
CA PHE A 1265 26.80 -16.07 -14.57
C PHE A 1265 26.77 -17.36 -13.71
N ASN A 1266 26.47 -18.51 -14.31
CA ASN A 1266 26.34 -19.79 -13.61
C ASN A 1266 27.63 -20.62 -13.56
N THR A 1267 28.69 -20.25 -14.28
CA THR A 1267 30.03 -20.86 -14.13
C THR A 1267 30.63 -20.58 -12.76
N ARG A 1268 30.32 -21.46 -11.79
CA ARG A 1268 30.89 -21.48 -10.43
C ARG A 1268 32.12 -22.40 -10.28
N LEU A 1269 32.59 -23.00 -11.37
CA LEU A 1269 33.63 -24.03 -11.39
C LEU A 1269 34.77 -23.62 -12.33
N GLY A 1270 35.97 -23.39 -11.77
CA GLY A 1270 37.21 -23.15 -12.51
C GLY A 1270 37.78 -24.41 -13.17
N MET A 1271 36.97 -25.17 -13.91
CA MET A 1271 37.42 -26.37 -14.62
C MET A 1271 37.89 -26.13 -16.05
N TRP A 1272 37.56 -24.98 -16.66
CA TRP A 1272 37.95 -24.65 -18.05
C TRP A 1272 38.28 -23.16 -18.23
N SER A 1273 39.30 -22.67 -17.52
CA SER A 1273 40.05 -21.48 -17.95
C SER A 1273 41.47 -21.48 -17.38
N PRO A 1274 42.50 -21.70 -18.21
CA PRO A 1274 43.74 -20.92 -18.11
C PRO A 1274 43.41 -19.42 -18.31
N LYS A 1275 44.40 -18.55 -18.07
CA LYS A 1275 44.34 -17.15 -18.52
C LYS A 1275 44.91 -17.02 -19.94
#